data_AF-A0AA39GWI7-F1
#
_entry.id   AF-A0AA39GWI7-F1
#
_cell.length_a   1.000
_cell.length_b   1.000
_cell.length_c   1.000
_cell.angle_alpha   90.00
_cell.angle_beta   90.00
_cell.angle_gamma   90.00
#
_symmetry.space_group_name_H-M   'P 1'
#
loop_
_entity.id
_entity.type
_entity.pdbx_description
1 polymer ?
#
loop_
_entity_poly.entity_id
_entity_poly.type
_entity_poly.pdbx_seq_one_letter_code
_entity_poly.pdbx_strand_id
1 'polypeptide(L)'
;MFSNGQARDRRSSKPYQLLGADPLTNDKDKTDAHSSSLQLRFISSANWIFILFVFALVIAGTQHLHKCVPRPLPPNEENDRFSEIRGRPILDKLSAIGPKPSGSVACEKEAVDTIVNELETIKKKAEDSHHTLTIEKQYPSGCFDIPRFDVDGFALCYKNVSNIIARLGRKDRPWHKSHTSVLLNCHYDSWPTSYGGSDDLVSCALMMEILRVLTDPRSKPVRHDVIFLFNGAEESSLLAAHGFITKHPYRHGIKAFINLEASGSGGRELLFQAGPGNQWLLNSYLEAAPHPHCSILGQEVFQSGVYPGDTDFRVFRDYGRIPGLDLAFVQNGYWYHTEFDKAEMITSGSMQRAGENILATLRHLLESPYLDNPAEYGDRKFVFFDVVGLFSVVYPMKLGEAINIVCAAIVFYTVFRKIRCFQKGDVIGNYSFGHFTEGLISHTCSAFFIVICVFLLAHLVNMSDMTMTWYVKQWTIVPLYGWSTFLAGMVGQTVVSRLLSHKSDAKFMEHALHDAHMTILSVVLVGLTYKGIASAFLLTLLILFPLLRNTMIHVLQKILMLESAILFCAMHLICILPGLVMAIYTSELLISIFVPIMGRNSGNPEIIIASFCAFSSFFISMALASLLPRTKTRSLRKIFILGFLIWIAFFAILNLKQMKASYDYKPEYPSARRTQFFHMRRKIFGKEGQLDSSDNGLVAIAQDYRGVSDIPSRENILATLRHLLESPYLDNPAEYGDRKFVFFDVVGLFSVVYPMKLGEAINIVCAAIVFYTVFRKIRCFQKGDVIGNYSFGHFTEGLISHTCSAFFIVICVFLLAHLVNMSDMTMTWYVKQWTIVPLYGWSTFLAGMVGQTVVSRLLSHKSDAKFMEHALHDAHMTILSVVLVGLTYKGIASAFLLTLLILFPLLRNTMIHVLQKILMLESAILFCAMHLICILPGLVMAIYTSELLISIFVPIMGRNSGNPEIIIASFCAFSSFFISMALASLLPRTKTRSLRKIFILGFLIWIAFFAILNLKQMKASYDYKPEYPSARRTQFFHMRRKIFGKEGQLDSSDNGLVAIAQDYRGVSDIPFVGQNDSGYEQIECRTNSKFCELPYYYPTAHRINDRMIRFKPVSEELSPKHPINVTMQGKVYDGDRIRYNYTVTGSEQISVYATSQGDYSIKSWSVFQNQDEADSDNSAFAFLHCSGEDCGHWEFEIVLERKEDFTDDAEGHELLLCAVAHYLHGPDMRSETLSGLLKRIQDERADPAKWKWAMTASAWNADVISKYY
;
A
#
# COMPACT_ATOMS: atom_id res chain seq x y z
N MET A 1 53.03 80.79 -10.58
CA MET A 1 54.03 80.61 -11.67
C MET A 1 54.30 79.12 -11.76
N PHE A 2 54.00 78.36 -12.81
CA PHE A 2 53.32 78.47 -14.11
C PHE A 2 52.87 77.02 -14.38
N SER A 3 51.81 76.66 -15.07
CA SER A 3 50.80 77.33 -15.87
C SER A 3 49.81 76.24 -16.31
N ASN A 4 48.51 76.52 -16.18
CA ASN A 4 47.38 76.22 -17.08
C ASN A 4 47.39 74.94 -17.94
N GLY A 5 46.28 74.20 -18.08
CA GLY A 5 44.90 74.45 -17.71
C GLY A 5 43.97 73.47 -18.44
N GLN A 6 42.77 73.28 -17.86
CA GLN A 6 41.45 73.00 -18.45
C GLN A 6 41.35 72.31 -19.83
N ALA A 7 40.41 71.42 -20.14
CA ALA A 7 39.31 70.78 -19.43
C ALA A 7 38.63 69.78 -20.39
N ARG A 8 37.86 68.85 -19.81
CA ARG A 8 36.62 68.21 -20.31
C ARG A 8 36.63 67.04 -21.33
N ASP A 9 36.17 65.92 -20.77
CA ASP A 9 35.08 65.02 -21.20
C ASP A 9 35.32 63.92 -22.26
N ARG A 10 35.28 62.65 -21.82
CA ARG A 10 34.10 61.76 -21.96
C ARG A 10 34.29 60.39 -21.28
N ARG A 11 33.27 60.02 -20.49
CA ARG A 11 32.83 58.71 -19.97
C ARG A 11 33.65 57.45 -20.32
N SER A 12 33.99 56.65 -19.29
CA SER A 12 33.39 55.30 -19.11
C SER A 12 33.71 54.70 -17.73
N SER A 13 32.74 53.94 -17.23
CA SER A 13 32.69 53.23 -15.95
C SER A 13 33.37 51.86 -16.00
N LYS A 14 34.13 51.48 -14.95
CA LYS A 14 34.16 50.14 -14.30
C LYS A 14 35.21 50.08 -13.17
N PRO A 15 34.93 49.44 -12.02
CA PRO A 15 35.93 49.12 -11.00
C PRO A 15 36.45 47.66 -11.06
N TYR A 16 37.78 47.57 -11.08
CA TYR A 16 38.74 46.72 -10.35
C TYR A 16 38.61 45.18 -10.22
N GLN A 17 39.69 44.54 -10.71
CA GLN A 17 40.20 43.20 -10.38
C GLN A 17 41.74 43.28 -10.23
N LEU A 18 42.30 42.52 -9.26
CA LEU A 18 43.61 41.80 -9.27
C LEU A 18 44.98 42.53 -9.11
N LEU A 19 45.81 42.15 -8.09
CA LEU A 19 47.09 41.37 -8.18
C LEU A 19 48.14 41.58 -7.04
N GLY A 20 48.91 40.52 -6.75
CA GLY A 20 50.26 40.48 -6.12
C GLY A 20 50.37 39.47 -4.96
N ALA A 21 51.01 38.28 -5.01
CA ALA A 21 52.36 37.79 -5.40
C ALA A 21 53.37 37.66 -4.22
N ASP A 22 54.15 36.56 -4.22
CA ASP A 22 55.10 35.95 -3.23
C ASP A 22 56.13 36.85 -2.51
N PRO A 23 56.74 36.34 -1.40
CA PRO A 23 58.19 36.10 -1.44
C PRO A 23 58.72 34.81 -0.74
N LEU A 24 59.85 34.31 -1.27
CA LEU A 24 60.64 33.13 -0.90
C LEU A 24 61.65 33.35 0.26
N THR A 25 62.03 32.22 0.89
CA THR A 25 63.28 31.86 1.61
C THR A 25 63.69 32.57 2.91
N ASN A 26 63.71 31.82 4.02
CA ASN A 26 64.92 31.75 4.85
C ASN A 26 65.00 30.42 5.63
N ASP A 27 66.14 29.75 5.46
CA ASP A 27 66.59 28.55 6.14
C ASP A 27 67.08 28.90 7.56
N LYS A 28 66.52 28.26 8.61
CA LYS A 28 67.25 27.98 9.85
C LYS A 28 66.74 26.67 10.47
N ASP A 29 67.65 25.73 10.43
CA ASP A 29 67.61 24.34 10.87
C ASP A 29 67.74 24.20 12.41
N LYS A 30 67.22 23.09 12.94
CA LYS A 30 67.58 22.41 14.21
C LYS A 30 67.36 23.16 15.54
N THR A 31 66.24 22.84 16.20
CA THR A 31 66.16 22.18 17.53
C THR A 31 64.70 21.96 17.87
N ASP A 32 64.22 20.72 17.77
CA ASP A 32 63.20 20.10 18.64
C ASP A 32 62.76 18.75 18.05
N ALA A 33 63.73 17.83 18.04
CA ALA A 33 63.49 16.40 17.82
C ALA A 33 63.39 15.70 19.18
N HIS A 34 62.26 15.85 19.86
CA HIS A 34 61.80 14.88 20.88
C HIS A 34 60.30 15.05 21.19
N SER A 35 59.45 14.67 20.23
CA SER A 35 58.19 13.98 20.55
C SER A 35 57.88 13.01 19.42
N SER A 36 58.08 11.71 19.68
CA SER A 36 57.65 10.63 18.81
C SER A 36 56.12 10.60 18.73
N SER A 37 55.54 11.28 17.75
CA SER A 37 54.15 11.10 17.35
C SER A 37 54.10 10.32 16.04
N LEU A 38 53.44 9.16 16.09
CA LEU A 38 53.13 8.27 14.97
C LEU A 38 52.89 9.04 13.66
N GLN A 39 53.67 8.76 12.62
CA GLN A 39 53.38 9.25 11.27
C GLN A 39 52.05 8.64 10.78
N LEU A 40 50.99 9.44 10.78
CA LEU A 40 49.67 9.06 10.24
C LEU A 40 49.79 8.70 8.74
N ARG A 41 49.85 7.41 8.38
CA ARG A 41 49.86 6.98 6.98
C ARG A 41 48.47 7.15 6.36
N PHE A 42 48.33 8.10 5.45
CA PHE A 42 47.08 8.40 4.74
C PHE A 42 46.66 7.27 3.79
N ILE A 43 45.33 7.08 3.66
CA ILE A 43 44.72 6.15 2.72
C ILE A 43 44.87 6.69 1.28
N SER A 44 45.40 5.86 0.38
CA SER A 44 45.63 6.19 -1.04
C SER A 44 44.44 5.80 -1.93
N SER A 45 44.45 6.20 -3.21
CA SER A 45 43.44 5.76 -4.17
C SER A 45 43.46 4.25 -4.42
N ALA A 46 44.63 3.60 -4.34
CA ALA A 46 44.75 2.14 -4.49
C ALA A 46 44.03 1.38 -3.36
N ASN A 47 44.05 1.91 -2.14
CA ASN A 47 43.34 1.32 -1.00
C ASN A 47 41.81 1.39 -1.16
N TRP A 48 41.30 2.50 -1.71
CA TRP A 48 39.87 2.63 -2.03
C TRP A 48 39.45 1.69 -3.16
N ILE A 49 40.29 1.52 -4.18
CA ILE A 49 40.05 0.52 -5.25
C ILE A 49 39.97 -0.89 -4.65
N PHE A 50 40.86 -1.24 -3.72
CA PHE A 50 40.79 -2.52 -2.98
C PHE A 50 39.48 -2.69 -2.20
N ILE A 51 39.04 -1.66 -1.47
CA ILE A 51 37.75 -1.69 -0.74
C ILE A 51 36.58 -1.94 -1.70
N LEU A 52 36.52 -1.20 -2.80
CA LEU A 52 35.46 -1.36 -3.81
C LEU A 52 35.48 -2.73 -4.47
N PHE A 53 36.66 -3.29 -4.73
CA PHE A 53 36.82 -4.64 -5.27
C PHE A 53 36.29 -5.71 -4.30
N VAL A 54 36.56 -5.58 -2.99
CA VAL A 54 36.02 -6.50 -1.98
C VAL A 54 34.49 -6.45 -1.93
N PHE A 55 33.88 -5.26 -1.95
CA PHE A 55 32.41 -5.15 -2.00
C PHE A 55 31.82 -5.73 -3.29
N ALA A 56 32.48 -5.55 -4.43
CA ALA A 56 32.06 -6.16 -5.70
C ALA A 56 32.08 -7.69 -5.64
N LEU A 57 33.13 -8.29 -5.05
CA LEU A 57 33.21 -9.74 -4.82
C LEU A 57 32.12 -10.24 -3.86
N VAL A 58 31.84 -9.48 -2.79
CA VAL A 58 30.78 -9.82 -1.83
C VAL A 58 29.41 -9.82 -2.51
N ILE A 59 29.08 -8.77 -3.27
CA ILE A 59 27.80 -8.69 -3.99
C ILE A 59 27.69 -9.84 -5.02
N ALA A 60 28.75 -10.14 -5.77
CA ALA A 60 28.75 -11.26 -6.71
C ALA A 60 28.61 -12.62 -6.00
N GLY A 61 29.26 -12.79 -4.84
CA GLY A 61 29.18 -13.99 -4.03
C GLY A 61 27.79 -14.21 -3.42
N THR A 62 27.17 -13.15 -2.86
CA THR A 62 25.80 -13.24 -2.34
C THR A 62 24.82 -13.57 -3.46
N GLN A 63 25.00 -12.98 -4.65
CA GLN A 63 24.15 -13.25 -5.81
C GLN A 63 24.26 -14.68 -6.32
N HIS A 64 25.49 -15.20 -6.41
CA HIS A 64 25.71 -16.57 -6.79
C HIS A 64 25.07 -17.54 -5.79
N LEU A 65 25.28 -17.28 -4.50
CA LEU A 65 24.70 -18.10 -3.45
C LEU A 65 23.18 -18.01 -3.48
N HIS A 66 22.55 -16.84 -3.50
CA HIS A 66 21.09 -16.68 -3.50
C HIS A 66 20.37 -17.49 -4.60
N LYS A 67 20.99 -17.64 -5.78
CA LYS A 67 20.45 -18.37 -6.94
C LYS A 67 20.84 -19.85 -7.00
N CYS A 68 21.72 -20.31 -6.12
CA CYS A 68 22.21 -21.69 -6.14
C CYS A 68 21.15 -22.66 -5.60
N VAL A 69 20.80 -23.66 -6.43
CA VAL A 69 19.92 -24.81 -6.12
C VAL A 69 20.66 -26.12 -6.44
N PRO A 70 20.33 -27.24 -5.75
CA PRO A 70 20.89 -28.55 -6.04
C PRO A 70 20.52 -29.01 -7.45
N ARG A 71 21.28 -29.95 -8.01
CA ARG A 71 20.91 -30.59 -9.28
C ARG A 71 19.80 -31.62 -9.03
N PRO A 72 18.85 -31.80 -9.96
CA PRO A 72 17.90 -32.92 -9.90
C PRO A 72 18.63 -34.24 -9.73
N LEU A 73 18.18 -35.04 -8.76
CA LEU A 73 18.76 -36.34 -8.50
C LEU A 73 17.84 -37.44 -9.06
N PRO A 74 18.40 -38.52 -9.61
CA PRO A 74 17.63 -39.71 -9.93
C PRO A 74 17.19 -40.43 -8.63
N PRO A 75 16.32 -41.46 -8.74
CA PRO A 75 16.17 -42.45 -7.68
C PRO A 75 17.53 -42.93 -7.16
N ASN A 76 17.70 -43.10 -5.85
CA ASN A 76 18.78 -43.94 -5.34
C ASN A 76 18.30 -45.41 -5.28
N GLU A 77 19.24 -46.34 -5.04
CA GLU A 77 18.91 -47.77 -4.99
C GLU A 77 17.82 -48.08 -3.97
N GLU A 78 17.84 -47.41 -2.81
CA GLU A 78 16.89 -47.58 -1.70
C GLU A 78 15.54 -46.84 -1.90
N ASN A 79 15.42 -45.98 -2.92
CA ASN A 79 14.28 -45.08 -3.16
C ASN A 79 13.85 -44.21 -1.95
N ASP A 80 14.72 -44.01 -0.97
CA ASP A 80 14.38 -43.31 0.27
C ASP A 80 14.56 -41.79 0.18
N ARG A 81 15.05 -41.28 -0.94
CA ARG A 81 15.20 -39.85 -1.24
C ARG A 81 14.18 -39.33 -2.25
N PHE A 82 13.88 -38.04 -2.14
CA PHE A 82 13.09 -37.31 -3.13
C PHE A 82 13.82 -37.26 -4.49
N SER A 83 13.08 -37.35 -5.60
CA SER A 83 13.64 -37.31 -6.96
C SER A 83 12.78 -36.44 -7.89
N GLU A 84 13.26 -35.24 -8.21
CA GLU A 84 12.63 -34.36 -9.21
C GLU A 84 12.44 -35.06 -10.56
N ILE A 85 13.36 -35.95 -10.95
CA ILE A 85 13.26 -36.71 -12.22
C ILE A 85 12.00 -37.60 -12.27
N ARG A 86 11.50 -38.07 -11.12
CA ARG A 86 10.26 -38.88 -11.04
C ARG A 86 9.00 -38.01 -10.94
N GLY A 87 9.12 -36.85 -10.30
CA GLY A 87 8.01 -35.89 -10.15
C GLY A 87 7.73 -35.09 -11.42
N ARG A 88 8.76 -34.76 -12.21
CA ARG A 88 8.63 -33.90 -13.41
C ARG A 88 7.60 -34.42 -14.43
N PRO A 89 7.53 -35.72 -14.77
CA PRO A 89 6.51 -36.22 -15.69
C PRO A 89 5.07 -36.02 -15.20
N ILE A 90 4.84 -35.98 -13.88
CA ILE A 90 3.50 -35.74 -13.30
C ILE A 90 3.11 -34.28 -13.50
N LEU A 91 4.04 -33.38 -13.16
CA LEU A 91 3.92 -31.94 -13.37
C LEU A 91 3.68 -31.62 -14.86
N ASP A 92 4.44 -32.22 -15.78
CA ASP A 92 4.28 -32.03 -17.21
C ASP A 92 2.88 -32.46 -17.69
N LYS A 93 2.36 -33.60 -17.21
CA LYS A 93 1.00 -34.07 -17.53
C LYS A 93 -0.08 -33.10 -17.06
N LEU A 94 -0.01 -32.63 -15.80
CA LEU A 94 -1.00 -31.72 -15.23
C LEU A 94 -0.97 -30.34 -15.91
N SER A 95 0.23 -29.85 -16.24
CA SER A 95 0.41 -28.60 -16.95
C SER A 95 -0.12 -28.72 -18.39
N ALA A 96 0.06 -29.87 -19.06
CA ALA A 96 -0.40 -30.11 -20.42
C ALA A 96 -1.93 -30.04 -20.61
N ILE A 97 -2.72 -30.17 -19.54
CA ILE A 97 -4.19 -29.97 -19.56
C ILE A 97 -4.54 -28.53 -19.98
N GLY A 98 -3.67 -27.56 -19.64
CA GLY A 98 -3.92 -26.14 -19.86
C GLY A 98 -4.73 -25.49 -18.74
N PRO A 99 -5.36 -24.33 -18.99
CA PRO A 99 -6.09 -23.59 -17.97
C PRO A 99 -7.30 -24.33 -17.41
N LYS A 100 -7.38 -24.34 -16.08
CA LYS A 100 -8.34 -25.12 -15.29
C LYS A 100 -8.88 -24.33 -14.07
N PRO A 101 -9.60 -23.23 -14.29
CA PRO A 101 -10.30 -22.55 -13.20
C PRO A 101 -11.39 -23.45 -12.58
N SER A 102 -11.69 -23.25 -11.30
CA SER A 102 -12.76 -23.95 -10.58
C SER A 102 -14.08 -23.92 -11.38
N GLY A 103 -14.80 -25.06 -11.40
CA GLY A 103 -16.02 -25.24 -12.17
C GLY A 103 -15.82 -25.58 -13.66
N SER A 104 -14.59 -25.53 -14.19
CA SER A 104 -14.31 -25.98 -15.56
C SER A 104 -14.16 -27.50 -15.67
N VAL A 105 -14.42 -28.07 -16.84
CA VAL A 105 -14.20 -29.51 -17.10
C VAL A 105 -12.73 -29.90 -16.89
N ALA A 106 -11.80 -29.00 -17.26
CA ALA A 106 -10.38 -29.20 -17.05
C ALA A 106 -10.02 -29.33 -15.56
N CYS A 107 -10.65 -28.53 -14.69
CA CYS A 107 -10.47 -28.62 -13.23
C CYS A 107 -11.21 -29.82 -12.63
N GLU A 108 -12.53 -29.86 -12.79
CA GLU A 108 -13.42 -30.78 -12.07
C GLU A 108 -13.30 -32.25 -12.51
N LYS A 109 -12.78 -32.47 -13.73
CA LYS A 109 -12.70 -33.81 -14.33
C LYS A 109 -11.30 -34.16 -14.77
N GLU A 110 -10.68 -33.42 -15.69
CA GLU A 110 -9.42 -33.84 -16.30
C GLU A 110 -8.25 -33.83 -15.29
N ALA A 111 -8.12 -32.75 -14.52
CA ALA A 111 -7.12 -32.65 -13.45
C ALA A 111 -7.40 -33.68 -12.35
N VAL A 112 -8.66 -33.79 -11.91
CA VAL A 112 -9.08 -34.77 -10.90
C VAL A 112 -8.74 -36.20 -11.32
N ASP A 113 -9.13 -36.61 -12.53
CA ASP A 113 -8.86 -37.95 -13.05
C ASP A 113 -7.34 -38.19 -13.18
N THR A 114 -6.57 -37.19 -13.62
CA THR A 114 -5.11 -37.30 -13.74
C THR A 114 -4.44 -37.53 -12.38
N ILE A 115 -4.79 -36.73 -11.37
CA ILE A 115 -4.24 -36.86 -10.01
C ILE A 115 -4.66 -38.21 -9.41
N VAL A 116 -5.94 -38.57 -9.48
CA VAL A 116 -6.46 -39.84 -8.92
C VAL A 116 -5.79 -41.05 -9.57
N ASN A 117 -5.62 -41.06 -10.90
CA ASN A 117 -4.96 -42.16 -11.60
C ASN A 117 -3.49 -42.33 -11.19
N GLU A 118 -2.78 -41.21 -10.98
CA GLU A 118 -1.40 -41.24 -10.49
C GLU A 118 -1.32 -41.74 -9.05
N LEU A 119 -2.24 -41.30 -8.18
CA LEU A 119 -2.35 -41.78 -6.79
C LEU A 119 -2.69 -43.27 -6.70
N GLU A 120 -3.63 -43.77 -7.52
CA GLU A 120 -3.96 -45.20 -7.57
C GLU A 120 -2.78 -46.04 -8.10
N THR A 121 -1.98 -45.49 -9.02
CA THR A 121 -0.74 -46.13 -9.46
C THR A 121 0.28 -46.23 -8.31
N ILE A 122 0.39 -45.20 -7.47
CA ILE A 122 1.24 -45.22 -6.28
C ILE A 122 0.73 -46.26 -5.29
N LYS A 123 -0.58 -46.27 -5.02
CA LYS A 123 -1.24 -47.21 -4.12
C LYS A 123 -1.04 -48.67 -4.53
N LYS A 124 -1.15 -48.98 -5.81
CA LYS A 124 -0.89 -50.33 -6.33
C LYS A 124 0.56 -50.77 -6.10
N LYS A 125 1.53 -49.86 -6.27
CA LYS A 125 2.94 -50.15 -5.99
C LYS A 125 3.25 -50.24 -4.49
N ALA A 126 2.41 -49.64 -3.66
CA ALA A 126 2.51 -49.63 -2.21
C ALA A 126 1.87 -50.85 -1.52
N GLU A 127 1.28 -51.80 -2.26
CA GLU A 127 0.57 -52.97 -1.69
C GLU A 127 1.45 -53.81 -0.74
N ASP A 128 2.73 -53.94 -1.10
CA ASP A 128 3.75 -54.67 -0.34
C ASP A 128 4.42 -53.82 0.77
N SER A 129 4.00 -52.57 0.94
CA SER A 129 4.55 -51.68 1.98
C SER A 129 3.92 -51.92 3.35
N HIS A 130 4.52 -51.30 4.37
CA HIS A 130 4.00 -51.27 5.74
C HIS A 130 2.81 -50.31 5.93
N HIS A 131 2.40 -49.63 4.87
CA HIS A 131 1.46 -48.52 4.92
C HIS A 131 0.16 -48.86 4.19
N THR A 132 -0.90 -48.14 4.53
CA THR A 132 -2.18 -48.15 3.80
C THR A 132 -2.39 -46.76 3.22
N LEU A 133 -2.53 -46.71 1.90
CA LEU A 133 -2.87 -45.51 1.17
C LEU A 133 -4.36 -45.53 0.80
N THR A 134 -5.12 -44.58 1.35
CA THR A 134 -6.55 -44.38 1.06
C THR A 134 -6.70 -43.12 0.22
N ILE A 135 -7.51 -43.17 -0.84
CA ILE A 135 -7.76 -42.05 -1.75
C ILE A 135 -9.26 -41.75 -1.73
N GLU A 136 -9.61 -40.50 -1.45
CA GLU A 136 -10.99 -40.03 -1.36
C GLU A 136 -11.16 -38.76 -2.19
N LYS A 137 -12.25 -38.71 -2.95
CA LYS A 137 -12.71 -37.47 -3.57
C LYS A 137 -13.75 -36.86 -2.66
N GLN A 138 -13.65 -35.58 -2.39
CA GLN A 138 -14.60 -34.84 -1.58
C GLN A 138 -15.17 -33.71 -2.42
N TYR A 139 -16.49 -33.55 -2.36
CA TYR A 139 -17.18 -32.42 -2.99
C TYR A 139 -17.91 -31.59 -1.93
N PRO A 140 -17.18 -30.90 -1.02
CA PRO A 140 -17.81 -30.26 0.11
C PRO A 140 -18.71 -29.11 -0.31
N SER A 141 -19.69 -28.86 0.55
CA SER A 141 -20.51 -27.66 0.52
C SER A 141 -20.42 -27.01 1.90
N GLY A 142 -20.42 -25.68 1.94
CA GLY A 142 -20.22 -24.94 3.17
C GLY A 142 -20.57 -23.47 3.02
N CYS A 143 -20.50 -22.75 4.13
CA CYS A 143 -20.65 -21.31 4.17
C CYS A 143 -19.63 -20.75 5.14
N PHE A 144 -19.13 -19.56 4.89
CA PHE A 144 -18.37 -18.77 5.86
C PHE A 144 -18.58 -17.29 5.63
N ASP A 145 -18.26 -16.50 6.64
CA ASP A 145 -18.56 -15.07 6.64
C ASP A 145 -17.38 -14.29 6.08
N ILE A 146 -17.68 -13.35 5.19
CA ILE A 146 -16.72 -12.34 4.74
C ILE A 146 -16.93 -11.09 5.61
N PRO A 147 -15.94 -10.71 6.44
CA PRO A 147 -16.12 -9.62 7.39
C PRO A 147 -16.34 -8.29 6.68
N ARG A 148 -16.98 -7.35 7.39
CA ARG A 148 -17.30 -6.02 6.89
C ARG A 148 -16.03 -5.23 6.54
N PHE A 149 -15.89 -4.90 5.26
CA PHE A 149 -14.91 -3.92 4.76
C PHE A 149 -15.68 -2.70 4.20
N ASP A 150 -15.78 -2.57 2.86
CA ASP A 150 -16.48 -1.47 2.16
C ASP A 150 -17.95 -1.77 1.78
N VAL A 151 -18.43 -2.97 2.11
CA VAL A 151 -19.81 -3.47 1.94
C VAL A 151 -20.34 -3.97 3.28
N ASP A 152 -21.66 -4.10 3.44
CA ASP A 152 -22.22 -4.78 4.61
C ASP A 152 -21.71 -6.24 4.65
N GLY A 153 -21.43 -6.77 5.84
CA GLY A 153 -20.95 -8.15 6.00
C GLY A 153 -21.94 -9.15 5.40
N PHE A 154 -21.43 -10.25 4.84
CA PHE A 154 -22.29 -11.24 4.18
C PHE A 154 -21.73 -12.66 4.30
N ALA A 155 -22.64 -13.62 4.32
CA ALA A 155 -22.32 -15.03 4.23
C ALA A 155 -22.03 -15.44 2.77
N LEU A 156 -20.91 -16.12 2.54
CA LEU A 156 -20.56 -16.76 1.28
C LEU A 156 -20.77 -18.26 1.40
N CYS A 157 -21.76 -18.80 0.68
CA CYS A 157 -22.06 -20.23 0.63
C CYS A 157 -21.67 -20.84 -0.71
N TYR A 158 -21.10 -22.04 -0.68
CA TYR A 158 -20.68 -22.80 -1.85
C TYR A 158 -21.19 -24.25 -1.82
N LYS A 159 -21.41 -24.83 -3.01
CA LYS A 159 -21.77 -26.25 -3.18
C LYS A 159 -20.86 -26.96 -4.15
N ASN A 160 -20.48 -28.18 -3.78
CA ASN A 160 -19.89 -29.20 -4.65
C ASN A 160 -18.54 -28.79 -5.30
N VAL A 161 -17.72 -28.01 -4.60
CA VAL A 161 -16.32 -27.71 -5.02
C VAL A 161 -15.47 -28.97 -4.88
N SER A 162 -14.46 -29.21 -5.72
CA SER A 162 -13.70 -30.47 -5.70
C SER A 162 -12.45 -30.44 -4.82
N ASN A 163 -12.20 -31.58 -4.16
CA ASN A 163 -11.01 -31.90 -3.36
C ASN A 163 -10.59 -33.35 -3.62
N ILE A 164 -9.29 -33.61 -3.62
CA ILE A 164 -8.71 -34.96 -3.66
C ILE A 164 -7.84 -35.13 -2.43
N ILE A 165 -8.10 -36.20 -1.68
CA ILE A 165 -7.50 -36.44 -0.38
C ILE A 165 -6.83 -37.81 -0.41
N ALA A 166 -5.54 -37.85 -0.13
CA ALA A 166 -4.79 -39.09 0.03
C ALA A 166 -4.30 -39.22 1.48
N ARG A 167 -4.75 -40.26 2.18
CA ARG A 167 -4.28 -40.58 3.53
C ARG A 167 -3.24 -41.68 3.48
N LEU A 168 -2.08 -41.43 4.07
CA LEU A 168 -1.07 -42.43 4.37
C LEU A 168 -1.10 -42.76 5.87
N GLY A 169 -1.36 -44.02 6.23
CA GLY A 169 -1.27 -44.51 7.60
C GLY A 169 -0.63 -45.88 7.67
N ARG A 170 -0.44 -46.44 8.87
CA ARG A 170 0.13 -47.79 9.02
C ARG A 170 -0.90 -48.88 8.70
N LYS A 171 -0.44 -49.99 8.12
CA LYS A 171 -1.28 -51.15 7.77
C LYS A 171 -1.75 -51.94 8.99
N ASP A 172 -0.94 -51.98 10.05
CA ASP A 172 -1.27 -52.64 11.32
C ASP A 172 -2.15 -51.77 12.25
N ARG A 173 -2.43 -50.52 11.87
CA ARG A 173 -3.22 -49.57 12.66
C ARG A 173 -4.31 -48.93 11.79
N PRO A 174 -5.50 -49.55 11.70
CA PRO A 174 -6.64 -48.99 10.95
C PRO A 174 -6.98 -47.58 11.40
N TRP A 175 -7.48 -46.74 10.50
CA TRP A 175 -7.76 -45.34 10.82
C TRP A 175 -8.74 -45.16 11.99
N HIS A 176 -8.48 -44.16 12.82
CA HIS A 176 -9.40 -43.69 13.85
C HIS A 176 -9.33 -42.16 13.97
N LYS A 177 -10.46 -41.52 14.30
CA LYS A 177 -10.58 -40.05 14.40
C LYS A 177 -9.63 -39.37 15.41
N SER A 178 -9.16 -40.12 16.40
CA SER A 178 -8.20 -39.64 17.41
C SER A 178 -6.74 -39.83 16.99
N HIS A 179 -6.49 -40.40 15.81
CA HIS A 179 -5.15 -40.54 15.29
C HIS A 179 -4.60 -39.18 14.93
N THR A 180 -3.46 -38.87 15.52
CA THR A 180 -2.67 -37.71 15.17
C THR A 180 -2.17 -37.81 13.74
N SER A 181 -2.33 -36.72 12.99
CA SER A 181 -1.87 -36.59 11.62
C SER A 181 -1.23 -35.23 11.34
N VAL A 182 -0.45 -35.20 10.26
CA VAL A 182 0.08 -33.98 9.65
C VAL A 182 -0.60 -33.76 8.30
N LEU A 183 -1.00 -32.53 8.00
CA LEU A 183 -1.58 -32.14 6.71
C LEU A 183 -0.50 -31.55 5.80
N LEU A 184 -0.46 -31.98 4.55
CA LEU A 184 0.29 -31.35 3.46
C LEU A 184 -0.72 -30.87 2.43
N ASN A 185 -0.77 -29.55 2.15
CA ASN A 185 -1.74 -28.92 1.25
C ASN A 185 -1.06 -28.29 0.03
N CYS A 186 -1.72 -28.42 -1.12
CA CYS A 186 -1.48 -27.68 -2.36
C CYS A 186 -2.81 -27.51 -3.11
N HIS A 187 -2.87 -26.65 -4.11
CA HIS A 187 -4.04 -26.52 -4.99
C HIS A 187 -3.75 -26.93 -6.44
N TYR A 188 -4.77 -27.39 -7.16
CA TYR A 188 -4.66 -27.85 -8.55
C TYR A 188 -5.51 -27.06 -9.55
N ASP A 189 -6.42 -26.21 -9.05
CA ASP A 189 -7.05 -25.20 -9.90
C ASP A 189 -6.04 -24.10 -10.28
N SER A 190 -6.37 -23.35 -11.32
CA SER A 190 -5.50 -22.29 -11.84
C SER A 190 -6.27 -21.01 -12.09
N TRP A 191 -5.60 -19.87 -11.96
CA TRP A 191 -6.08 -18.61 -12.51
C TRP A 191 -6.58 -18.74 -13.96
N PRO A 192 -7.66 -18.03 -14.36
CA PRO A 192 -8.11 -18.03 -15.75
C PRO A 192 -6.96 -17.72 -16.73
N THR A 193 -6.80 -18.53 -17.77
CA THR A 193 -5.73 -18.46 -18.80
C THR A 193 -4.31 -18.88 -18.37
N SER A 194 -4.07 -19.13 -17.08
CA SER A 194 -2.81 -19.71 -16.58
C SER A 194 -2.80 -21.24 -16.77
N TYR A 195 -1.63 -21.85 -16.95
CA TYR A 195 -1.49 -23.31 -16.98
C TYR A 195 -1.30 -23.89 -15.56
N GLY A 196 -0.92 -23.03 -14.60
CA GLY A 196 -0.71 -23.35 -13.19
C GLY A 196 0.55 -24.17 -12.90
N GLY A 197 1.55 -24.12 -13.79
CA GLY A 197 2.75 -24.95 -13.69
C GLY A 197 3.45 -24.81 -12.33
N SER A 198 3.83 -23.59 -11.96
CA SER A 198 4.33 -23.27 -10.63
C SER A 198 3.20 -23.07 -9.62
N ASP A 199 2.07 -22.51 -10.03
CA ASP A 199 0.92 -22.11 -9.18
C ASP A 199 -0.32 -22.99 -9.45
N ASP A 200 -0.49 -24.14 -8.79
CA ASP A 200 0.41 -24.76 -7.80
C ASP A 200 0.72 -26.25 -8.13
N LEU A 201 0.79 -26.57 -9.43
CA LEU A 201 0.96 -27.96 -9.90
C LEU A 201 2.33 -28.56 -9.54
N VAL A 202 3.36 -27.73 -9.35
CA VAL A 202 4.67 -28.20 -8.87
C VAL A 202 4.58 -28.83 -7.49
N SER A 203 3.77 -28.24 -6.61
CA SER A 203 3.51 -28.74 -5.27
C SER A 203 2.66 -30.01 -5.31
N CYS A 204 1.67 -30.07 -6.22
CA CYS A 204 0.92 -31.30 -6.49
C CYS A 204 1.86 -32.47 -6.87
N ALA A 205 2.77 -32.25 -7.84
CA ALA A 205 3.71 -33.27 -8.29
C ALA A 205 4.71 -33.65 -7.20
N LEU A 206 5.17 -32.68 -6.40
CA LEU A 206 6.07 -32.89 -5.28
C LEU A 206 5.41 -33.75 -4.20
N MET A 207 4.16 -33.46 -3.85
CA MET A 207 3.37 -34.24 -2.88
C MET A 207 3.21 -35.69 -3.31
N MET A 208 2.91 -35.94 -4.59
CA MET A 208 2.82 -37.30 -5.13
C MET A 208 4.17 -38.04 -5.12
N GLU A 209 5.28 -37.34 -5.34
CA GLU A 209 6.62 -37.93 -5.24
C GLU A 209 7.03 -38.22 -3.79
N ILE A 210 6.67 -37.36 -2.83
CA ILE A 210 6.84 -37.66 -1.40
C ILE A 210 6.04 -38.91 -1.02
N LEU A 211 4.80 -39.01 -1.48
CA LEU A 211 3.95 -40.18 -1.26
C LEU A 211 4.62 -41.46 -1.79
N ARG A 212 5.22 -41.43 -2.99
CA ARG A 212 6.00 -42.55 -3.56
C ARG A 212 7.15 -42.99 -2.68
N VAL A 213 7.92 -42.02 -2.16
CA VAL A 213 9.07 -42.32 -1.29
C VAL A 213 8.59 -42.93 0.03
N LEU A 214 7.55 -42.36 0.65
CA LEU A 214 7.04 -42.85 1.93
C LEU A 214 6.33 -44.22 1.84
N THR A 215 5.89 -44.60 0.64
CA THR A 215 5.20 -45.88 0.38
C THR A 215 6.10 -46.97 -0.23
N ASP A 216 7.40 -46.71 -0.43
CA ASP A 216 8.32 -47.77 -0.86
C ASP A 216 8.34 -48.91 0.18
N PRO A 217 8.35 -50.20 -0.22
CA PRO A 217 8.34 -51.32 0.72
C PRO A 217 9.50 -51.32 1.73
N ARG A 218 10.61 -50.63 1.43
CA ARG A 218 11.77 -50.50 2.32
C ARG A 218 11.66 -49.32 3.29
N SER A 219 10.71 -48.41 3.08
CA SER A 219 10.49 -47.26 3.95
C SER A 219 9.96 -47.68 5.32
N LYS A 220 10.44 -47.03 6.37
CA LYS A 220 9.99 -47.29 7.74
C LYS A 220 8.49 -46.94 7.90
N PRO A 221 7.75 -47.68 8.73
CA PRO A 221 6.35 -47.36 9.03
C PRO A 221 6.25 -45.98 9.70
N VAL A 222 5.35 -45.13 9.23
CA VAL A 222 5.09 -43.81 9.83
C VAL A 222 4.44 -43.96 11.20
N ARG A 223 4.85 -43.20 12.22
CA ARG A 223 4.22 -43.26 13.56
C ARG A 223 2.86 -42.55 13.60
N HIS A 224 2.76 -41.42 12.90
CA HIS A 224 1.55 -40.62 12.73
C HIS A 224 1.06 -40.68 11.29
N ASP A 225 -0.23 -40.42 11.06
CA ASP A 225 -0.79 -40.43 9.70
C ASP A 225 -0.38 -39.15 8.95
N VAL A 226 -0.34 -39.20 7.62
CA VAL A 226 -0.18 -38.02 6.76
C VAL A 226 -1.42 -37.88 5.90
N ILE A 227 -1.96 -36.67 5.83
CA ILE A 227 -3.03 -36.30 4.91
C ILE A 227 -2.46 -35.40 3.83
N PHE A 228 -2.56 -35.82 2.58
CA PHE A 228 -2.21 -35.03 1.41
C PHE A 228 -3.52 -34.48 0.83
N LEU A 229 -3.67 -33.17 0.81
CA LEU A 229 -4.83 -32.47 0.28
C LEU A 229 -4.44 -31.74 -1.01
N PHE A 230 -5.10 -32.11 -2.10
CA PHE A 230 -5.08 -31.39 -3.36
C PHE A 230 -6.44 -30.71 -3.49
N ASN A 231 -6.48 -29.39 -3.40
CA ASN A 231 -7.74 -28.63 -3.42
C ASN A 231 -7.99 -27.93 -4.76
N GLY A 232 -9.26 -27.79 -5.16
CA GLY A 232 -9.64 -27.38 -6.52
C GLY A 232 -10.35 -26.03 -6.63
N ALA A 233 -10.27 -25.17 -5.61
CA ALA A 233 -10.92 -23.86 -5.63
C ALA A 233 -10.22 -22.84 -4.71
N GLU A 234 -8.88 -22.81 -4.75
CA GLU A 234 -8.09 -21.76 -4.08
C GLU A 234 -8.37 -20.41 -4.75
N GLU A 235 -8.24 -20.37 -6.09
CA GLU A 235 -8.31 -19.15 -6.91
C GLU A 235 -9.73 -18.54 -6.94
N SER A 236 -10.71 -19.30 -6.44
CA SER A 236 -12.10 -18.88 -6.24
C SER A 236 -12.39 -18.44 -4.80
N SER A 237 -11.38 -17.90 -4.10
CA SER A 237 -11.45 -17.45 -2.70
C SER A 237 -11.45 -18.57 -1.67
N LEU A 238 -10.51 -19.52 -1.80
CA LEU A 238 -10.14 -20.52 -0.78
C LEU A 238 -11.26 -21.51 -0.39
N LEU A 239 -12.22 -21.71 -1.29
CA LEU A 239 -13.48 -22.43 -1.00
C LEU A 239 -13.24 -23.90 -0.66
N ALA A 240 -12.33 -24.54 -1.41
CA ALA A 240 -12.06 -25.97 -1.31
C ALA A 240 -11.32 -26.33 -0.01
N ALA A 241 -10.31 -25.54 0.40
CA ALA A 241 -9.65 -25.69 1.70
C ALA A 241 -10.62 -25.51 2.87
N HIS A 242 -11.53 -24.52 2.78
CA HIS A 242 -12.57 -24.33 3.80
C HIS A 242 -13.49 -25.55 3.87
N GLY A 243 -13.85 -26.12 2.71
CA GLY A 243 -14.67 -27.33 2.63
C GLY A 243 -14.00 -28.55 3.26
N PHE A 244 -12.70 -28.72 3.06
CA PHE A 244 -11.94 -29.80 3.68
C PHE A 244 -11.91 -29.63 5.20
N ILE A 245 -11.39 -28.50 5.70
CA ILE A 245 -11.09 -28.35 7.12
C ILE A 245 -12.33 -28.27 7.98
N THR A 246 -13.50 -27.91 7.43
CA THR A 246 -14.75 -27.85 8.18
C THR A 246 -15.58 -29.12 8.09
N LYS A 247 -15.49 -29.90 7.00
CA LYS A 247 -16.40 -31.04 6.76
C LYS A 247 -15.71 -32.40 6.80
N HIS A 248 -14.45 -32.52 6.41
CA HIS A 248 -13.80 -33.83 6.27
C HIS A 248 -13.52 -34.49 7.64
N PRO A 249 -13.74 -35.81 7.83
CA PRO A 249 -13.46 -36.50 9.10
C PRO A 249 -11.98 -36.46 9.52
N TYR A 250 -11.05 -36.44 8.57
CA TYR A 250 -9.61 -36.39 8.87
C TYR A 250 -9.19 -35.13 9.62
N ARG A 251 -9.97 -34.03 9.57
CA ARG A 251 -9.66 -32.77 10.26
C ARG A 251 -9.35 -32.94 11.74
N HIS A 252 -10.03 -33.87 12.43
CA HIS A 252 -9.93 -34.04 13.88
C HIS A 252 -8.56 -34.58 14.33
N GLY A 253 -7.89 -35.30 13.44
CA GLY A 253 -6.57 -35.85 13.68
C GLY A 253 -5.43 -34.87 13.44
N ILE A 254 -5.66 -33.82 12.65
CA ILE A 254 -4.59 -32.94 12.17
C ILE A 254 -4.10 -32.06 13.33
N LYS A 255 -2.80 -32.15 13.64
CA LYS A 255 -2.15 -31.36 14.71
C LYS A 255 -1.15 -30.33 14.18
N ALA A 256 -0.70 -30.47 12.95
CA ALA A 256 0.11 -29.51 12.24
C ALA A 256 -0.14 -29.61 10.74
N PHE A 257 0.14 -28.53 10.01
CA PHE A 257 0.08 -28.54 8.54
C PHE A 257 1.30 -27.88 7.89
N ILE A 258 1.55 -28.25 6.64
CA ILE A 258 2.49 -27.59 5.74
C ILE A 258 1.69 -27.21 4.50
N ASN A 259 1.59 -25.90 4.24
CA ASN A 259 1.00 -25.35 3.03
C ASN A 259 2.11 -25.08 2.02
N LEU A 260 1.89 -25.52 0.79
CA LEU A 260 2.80 -25.32 -0.33
C LEU A 260 2.13 -24.38 -1.32
N GLU A 261 2.92 -23.44 -1.83
CA GLU A 261 2.42 -22.35 -2.66
C GLU A 261 3.48 -21.87 -3.67
N ALA A 262 3.06 -21.02 -4.60
CA ALA A 262 3.99 -20.39 -5.52
C ALA A 262 3.49 -19.03 -6.04
N SER A 263 4.28 -17.99 -5.76
CA SER A 263 4.17 -16.71 -6.46
C SER A 263 5.26 -16.55 -7.53
N GLY A 264 5.92 -17.65 -7.91
CA GLY A 264 7.06 -17.68 -8.80
C GLY A 264 7.50 -19.10 -9.17
N SER A 265 8.27 -19.23 -10.24
CA SER A 265 8.55 -20.49 -10.91
C SER A 265 9.85 -21.19 -10.48
N GLY A 266 10.33 -20.89 -9.29
CA GLY A 266 11.42 -21.65 -8.67
C GLY A 266 12.36 -20.80 -7.83
N GLY A 267 13.65 -21.10 -7.94
CA GLY A 267 14.65 -20.70 -6.97
C GLY A 267 14.57 -21.55 -5.71
N ARG A 268 14.84 -20.92 -4.56
CA ARG A 268 14.72 -21.55 -3.25
C ARG A 268 13.33 -21.25 -2.70
N GLU A 269 12.59 -22.28 -2.31
CA GLU A 269 11.34 -22.14 -1.58
C GLU A 269 11.60 -21.35 -0.29
N LEU A 270 10.79 -20.33 -0.04
CA LEU A 270 10.90 -19.46 1.13
C LEU A 270 9.84 -19.88 2.14
N LEU A 271 10.24 -20.20 3.36
CA LEU A 271 9.31 -20.23 4.50
C LEU A 271 9.01 -18.78 4.91
N PHE A 272 7.79 -18.31 4.60
CA PHE A 272 7.38 -16.92 4.80
C PHE A 272 6.29 -16.75 5.84
N GLN A 273 5.52 -17.79 6.22
CA GLN A 273 4.65 -17.74 7.39
C GLN A 273 4.81 -18.98 8.28
N ALA A 274 4.75 -18.76 9.59
CA ALA A 274 4.53 -19.79 10.58
C ALA A 274 3.37 -19.36 11.49
N GLY A 275 2.40 -20.25 11.71
CA GLY A 275 1.16 -19.95 12.42
C GLY A 275 1.40 -19.47 13.86
N PRO A 276 0.51 -18.63 14.42
CA PRO A 276 0.74 -18.03 15.72
C PRO A 276 0.86 -19.09 16.82
N GLY A 277 1.75 -18.84 17.78
CA GLY A 277 1.87 -19.61 19.03
C GLY A 277 2.66 -20.91 18.99
N ASN A 278 3.24 -21.35 17.87
CA ASN A 278 3.70 -22.74 17.73
C ASN A 278 5.07 -22.92 17.06
N GLN A 279 6.14 -22.57 17.80
CA GLN A 279 7.52 -22.56 17.31
C GLN A 279 8.22 -23.91 17.27
N TRP A 280 7.66 -24.93 17.91
CA TRP A 280 8.19 -26.29 17.79
C TRP A 280 8.13 -26.78 16.34
N LEU A 281 7.13 -26.35 15.56
CA LEU A 281 6.97 -26.71 14.15
C LEU A 281 8.03 -26.04 13.27
N LEU A 282 8.33 -24.77 13.56
CA LEU A 282 9.43 -24.03 12.94
C LEU A 282 10.79 -24.68 13.29
N ASN A 283 11.03 -25.01 14.57
CA ASN A 283 12.25 -25.72 14.97
C ASN A 283 12.37 -27.08 14.27
N SER A 284 11.26 -27.81 14.13
CA SER A 284 11.23 -29.09 13.41
C SER A 284 11.68 -28.91 11.95
N TYR A 285 11.25 -27.85 11.27
CA TYR A 285 11.75 -27.51 9.93
C TYR A 285 13.24 -27.19 9.96
N LEU A 286 13.71 -26.35 10.88
CA LEU A 286 15.10 -25.91 10.93
C LEU A 286 16.10 -27.02 11.33
N GLU A 287 15.66 -27.98 12.14
CA GLU A 287 16.45 -29.14 12.55
C GLU A 287 16.49 -30.22 11.47
N ALA A 288 15.41 -30.36 10.69
CA ALA A 288 15.26 -31.47 9.74
C ALA A 288 15.58 -31.11 8.28
N ALA A 289 15.24 -29.90 7.84
CA ALA A 289 15.42 -29.48 6.46
C ALA A 289 16.92 -29.50 6.07
N PRO A 290 17.34 -30.25 5.04
CA PRO A 290 18.74 -30.28 4.59
C PRO A 290 19.23 -28.92 4.08
N HIS A 291 18.29 -28.11 3.60
CA HIS A 291 18.57 -26.82 2.99
C HIS A 291 17.60 -25.76 3.54
N PRO A 292 17.62 -25.40 4.83
CA PRO A 292 16.60 -24.48 5.36
C PRO A 292 16.68 -23.10 4.67
N HIS A 293 15.54 -22.50 4.34
CA HIS A 293 15.49 -21.15 3.78
C HIS A 293 14.26 -20.42 4.31
N CYS A 294 14.51 -19.51 5.25
CA CYS A 294 13.47 -18.85 6.04
C CYS A 294 13.81 -17.39 6.29
N SER A 295 12.78 -16.54 6.39
CA SER A 295 12.95 -15.13 6.68
C SER A 295 11.88 -14.62 7.63
N ILE A 296 12.27 -14.26 8.86
CA ILE A 296 11.37 -13.60 9.82
C ILE A 296 10.85 -12.26 9.28
N LEU A 297 11.64 -11.57 8.45
CA LEU A 297 11.21 -10.33 7.79
C LEU A 297 10.04 -10.59 6.82
N GLY A 298 10.07 -11.73 6.10
CA GLY A 298 8.95 -12.16 5.25
C GLY A 298 7.68 -12.39 6.08
N GLN A 299 7.80 -13.07 7.21
CA GLN A 299 6.67 -13.30 8.13
C GLN A 299 6.09 -12.00 8.68
N GLU A 300 6.94 -11.07 9.14
CA GLU A 300 6.49 -9.78 9.64
C GLU A 300 5.75 -9.00 8.53
N VAL A 301 6.22 -9.02 7.28
CA VAL A 301 5.53 -8.35 6.16
C VAL A 301 4.17 -8.99 5.84
N PHE A 302 4.04 -10.31 5.81
CA PHE A 302 2.75 -10.96 5.54
C PHE A 302 1.73 -10.76 6.68
N GLN A 303 2.14 -10.93 7.94
CA GLN A 303 1.26 -10.81 9.11
C GLN A 303 0.74 -9.39 9.36
N SER A 304 1.42 -8.42 8.79
CA SER A 304 1.09 -7.02 8.91
C SER A 304 -0.22 -6.66 8.16
N GLY A 305 -0.62 -7.45 7.16
CA GLY A 305 -1.71 -7.08 6.25
C GLY A 305 -1.26 -6.11 5.15
N VAL A 306 0.05 -5.87 5.03
CA VAL A 306 0.69 -5.14 3.92
C VAL A 306 0.67 -5.93 2.61
N TYR A 307 0.51 -7.24 2.68
CA TYR A 307 0.39 -8.05 1.49
C TYR A 307 -1.11 -8.29 1.21
N PRO A 308 -1.66 -7.85 0.06
CA PRO A 308 -3.09 -8.00 -0.24
C PRO A 308 -3.49 -9.42 -0.69
N GLY A 309 -2.53 -10.35 -0.79
CA GLY A 309 -2.77 -11.76 -1.09
C GLY A 309 -2.96 -12.60 0.17
N ASP A 310 -3.70 -13.68 0.04
CA ASP A 310 -3.98 -14.68 1.07
C ASP A 310 -3.77 -16.07 0.47
N THR A 311 -3.65 -17.09 1.30
CA THR A 311 -3.48 -18.49 0.86
C THR A 311 -4.35 -19.40 1.72
N ASP A 312 -4.47 -20.67 1.34
CA ASP A 312 -5.14 -21.69 2.15
C ASP A 312 -4.63 -21.79 3.59
N PHE A 313 -3.40 -21.33 3.86
CA PHE A 313 -2.84 -21.23 5.20
C PHE A 313 -3.78 -20.50 6.17
N ARG A 314 -4.41 -19.40 5.72
CA ARG A 314 -5.38 -18.67 6.55
C ARG A 314 -6.56 -19.54 6.92
N VAL A 315 -7.06 -20.34 5.99
CA VAL A 315 -8.23 -21.19 6.23
C VAL A 315 -7.94 -22.23 7.31
N PHE A 316 -6.79 -22.89 7.25
CA PHE A 316 -6.38 -23.85 8.27
C PHE A 316 -6.05 -23.18 9.61
N ARG A 317 -5.50 -21.97 9.60
CA ARG A 317 -5.23 -21.18 10.81
C ARG A 317 -6.52 -20.72 11.50
N ASP A 318 -7.45 -20.12 10.76
CA ASP A 318 -8.61 -19.43 11.33
C ASP A 318 -9.76 -20.40 11.62
N TYR A 319 -10.07 -21.29 10.68
CA TYR A 319 -11.17 -22.26 10.81
C TYR A 319 -10.71 -23.60 11.38
N GLY A 320 -9.49 -24.03 11.05
CA GLY A 320 -8.90 -25.24 11.61
C GLY A 320 -8.30 -25.04 13.01
N ARG A 321 -7.82 -23.82 13.32
CA ARG A 321 -7.02 -23.50 14.52
C ARG A 321 -5.80 -24.42 14.66
N ILE A 322 -5.20 -24.77 13.53
CA ILE A 322 -4.05 -25.66 13.45
C ILE A 322 -2.80 -24.81 13.24
N PRO A 323 -1.65 -25.14 13.88
CA PRO A 323 -0.39 -24.52 13.51
C PRO A 323 0.13 -25.05 12.18
N GLY A 324 0.71 -24.17 11.37
CA GLY A 324 1.29 -24.59 10.09
C GLY A 324 2.50 -23.79 9.66
N LEU A 325 3.16 -24.31 8.62
CA LEU A 325 4.21 -23.65 7.85
C LEU A 325 3.66 -23.29 6.48
N ASP A 326 3.99 -22.11 5.97
CA ASP A 326 3.65 -21.68 4.62
C ASP A 326 4.93 -21.46 3.80
N LEU A 327 5.14 -22.28 2.77
CA LEU A 327 6.32 -22.27 1.94
C LEU A 327 5.95 -21.96 0.50
N ALA A 328 6.61 -20.95 -0.09
CA ALA A 328 6.36 -20.59 -1.48
C ALA A 328 7.62 -20.47 -2.33
N PHE A 329 7.51 -20.83 -3.61
CA PHE A 329 8.46 -20.36 -4.61
C PHE A 329 8.18 -18.87 -4.91
N VAL A 330 9.22 -18.04 -4.82
CA VAL A 330 9.09 -16.57 -4.94
C VAL A 330 10.01 -15.96 -5.99
N GLN A 331 10.96 -16.73 -6.56
CA GLN A 331 11.81 -16.24 -7.64
C GLN A 331 11.12 -16.40 -8.99
N ASN A 332 11.49 -15.56 -9.96
CA ASN A 332 10.94 -15.60 -11.32
C ASN A 332 9.41 -15.43 -11.40
N GLY A 333 8.79 -14.64 -10.50
CA GLY A 333 7.34 -14.34 -10.47
C GLY A 333 6.76 -13.59 -11.67
N TYR A 334 7.48 -13.53 -12.80
CA TYR A 334 7.04 -12.91 -14.05
C TYR A 334 5.92 -13.71 -14.73
N TRP A 335 5.91 -15.03 -14.50
CA TRP A 335 4.99 -15.96 -15.16
C TRP A 335 3.73 -16.23 -14.35
N TYR A 336 3.75 -15.91 -13.05
CA TYR A 336 2.61 -16.03 -12.14
C TYR A 336 1.33 -15.41 -12.75
N HIS A 337 0.24 -16.18 -12.75
CA HIS A 337 -1.06 -15.82 -13.36
C HIS A 337 -1.00 -15.48 -14.86
N THR A 338 -0.11 -16.13 -15.63
CA THR A 338 0.02 -15.95 -17.10
C THR A 338 0.06 -17.28 -17.85
N GLU A 339 -0.10 -17.25 -19.17
CA GLU A 339 0.02 -18.44 -20.02
C GLU A 339 1.43 -19.07 -20.02
N PHE A 340 2.43 -18.35 -19.49
CA PHE A 340 3.81 -18.83 -19.37
C PHE A 340 4.04 -19.61 -18.07
N ASP A 341 3.10 -19.64 -17.14
CA ASP A 341 3.22 -20.45 -15.94
C ASP A 341 3.06 -21.95 -16.26
N LYS A 342 4.11 -22.55 -16.80
CA LYS A 342 4.14 -23.92 -17.31
C LYS A 342 5.17 -24.77 -16.60
N ALA A 343 4.96 -26.08 -16.65
CA ALA A 343 5.90 -27.07 -16.12
C ALA A 343 7.35 -26.86 -16.62
N GLU A 344 7.55 -26.54 -17.91
CA GLU A 344 8.85 -26.31 -18.53
C GLU A 344 9.62 -25.13 -17.93
N MET A 345 8.89 -24.15 -17.38
CA MET A 345 9.47 -22.93 -16.83
C MET A 345 10.01 -23.12 -15.41
N ILE A 346 9.65 -24.22 -14.73
CA ILE A 346 10.12 -24.45 -13.37
C ILE A 346 11.63 -24.69 -13.36
N THR A 347 12.32 -23.88 -12.56
CA THR A 347 13.77 -23.91 -12.41
C THR A 347 14.22 -25.31 -11.99
N SER A 348 15.06 -25.93 -12.81
CA SER A 348 15.56 -27.27 -12.55
C SER A 348 16.35 -27.31 -11.23
N GLY A 349 16.01 -28.24 -10.35
CA GLY A 349 16.58 -28.34 -9.01
C GLY A 349 15.76 -27.66 -7.91
N SER A 350 14.82 -26.78 -8.25
CA SER A 350 13.94 -26.13 -7.26
C SER A 350 12.95 -27.13 -6.66
N MET A 351 12.36 -27.99 -7.49
CA MET A 351 11.49 -29.07 -7.02
C MET A 351 12.28 -30.09 -6.20
N GLN A 352 13.50 -30.45 -6.63
CA GLN A 352 14.40 -31.34 -5.86
C GLN A 352 14.63 -30.81 -4.45
N ARG A 353 15.03 -29.53 -4.37
CA ARG A 353 15.33 -28.85 -3.12
C ARG A 353 14.13 -28.78 -2.17
N ALA A 354 13.00 -28.29 -2.65
CA ALA A 354 11.78 -28.19 -1.86
C ALA A 354 11.31 -29.58 -1.40
N GLY A 355 11.36 -30.58 -2.29
CA GLY A 355 10.97 -31.95 -1.99
C GLY A 355 11.83 -32.59 -0.90
N GLU A 356 13.16 -32.38 -0.93
CA GLU A 356 14.07 -32.85 0.11
C GLU A 356 13.77 -32.21 1.46
N ASN A 357 13.55 -30.88 1.47
CA ASN A 357 13.21 -30.14 2.68
C ASN A 357 11.87 -30.58 3.29
N ILE A 358 10.83 -30.69 2.48
CA ILE A 358 9.48 -31.07 2.93
C ILE A 358 9.48 -32.53 3.37
N LEU A 359 10.13 -33.44 2.63
CA LEU A 359 10.23 -34.85 3.02
C LEU A 359 10.95 -35.03 4.36
N ALA A 360 12.07 -34.34 4.56
CA ALA A 360 12.83 -34.43 5.80
C ALA A 360 12.06 -33.82 6.99
N THR A 361 11.45 -32.65 6.78
CA THR A 361 10.59 -32.00 7.78
C THR A 361 9.41 -32.88 8.15
N LEU A 362 8.73 -33.47 7.17
CA LEU A 362 7.61 -34.37 7.38
C LEU A 362 8.04 -35.61 8.17
N ARG A 363 9.15 -36.27 7.79
CA ARG A 363 9.69 -37.42 8.55
C ARG A 363 9.97 -37.07 10.00
N HIS A 364 10.62 -35.92 10.23
CA HIS A 364 10.90 -35.44 11.59
C HIS A 364 9.62 -35.21 12.38
N LEU A 365 8.63 -34.53 11.79
CA LEU A 365 7.34 -34.29 12.43
C LEU A 365 6.64 -35.61 12.79
N LEU A 366 6.64 -36.57 11.87
CA LEU A 366 6.01 -37.87 12.08
C LEU A 366 6.65 -38.70 13.19
N GLU A 367 7.93 -38.49 13.50
CA GLU A 367 8.61 -39.14 14.63
C GLU A 367 8.52 -38.32 15.93
N SER A 368 8.16 -37.05 15.82
CA SER A 368 8.27 -36.07 16.89
C SER A 368 7.25 -36.28 18.01
N PRO A 369 7.67 -36.23 19.29
CA PRO A 369 6.74 -36.23 20.43
C PRO A 369 5.87 -34.96 20.47
N TYR A 370 6.22 -33.90 19.75
CA TYR A 370 5.44 -32.65 19.73
C TYR A 370 4.01 -32.86 19.19
N LEU A 371 3.83 -33.77 18.24
CA LEU A 371 2.52 -34.08 17.68
C LEU A 371 1.57 -34.74 18.70
N ASP A 372 2.10 -35.40 19.73
CA ASP A 372 1.29 -36.03 20.78
C ASP A 372 0.71 -35.01 21.78
N ASN A 373 1.44 -33.92 22.08
CA ASN A 373 0.99 -32.86 22.99
C ASN A 373 1.46 -31.45 22.58
N PRO A 374 0.92 -30.86 21.49
CA PRO A 374 1.38 -29.58 20.97
C PRO A 374 1.15 -28.40 21.92
N ALA A 375 0.15 -28.48 22.82
CA ALA A 375 -0.21 -27.41 23.75
C ALA A 375 0.86 -27.14 24.81
N GLU A 376 1.64 -28.15 25.21
CA GLU A 376 2.73 -28.01 26.18
C GLU A 376 3.90 -27.16 25.67
N TYR A 377 4.01 -27.04 24.34
CA TYR A 377 5.08 -26.31 23.66
C TYR A 377 4.61 -24.96 23.07
N GLY A 378 3.42 -24.49 23.48
CA GLY A 378 2.85 -23.20 23.08
C GLY A 378 3.55 -22.00 23.73
N ASP A 379 3.47 -20.84 23.08
CA ASP A 379 3.86 -19.52 23.60
C ASP A 379 5.35 -19.29 23.90
N ARG A 380 6.17 -19.38 22.86
CA ARG A 380 7.47 -18.68 22.83
C ARG A 380 7.46 -17.71 21.63
N LYS A 381 8.41 -16.79 21.53
CA LYS A 381 8.73 -16.04 20.29
C LYS A 381 10.16 -16.42 19.89
N PHE A 382 10.47 -16.70 18.62
CA PHE A 382 11.84 -16.89 18.11
C PHE A 382 12.17 -15.88 17.03
N VAL A 383 13.46 -15.58 16.92
CA VAL A 383 14.05 -14.92 15.76
C VAL A 383 14.72 -15.99 14.92
N PHE A 384 14.44 -15.98 13.61
CA PHE A 384 15.04 -16.93 12.66
C PHE A 384 15.37 -16.26 11.33
N PHE A 385 16.50 -16.65 10.75
CA PHE A 385 16.93 -16.16 9.44
C PHE A 385 17.99 -17.08 8.84
N ASP A 386 18.01 -17.16 7.52
CA ASP A 386 19.09 -17.78 6.76
C ASP A 386 20.28 -16.81 6.56
N VAL A 387 21.50 -17.34 6.56
CA VAL A 387 22.75 -16.60 6.30
C VAL A 387 23.25 -16.91 4.89
N VAL A 388 22.75 -16.15 3.92
CA VAL A 388 23.18 -16.18 2.49
C VAL A 388 23.08 -17.59 1.87
N GLY A 389 22.19 -18.45 2.37
CA GLY A 389 22.00 -19.83 1.94
C GLY A 389 23.05 -20.82 2.43
N LEU A 390 23.86 -20.46 3.43
CA LEU A 390 24.87 -21.36 3.98
C LEU A 390 24.34 -22.15 5.18
N PHE A 391 23.62 -21.48 6.09
CA PHE A 391 23.02 -22.07 7.28
C PHE A 391 21.97 -21.12 7.88
N SER A 392 21.04 -21.66 8.67
CA SER A 392 20.03 -20.88 9.40
C SER A 392 20.43 -20.64 10.86
N VAL A 393 20.03 -19.49 11.39
CA VAL A 393 20.21 -19.10 12.80
C VAL A 393 18.85 -18.93 13.45
N VAL A 394 18.70 -19.49 14.66
CA VAL A 394 17.43 -19.57 15.38
C VAL A 394 17.69 -19.39 16.88
N TYR A 395 16.99 -18.48 17.53
CA TYR A 395 17.09 -18.30 18.99
C TYR A 395 15.86 -17.63 19.60
N PRO A 396 15.59 -17.83 20.90
CA PRO A 396 14.43 -17.24 21.55
C PRO A 396 14.45 -15.72 21.49
N MET A 397 13.31 -15.09 21.24
CA MET A 397 13.17 -13.65 21.12
C MET A 397 13.64 -12.92 22.39
N LYS A 398 13.39 -13.46 23.58
CA LYS A 398 13.93 -12.92 24.85
C LYS A 398 15.46 -12.89 24.88
N LEU A 399 16.12 -13.90 24.30
CA LEU A 399 17.58 -13.90 24.17
C LEU A 399 18.02 -12.83 23.16
N GLY A 400 17.30 -12.68 22.05
CA GLY A 400 17.49 -11.59 21.10
C GLY A 400 17.40 -10.21 21.75
N GLU A 401 16.32 -9.95 22.50
CA GLU A 401 16.10 -8.72 23.25
C GLU A 401 17.24 -8.45 24.23
N ALA A 402 17.69 -9.47 24.97
CA ALA A 402 18.82 -9.37 25.88
C ALA A 402 20.12 -8.99 25.15
N ILE A 403 20.44 -9.68 24.04
CA ILE A 403 21.63 -9.37 23.21
C ILE A 403 21.54 -7.93 22.69
N ASN A 404 20.36 -7.51 22.19
CA ASN A 404 20.15 -6.18 21.64
C ASN A 404 20.39 -5.09 22.70
N ILE A 405 19.83 -5.26 23.91
CA ILE A 405 20.00 -4.34 25.03
C ILE A 405 21.46 -4.28 25.48
N VAL A 406 22.14 -5.43 25.59
CA VAL A 406 23.56 -5.49 25.99
C VAL A 406 24.45 -4.79 24.95
N CYS A 407 24.26 -5.06 23.66
CA CYS A 407 24.99 -4.39 22.58
C CYS A 407 24.81 -2.87 22.64
N ALA A 408 23.57 -2.38 22.74
CA ALA A 408 23.28 -0.96 22.84
C ALA A 408 23.89 -0.33 24.12
N ALA A 409 23.80 -1.02 25.27
CA ALA A 409 24.38 -0.56 26.52
C ALA A 409 25.91 -0.41 26.45
N ILE A 410 26.60 -1.37 25.82
CA ILE A 410 28.06 -1.29 25.58
C ILE A 410 28.40 -0.07 24.71
N VAL A 411 27.65 0.17 23.63
CA VAL A 411 27.85 1.35 22.78
C VAL A 411 27.64 2.64 23.59
N PHE A 412 26.51 2.80 24.27
CA PHE A 412 26.24 4.00 25.06
C PHE A 412 27.28 4.22 26.16
N TYR A 413 27.71 3.16 26.85
CA TYR A 413 28.74 3.23 27.88
C TYR A 413 30.10 3.65 27.31
N THR A 414 30.53 3.05 26.18
CA THR A 414 31.83 3.38 25.56
C THR A 414 31.87 4.82 25.05
N VAL A 415 30.80 5.31 24.45
CA VAL A 415 30.66 6.72 24.01
C VAL A 415 30.62 7.67 25.21
N PHE A 416 29.81 7.37 26.23
CA PHE A 416 29.72 8.16 27.45
C PHE A 416 31.06 8.27 28.17
N ARG A 417 31.80 7.16 28.29
CA ARG A 417 33.13 7.13 28.92
C ARG A 417 34.12 8.01 28.15
N LYS A 418 34.15 7.93 26.81
CA LYS A 418 35.03 8.76 25.96
C LYS A 418 34.73 10.26 26.15
N ILE A 419 33.45 10.66 26.21
CA ILE A 419 33.04 12.06 26.41
C ILE A 419 33.37 12.54 27.84
N ARG A 420 33.19 11.70 28.86
CA ARG A 420 33.48 12.04 30.28
C ARG A 420 34.97 12.15 30.57
N CYS A 421 35.83 11.29 30.00
CA CYS A 421 37.28 11.37 30.16
C CYS A 421 37.86 12.66 29.58
N PHE A 422 37.27 13.21 28.51
CA PHE A 422 37.63 14.52 27.95
C PHE A 422 37.35 15.68 28.92
N GLN A 423 36.21 15.65 29.63
CA GLN A 423 35.86 16.69 30.61
C GLN A 423 36.79 16.74 31.83
N LYS A 424 37.57 15.67 32.07
CA LYS A 424 38.53 15.57 33.18
C LYS A 424 39.97 15.90 32.80
N GLY A 425 40.24 16.29 31.54
CA GLY A 425 41.59 16.75 31.11
C GLY A 425 42.64 15.63 30.99
N ASP A 426 42.22 14.37 30.91
CA ASP A 426 43.13 13.22 30.78
C ASP A 426 43.72 13.10 29.37
N VAL A 427 44.90 12.49 29.18
CA VAL A 427 45.70 12.46 27.92
C VAL A 427 44.98 11.83 26.70
N ILE A 428 43.83 11.19 26.91
CA ILE A 428 42.91 10.73 25.84
C ILE A 428 42.06 11.93 25.27
N GLY A 429 42.21 13.10 25.87
CA GLY A 429 41.31 14.24 25.86
C GLY A 429 41.47 15.25 24.73
N ASN A 430 41.31 14.82 23.48
CA ASN A 430 40.95 15.72 22.36
C ASN A 430 39.67 15.28 21.62
N TYR A 431 38.97 14.27 22.13
CA TYR A 431 37.64 13.84 21.66
C TYR A 431 36.52 14.62 22.40
N SER A 432 36.03 15.71 21.80
CA SER A 432 34.96 16.54 22.38
C SER A 432 33.56 16.06 21.98
N PHE A 433 32.55 16.46 22.75
CA PHE A 433 31.14 16.31 22.38
C PHE A 433 30.82 16.95 21.02
N GLY A 434 31.53 18.03 20.66
CA GLY A 434 31.44 18.69 19.36
C GLY A 434 31.78 17.75 18.20
N HIS A 435 32.88 17.00 18.28
CA HIS A 435 33.25 16.03 17.25
C HIS A 435 32.19 14.94 17.09
N PHE A 436 31.62 14.43 18.19
CA PHE A 436 30.52 13.47 18.14
C PHE A 436 29.27 14.04 17.46
N THR A 437 28.89 15.29 17.76
CA THR A 437 27.78 15.96 17.08
C THR A 437 28.05 16.19 15.59
N GLU A 438 29.29 16.51 15.20
CA GLU A 438 29.68 16.61 13.79
C GLU A 438 29.56 15.26 13.07
N GLY A 439 29.91 14.16 13.75
CA GLY A 439 29.71 12.80 13.24
C GLY A 439 28.23 12.45 13.03
N LEU A 440 27.35 12.83 13.97
CA LEU A 440 25.90 12.65 13.83
C LEU A 440 25.35 13.44 12.64
N ILE A 441 25.72 14.73 12.53
CA ILE A 441 25.33 15.58 11.40
C ILE A 441 25.82 14.98 10.07
N SER A 442 27.03 14.43 10.04
CA SER A 442 27.60 13.80 8.83
C SER A 442 26.75 12.62 8.34
N HIS A 443 26.33 11.72 9.24
CA HIS A 443 25.47 10.59 8.87
C HIS A 443 24.04 11.02 8.52
N THR A 444 23.47 12.01 9.20
CA THR A 444 22.15 12.57 8.83
C THR A 444 22.19 13.22 7.45
N CYS A 445 23.26 13.96 7.12
CA CYS A 445 23.46 14.49 5.77
C CYS A 445 23.66 13.38 4.74
N SER A 446 24.38 12.30 5.07
CA SER A 446 24.49 11.10 4.23
C SER A 446 23.11 10.54 3.84
N ALA A 447 22.22 10.37 4.83
CA ALA A 447 20.86 9.89 4.61
C ALA A 447 20.07 10.84 3.70
N PHE A 448 20.16 12.15 3.96
CA PHE A 448 19.47 13.17 3.17
C PHE A 448 19.93 13.18 1.70
N PHE A 449 21.24 13.09 1.45
CA PHE A 449 21.79 13.03 0.09
C PHE A 449 21.38 11.74 -0.63
N ILE A 450 21.32 10.61 0.06
CA ILE A 450 20.82 9.35 -0.51
C ILE A 450 19.35 9.47 -0.91
N VAL A 451 18.50 10.03 -0.04
CA VAL A 451 17.06 10.23 -0.32
C VAL A 451 16.86 11.15 -1.53
N ILE A 452 17.56 12.28 -1.58
CA ILE A 452 17.54 13.17 -2.75
C ILE A 452 17.99 12.40 -4.00
N CYS A 453 19.06 11.62 -3.91
CA CYS A 453 19.57 10.84 -5.02
C CYS A 453 18.53 9.84 -5.55
N VAL A 454 17.79 9.15 -4.68
CA VAL A 454 16.70 8.25 -5.08
C VAL A 454 15.63 8.97 -5.90
N PHE A 455 15.11 10.10 -5.41
CA PHE A 455 14.08 10.85 -6.13
C PHE A 455 14.59 11.47 -7.44
N LEU A 456 15.83 11.99 -7.45
CA LEU A 456 16.45 12.53 -8.66
C LEU A 456 16.69 11.43 -9.70
N LEU A 457 17.14 10.25 -9.30
CA LEU A 457 17.36 9.12 -10.20
C LEU A 457 16.04 8.60 -10.75
N ALA A 458 15.01 8.41 -9.92
CA ALA A 458 13.69 7.99 -10.37
C ALA A 458 13.11 9.00 -11.39
N HIS A 459 13.22 10.30 -11.11
CA HIS A 459 12.83 11.34 -12.05
C HIS A 459 13.63 11.28 -13.36
N LEU A 460 14.96 11.14 -13.28
CA LEU A 460 15.85 11.08 -14.44
C LEU A 460 15.59 9.85 -15.32
N VAL A 461 15.35 8.69 -14.71
CA VAL A 461 15.03 7.42 -15.40
C VAL A 461 13.68 7.53 -16.12
N ASN A 462 12.66 8.10 -15.46
CA ASN A 462 11.35 8.34 -16.06
C ASN A 462 11.41 9.35 -17.21
N MET A 463 12.11 10.47 -17.03
CA MET A 463 12.33 11.46 -18.10
C MET A 463 13.09 10.90 -19.30
N SER A 464 13.92 9.88 -19.06
CA SER A 464 14.66 9.17 -20.10
C SER A 464 13.88 7.99 -20.67
N ASP A 465 12.65 7.71 -20.21
CA ASP A 465 11.80 6.56 -20.57
C ASP A 465 12.51 5.19 -20.36
N MET A 466 13.44 5.14 -19.39
CA MET A 466 14.15 3.92 -19.00
C MET A 466 13.46 3.16 -17.86
N THR A 467 12.23 3.55 -17.50
CA THR A 467 11.43 2.94 -16.44
C THR A 467 11.32 1.44 -16.66
N MET A 468 11.61 0.65 -15.64
CA MET A 468 11.62 -0.81 -15.62
C MET A 468 12.67 -1.48 -16.54
N THR A 469 13.73 -0.80 -16.96
CA THR A 469 14.83 -1.47 -17.71
C THR A 469 15.44 -2.65 -16.93
N TRP A 470 15.41 -2.56 -15.60
CA TRP A 470 15.85 -3.63 -14.70
C TRP A 470 14.91 -4.84 -14.65
N TYR A 471 13.68 -4.74 -15.15
CA TYR A 471 12.69 -5.82 -15.13
C TYR A 471 13.19 -7.06 -15.88
N VAL A 472 13.83 -6.86 -17.05
CA VAL A 472 14.58 -7.90 -17.77
C VAL A 472 16.02 -7.99 -17.25
N LYS A 473 16.67 -6.84 -17.10
CA LYS A 473 18.12 -6.74 -16.85
C LYS A 473 18.37 -6.44 -15.37
N GLN A 474 18.04 -7.37 -14.49
CA GLN A 474 18.15 -7.19 -13.03
C GLN A 474 19.54 -6.71 -12.57
N TRP A 475 20.60 -7.11 -13.28
CA TRP A 475 21.97 -6.67 -12.98
C TRP A 475 22.18 -5.16 -13.09
N THR A 476 21.32 -4.43 -13.81
CA THR A 476 21.40 -2.97 -13.96
C THR A 476 21.01 -2.22 -12.69
N ILE A 477 20.28 -2.85 -11.77
CA ILE A 477 19.84 -2.26 -10.49
C ILE A 477 21.02 -1.79 -9.65
N VAL A 478 22.04 -2.63 -9.49
CA VAL A 478 23.19 -2.33 -8.62
C VAL A 478 24.02 -1.15 -9.16
N PRO A 479 24.43 -1.10 -10.45
CA PRO A 479 25.14 0.05 -10.99
C PRO A 479 24.28 1.32 -11.12
N LEU A 480 22.97 1.20 -11.39
CA LEU A 480 22.09 2.35 -11.58
C LEU A 480 21.71 3.01 -10.25
N TYR A 481 21.31 2.21 -9.26
CA TYR A 481 20.79 2.68 -7.97
C TYR A 481 21.75 2.43 -6.80
N GLY A 482 22.38 1.26 -6.71
CA GLY A 482 23.32 0.94 -5.64
C GLY A 482 24.56 1.84 -5.65
N TRP A 483 25.25 1.91 -6.80
CA TRP A 483 26.48 2.72 -6.94
C TRP A 483 26.24 4.21 -6.74
N SER A 484 25.15 4.74 -7.30
CA SER A 484 24.80 6.16 -7.23
C SER A 484 24.40 6.60 -5.84
N THR A 485 23.55 5.84 -5.14
CA THR A 485 23.19 6.12 -3.74
C THR A 485 24.40 5.97 -2.81
N PHE A 486 25.27 4.99 -3.04
CA PHE A 486 26.52 4.87 -2.32
C PHE A 486 27.41 6.12 -2.51
N LEU A 487 27.61 6.57 -3.75
CA LEU A 487 28.38 7.79 -4.03
C LEU A 487 27.75 9.02 -3.38
N ALA A 488 26.42 9.18 -3.43
CA ALA A 488 25.71 10.29 -2.82
C ALA A 488 25.89 10.32 -1.30
N GLY A 489 25.79 9.17 -0.63
CA GLY A 489 26.08 9.05 0.80
C GLY A 489 27.51 9.43 1.14
N MET A 490 28.49 8.91 0.39
CA MET A 490 29.90 9.22 0.58
C MET A 490 30.23 10.71 0.33
N VAL A 491 29.58 11.36 -0.63
CA VAL A 491 29.68 12.81 -0.88
C VAL A 491 29.10 13.60 0.30
N GLY A 492 27.89 13.26 0.75
CA GLY A 492 27.25 13.92 1.90
C GLY A 492 28.13 13.89 3.15
N GLN A 493 28.75 12.74 3.43
CA GLN A 493 29.68 12.59 4.55
C GLN A 493 30.98 13.38 4.36
N THR A 494 31.51 13.41 3.13
CA THR A 494 32.75 14.15 2.82
C THR A 494 32.55 15.66 2.93
N VAL A 495 31.41 16.19 2.47
CA VAL A 495 31.09 17.63 2.54
C VAL A 495 31.04 18.09 4.00
N VAL A 496 30.30 17.39 4.85
CA VAL A 496 30.18 17.74 6.27
C VAL A 496 31.51 17.58 7.00
N SER A 497 32.17 16.42 6.83
CA SER A 497 33.45 16.17 7.50
C SER A 497 34.51 17.17 7.08
N ARG A 498 34.55 17.66 5.83
CA ARG A 498 35.59 18.62 5.41
C ARG A 498 35.24 20.08 5.70
N LEU A 499 33.97 20.47 5.64
CA LEU A 499 33.55 21.85 5.91
C LEU A 499 33.50 22.15 7.41
N LEU A 500 33.05 21.22 8.24
CA LEU A 500 32.91 21.45 9.68
C LEU A 500 34.19 21.11 10.46
N SER A 501 34.95 20.08 10.04
CA SER A 501 36.11 19.61 10.80
C SER A 501 37.48 20.15 10.32
N HIS A 502 37.53 21.22 9.52
CA HIS A 502 38.78 21.81 9.01
C HIS A 502 39.81 22.18 10.10
N LYS A 503 39.38 22.24 11.38
CA LYS A 503 40.21 22.57 12.54
C LYS A 503 40.55 21.37 13.45
N SER A 504 40.10 20.16 13.11
CA SER A 504 40.18 18.98 13.98
C SER A 504 41.13 17.91 13.45
N ASP A 505 41.80 17.17 14.33
CA ASP A 505 42.68 16.05 13.93
C ASP A 505 41.86 14.92 13.27
N ALA A 506 42.35 14.42 12.14
CA ALA A 506 41.75 13.33 11.38
C ALA A 506 41.51 12.07 12.23
N LYS A 507 42.36 11.80 13.23
CA LYS A 507 42.20 10.67 14.14
C LYS A 507 40.97 10.81 15.05
N PHE A 508 40.67 12.01 15.55
CA PHE A 508 39.50 12.23 16.40
C PHE A 508 38.20 12.19 15.59
N MET A 509 38.21 12.75 14.38
CA MET A 509 37.06 12.70 13.47
C MET A 509 36.72 11.28 13.02
N GLU A 510 37.71 10.42 12.81
CA GLU A 510 37.47 9.00 12.54
C GLU A 510 36.72 8.32 13.69
N HIS A 511 37.20 8.50 14.93
CA HIS A 511 36.55 7.92 16.09
C HIS A 511 35.14 8.49 16.28
N ALA A 512 34.95 9.78 16.02
CA ALA A 512 33.64 10.43 16.12
C ALA A 512 32.63 9.90 15.11
N LEU A 513 33.03 9.70 13.85
CA LEU A 513 32.17 9.10 12.83
C LEU A 513 31.82 7.65 13.18
N HIS A 514 32.79 6.85 13.63
CA HIS A 514 32.51 5.48 14.07
C HIS A 514 31.56 5.43 15.28
N ASP A 515 31.79 6.27 16.29
CA ASP A 515 30.94 6.31 17.49
C ASP A 515 29.53 6.84 17.17
N ALA A 516 29.40 7.82 16.27
CA ALA A 516 28.12 8.33 15.79
C ALA A 516 27.34 7.27 15.00
N HIS A 517 28.00 6.54 14.09
CA HIS A 517 27.44 5.36 13.42
C HIS A 517 26.86 4.38 14.42
N MET A 518 27.68 3.94 15.38
CA MET A 518 27.28 2.90 16.34
C MET A 518 26.13 3.36 17.23
N THR A 519 26.11 4.65 17.58
CA THR A 519 25.04 5.25 18.38
C THR A 519 23.72 5.33 17.60
N ILE A 520 23.75 5.75 16.34
CA ILE A 520 22.54 5.80 15.48
C ILE A 520 21.93 4.40 15.37
N LEU A 521 22.73 3.38 15.05
CA LEU A 521 22.25 2.00 14.96
C LEU A 521 21.69 1.51 16.30
N SER A 522 22.35 1.83 17.42
CA SER A 522 21.90 1.40 18.75
C SER A 522 20.58 2.05 19.19
N VAL A 523 20.34 3.32 18.83
CA VAL A 523 19.07 4.01 19.11
C VAL A 523 17.93 3.36 18.33
N VAL A 524 18.14 3.06 17.04
CA VAL A 524 17.14 2.36 16.23
C VAL A 524 16.92 0.94 16.76
N LEU A 525 17.99 0.21 17.11
CA LEU A 525 17.92 -1.13 17.68
C LEU A 525 17.08 -1.18 18.96
N VAL A 526 17.26 -0.24 19.89
CA VAL A 526 16.44 -0.15 21.11
C VAL A 526 14.98 0.14 20.76
N GLY A 527 14.72 1.00 19.77
CA GLY A 527 13.38 1.32 19.31
C GLY A 527 12.62 0.13 18.72
N LEU A 528 13.30 -0.72 17.94
CA LEU A 528 12.75 -1.96 17.37
C LEU A 528 12.57 -3.04 18.44
N THR A 529 13.55 -3.20 19.33
CA THR A 529 13.49 -4.17 20.45
C THR A 529 12.33 -3.85 21.38
N TYR A 530 12.10 -2.57 21.70
CA TYR A 530 10.95 -2.14 22.51
C TYR A 530 9.59 -2.47 21.87
N LYS A 531 9.51 -2.50 20.53
CA LYS A 531 8.28 -2.88 19.81
C LYS A 531 8.11 -4.38 19.64
N GLY A 532 9.08 -5.17 20.07
CA GLY A 532 9.07 -6.61 19.83
C GLY A 532 9.15 -6.94 18.33
N ILE A 533 9.88 -6.15 17.55
CA ILE A 533 10.15 -6.44 16.14
C ILE A 533 11.34 -7.39 16.06
N ALA A 534 11.12 -8.60 15.52
CA ALA A 534 12.09 -9.68 15.48
C ALA A 534 13.20 -9.43 14.45
N SER A 535 12.91 -8.70 13.35
CA SER A 535 13.91 -8.29 12.34
C SER A 535 15.01 -7.34 12.87
N ALA A 536 14.92 -6.88 14.13
CA ALA A 536 15.95 -6.11 14.81
C ALA A 536 17.34 -6.78 14.83
N PHE A 537 17.42 -8.11 14.65
CA PHE A 537 18.69 -8.84 14.57
C PHE A 537 19.65 -8.31 13.51
N LEU A 538 19.14 -7.76 12.40
CA LEU A 538 19.97 -7.23 11.33
C LEU A 538 20.83 -6.05 11.83
N LEU A 539 20.23 -5.15 12.63
CA LEU A 539 20.97 -4.05 13.26
C LEU A 539 21.94 -4.57 14.32
N THR A 540 21.58 -5.62 15.05
CA THR A 540 22.46 -6.26 16.02
C THR A 540 23.72 -6.81 15.34
N LEU A 541 23.61 -7.46 14.17
CA LEU A 541 24.76 -7.92 13.40
C LEU A 541 25.62 -6.75 12.88
N LEU A 542 24.99 -5.63 12.49
CA LEU A 542 25.69 -4.40 12.08
C LEU A 542 26.41 -3.70 13.24
N ILE A 543 26.09 -4.01 14.50
CA ILE A 543 26.72 -3.45 15.71
C ILE A 543 27.76 -4.41 16.30
N LEU A 544 27.42 -5.69 16.42
CA LEU A 544 28.18 -6.68 17.18
C LEU A 544 29.63 -6.83 16.68
N PHE A 545 29.83 -6.96 15.37
CA PHE A 545 31.18 -7.13 14.80
C PHE A 545 32.00 -5.81 14.81
N PRO A 546 31.42 -4.64 14.46
CA PRO A 546 32.17 -3.38 14.55
C PRO A 546 32.58 -2.98 15.97
N LEU A 547 31.90 -3.45 17.02
CA LEU A 547 32.33 -3.26 18.42
C LEU A 547 33.74 -3.81 18.68
N LEU A 548 34.13 -4.91 18.00
CA LEU A 548 35.43 -5.55 18.15
C LEU A 548 36.56 -4.83 17.40
N ARG A 549 36.21 -3.90 16.50
CA ARG A 549 37.15 -3.24 15.56
C ARG A 549 38.38 -2.65 16.27
N ASN A 550 38.17 -1.79 17.26
CA ASN A 550 39.28 -1.05 17.88
C ASN A 550 40.21 -1.98 18.68
N THR A 551 39.64 -3.00 19.34
CA THR A 551 40.40 -4.03 20.08
C THR A 551 41.23 -4.89 19.13
N MET A 552 40.63 -5.36 18.04
CA MET A 552 41.30 -6.17 17.02
C MET A 552 42.45 -5.41 16.35
N ILE A 553 42.22 -4.15 15.97
CA ILE A 553 43.28 -3.30 15.39
C ILE A 553 44.43 -3.12 16.38
N HIS A 554 44.14 -2.88 17.66
CA HIS A 554 45.17 -2.67 18.69
C HIS A 554 46.01 -3.93 18.95
N VAL A 555 45.36 -5.10 19.08
CA VAL A 555 46.05 -6.38 19.28
C VAL A 555 46.93 -6.73 18.09
N LEU A 556 46.41 -6.57 16.86
CA LEU A 556 47.13 -6.95 15.65
C LEU A 556 48.32 -6.03 15.35
N GLN A 557 48.19 -4.72 15.59
CA GLN A 557 49.31 -3.77 15.47
C GLN A 557 50.46 -4.13 16.43
N LYS A 558 50.12 -4.62 17.63
CA LYS A 558 51.09 -5.06 18.63
C LYS A 558 51.78 -6.37 18.25
N ILE A 559 51.08 -7.28 17.57
CA ILE A 559 51.59 -8.60 17.18
C ILE A 559 52.41 -8.54 15.87
N LEU A 560 51.90 -7.87 14.83
CA LEU A 560 52.51 -7.90 13.49
C LEU A 560 53.61 -6.85 13.28
N MET A 561 53.82 -5.93 14.23
CA MET A 561 54.85 -4.86 14.16
C MET A 561 54.84 -4.08 12.82
N LEU A 562 53.69 -4.04 12.14
CA LEU A 562 53.52 -3.51 10.79
C LEU A 562 52.40 -2.47 10.79
N GLU A 563 52.78 -1.19 10.68
CA GLU A 563 51.85 -0.09 10.44
C GLU A 563 51.66 0.13 8.93
N SER A 564 50.72 -0.60 8.32
CA SER A 564 50.34 -0.41 6.92
C SER A 564 48.87 0.03 6.78
N ALA A 565 48.63 0.98 5.86
CA ALA A 565 47.27 1.47 5.57
C ALA A 565 46.38 0.34 4.99
N ILE A 566 46.98 -0.61 4.27
CA ILE A 566 46.25 -1.76 3.71
C ILE A 566 45.82 -2.75 4.80
N LEU A 567 46.68 -3.03 5.79
CA LEU A 567 46.33 -3.88 6.93
C LEU A 567 45.22 -3.24 7.77
N PHE A 568 45.27 -1.92 7.97
CA PHE A 568 44.18 -1.19 8.64
C PHE A 568 42.85 -1.29 7.87
N CYS A 569 42.85 -1.08 6.56
CA CYS A 569 41.64 -1.24 5.73
C CYS A 569 41.12 -2.68 5.77
N ALA A 570 41.99 -3.68 5.65
CA ALA A 570 41.60 -5.09 5.70
C ALA A 570 40.94 -5.46 7.03
N MET A 571 41.51 -5.03 8.16
CA MET A 571 40.93 -5.28 9.49
C MET A 571 39.60 -4.55 9.70
N HIS A 572 39.49 -3.32 9.20
CA HIS A 572 38.22 -2.60 9.22
C HIS A 572 37.15 -3.35 8.42
N LEU A 573 37.48 -3.83 7.21
CA LEU A 573 36.58 -4.64 6.39
C LEU A 573 36.14 -5.92 7.09
N ILE A 574 37.06 -6.70 7.67
CA ILE A 574 36.75 -7.94 8.41
C ILE A 574 35.71 -7.70 9.52
N CYS A 575 35.77 -6.55 10.19
CA CYS A 575 34.85 -6.23 11.29
C CYS A 575 33.48 -5.70 10.83
N ILE A 576 33.35 -5.17 9.60
CA ILE A 576 32.08 -4.61 9.10
C ILE A 576 31.36 -5.55 8.13
N LEU A 577 32.09 -6.41 7.41
CA LEU A 577 31.55 -7.23 6.35
C LEU A 577 30.47 -8.22 6.80
N PRO A 578 30.56 -8.94 7.94
CA PRO A 578 29.53 -9.92 8.32
C PRO A 578 28.12 -9.31 8.41
N GLY A 579 27.98 -8.14 9.05
CA GLY A 579 26.69 -7.43 9.11
C GLY A 579 26.25 -6.85 7.77
N LEU A 580 27.20 -6.31 6.98
CA LEU A 580 26.89 -5.73 5.67
C LEU A 580 26.52 -6.78 4.61
N VAL A 581 27.09 -7.98 4.67
CA VAL A 581 26.71 -9.13 3.83
C VAL A 581 25.23 -9.45 4.02
N MET A 582 24.77 -9.46 5.28
CA MET A 582 23.35 -9.69 5.58
C MET A 582 22.47 -8.56 5.05
N ALA A 583 22.88 -7.29 5.18
CA ALA A 583 22.13 -6.17 4.59
C ALA A 583 22.03 -6.27 3.06
N ILE A 584 23.13 -6.63 2.38
CA ILE A 584 23.18 -6.85 0.92
C ILE A 584 22.27 -8.02 0.53
N TYR A 585 22.35 -9.14 1.26
CA TYR A 585 21.51 -10.32 1.01
C TYR A 585 20.01 -10.02 1.23
N THR A 586 19.66 -9.24 2.25
CA THR A 586 18.27 -8.76 2.45
C THR A 586 17.81 -7.87 1.30
N SER A 587 18.63 -6.91 0.86
CA SER A 587 18.31 -6.10 -0.33
C SER A 587 18.13 -6.96 -1.57
N GLU A 588 18.95 -8.00 -1.76
CA GLU A 588 18.84 -8.93 -2.87
C GLU A 588 17.54 -9.76 -2.84
N LEU A 589 17.18 -10.31 -1.66
CA LEU A 589 15.92 -11.03 -1.49
C LEU A 589 14.72 -10.14 -1.81
N LEU A 590 14.71 -8.89 -1.30
CA LEU A 590 13.67 -7.90 -1.60
C LEU A 590 13.62 -7.60 -3.09
N ILE A 591 14.76 -7.39 -3.75
CA ILE A 591 14.82 -7.17 -5.20
C ILE A 591 14.27 -8.38 -5.96
N SER A 592 14.64 -9.61 -5.60
CA SER A 592 14.17 -10.82 -6.29
C SER A 592 12.66 -11.00 -6.20
N ILE A 593 12.05 -10.69 -5.05
CA ILE A 593 10.60 -10.80 -4.83
C ILE A 593 9.86 -9.63 -5.50
N PHE A 594 10.36 -8.41 -5.34
CA PHE A 594 9.63 -7.22 -5.75
C PHE A 594 9.83 -6.87 -7.22
N VAL A 595 10.91 -7.29 -7.88
CA VAL A 595 11.09 -6.97 -9.31
C VAL A 595 9.89 -7.44 -10.18
N PRO A 596 9.40 -8.68 -10.06
CA PRO A 596 8.20 -9.11 -10.79
C PRO A 596 6.90 -8.46 -10.30
N ILE A 597 6.79 -8.14 -9.00
CA ILE A 597 5.60 -7.53 -8.38
C ILE A 597 5.47 -6.06 -8.73
N MET A 598 6.57 -5.32 -8.77
CA MET A 598 6.62 -3.89 -9.12
C MET A 598 6.22 -3.62 -10.56
N GLY A 599 6.13 -4.67 -11.39
CA GLY A 599 5.35 -4.61 -12.62
C GLY A 599 3.89 -4.27 -12.34
N ARG A 600 3.20 -4.92 -11.39
CA ARG A 600 1.74 -4.77 -11.15
C ARG A 600 1.34 -3.62 -10.21
N ASN A 601 2.32 -2.97 -9.60
CA ASN A 601 2.06 -1.95 -8.60
C ASN A 601 1.57 -0.66 -9.27
N SER A 602 0.60 0.00 -8.65
CA SER A 602 0.23 1.36 -9.03
C SER A 602 1.21 2.40 -8.52
N GLY A 603 2.15 2.11 -7.62
CA GLY A 603 3.21 3.03 -7.18
C GLY A 603 4.36 3.16 -8.18
N ASN A 604 5.09 4.28 -8.22
CA ASN A 604 6.31 4.39 -9.05
C ASN A 604 7.36 3.33 -8.65
N PRO A 605 7.65 2.33 -9.50
CA PRO A 605 8.47 1.18 -9.13
C PRO A 605 9.95 1.53 -8.98
N GLU A 606 10.40 2.64 -9.60
CA GLU A 606 11.79 3.08 -9.50
C GLU A 606 12.14 3.52 -8.08
N ILE A 607 11.22 4.19 -7.39
CA ILE A 607 11.45 4.66 -6.01
C ILE A 607 11.62 3.46 -5.08
N ILE A 608 10.83 2.41 -5.27
CA ILE A 608 10.84 1.22 -4.43
C ILE A 608 12.13 0.40 -4.64
N ILE A 609 12.48 0.09 -5.90
CA ILE A 609 13.72 -0.65 -6.22
C ILE A 609 14.97 0.16 -5.82
N ALA A 610 14.97 1.48 -6.06
CA ALA A 610 16.07 2.34 -5.63
C ALA A 610 16.18 2.41 -4.10
N SER A 611 15.06 2.36 -3.37
CA SER A 611 15.05 2.36 -1.90
C SER A 611 15.63 1.06 -1.32
N PHE A 612 15.38 -0.10 -1.92
CA PHE A 612 16.03 -1.36 -1.51
C PHE A 612 17.55 -1.32 -1.69
N CYS A 613 18.04 -0.67 -2.74
CA CYS A 613 19.47 -0.43 -2.93
C CYS A 613 20.01 0.61 -1.95
N ALA A 614 19.26 1.71 -1.74
CA ALA A 614 19.61 2.78 -0.82
C ALA A 614 19.77 2.29 0.61
N PHE A 615 18.98 1.29 1.03
CA PHE A 615 19.08 0.62 2.33
C PHE A 615 20.50 0.05 2.55
N SER A 616 20.98 -0.81 1.65
CA SER A 616 22.34 -1.36 1.73
C SER A 616 23.42 -0.28 1.56
N SER A 617 23.25 0.64 0.61
CA SER A 617 24.18 1.75 0.37
C SER A 617 24.31 2.67 1.58
N PHE A 618 23.24 2.88 2.34
CA PHE A 618 23.27 3.68 3.57
C PHE A 618 24.16 3.03 4.63
N PHE A 619 23.99 1.74 4.92
CA PHE A 619 24.84 1.05 5.90
C PHE A 619 26.30 0.95 5.43
N ILE A 620 26.54 0.68 4.15
CA ILE A 620 27.89 0.64 3.59
C ILE A 620 28.56 2.02 3.71
N SER A 621 27.87 3.10 3.31
CA SER A 621 28.40 4.45 3.43
C SER A 621 28.63 4.85 4.89
N MET A 622 27.72 4.53 5.82
CA MET A 622 27.92 4.77 7.24
C MET A 622 29.13 4.01 7.80
N ALA A 623 29.34 2.76 7.40
CA ALA A 623 30.46 1.94 7.90
C ALA A 623 31.82 2.49 7.40
N LEU A 624 31.88 2.89 6.13
CA LEU A 624 33.09 3.42 5.49
C LEU A 624 33.40 4.88 5.84
N ALA A 625 32.46 5.63 6.42
CA ALA A 625 32.62 7.03 6.82
C ALA A 625 33.89 7.29 7.62
N SER A 626 34.22 6.38 8.54
CA SER A 626 35.39 6.48 9.43
C SER A 626 36.73 6.50 8.68
N LEU A 627 36.78 6.07 7.42
CA LEU A 627 37.98 6.10 6.57
C LEU A 627 38.21 7.46 5.88
N LEU A 628 37.17 8.31 5.78
CA LEU A 628 37.23 9.59 5.06
C LEU A 628 38.22 10.60 5.66
N PRO A 629 38.33 10.77 6.99
CA PRO A 629 39.30 11.71 7.59
C PRO A 629 40.76 11.34 7.29
N ARG A 630 41.07 10.03 7.18
CA ARG A 630 42.41 9.51 6.85
C ARG A 630 42.75 9.51 5.36
N THR A 631 41.84 9.93 4.50
CA THR A 631 42.06 9.94 3.05
C THR A 631 42.54 11.32 2.58
N LYS A 632 43.51 11.38 1.66
CA LYS A 632 43.95 12.65 1.05
C LYS A 632 42.82 13.24 0.18
N THR A 633 42.58 14.56 0.28
CA THR A 633 41.55 15.27 -0.52
C THR A 633 41.71 15.06 -2.02
N ARG A 634 42.97 15.05 -2.51
CA ARG A 634 43.27 14.77 -3.93
C ARG A 634 42.83 13.35 -4.33
N SER A 635 42.97 12.37 -3.44
CA SER A 635 42.54 10.99 -3.70
C SER A 635 41.02 10.88 -3.71
N LEU A 636 40.32 11.49 -2.74
CA LEU A 636 38.85 11.53 -2.71
C LEU A 636 38.27 12.19 -3.96
N ARG A 637 38.80 13.35 -4.35
CA ARG A 637 38.37 14.06 -5.58
C ARG A 637 38.54 13.19 -6.82
N LYS A 638 39.66 12.46 -6.95
CA LYS A 638 39.89 11.53 -8.07
C LYS A 638 38.86 10.41 -8.08
N ILE A 639 38.57 9.80 -6.93
CA ILE A 639 37.61 8.69 -6.82
C ILE A 639 36.19 9.15 -7.14
N PHE A 640 35.74 10.29 -6.61
CA PHE A 640 34.39 10.80 -6.87
C PHE A 640 34.22 11.21 -8.34
N ILE A 641 35.21 11.90 -8.93
CA ILE A 641 35.15 12.26 -10.36
C ILE A 641 35.13 10.99 -11.21
N LEU A 642 36.01 10.02 -10.95
CA LEU A 642 36.05 8.78 -11.70
C LEU A 642 34.76 7.97 -11.54
N GLY A 643 34.25 7.83 -10.33
CA GLY A 643 33.00 7.11 -10.04
C GLY A 643 31.78 7.74 -10.70
N PHE A 644 31.72 9.08 -10.74
CA PHE A 644 30.67 9.82 -11.44
C PHE A 644 30.78 9.70 -12.96
N LEU A 645 32.00 9.76 -13.52
CA LEU A 645 32.23 9.56 -14.96
C LEU A 645 31.86 8.13 -15.40
N ILE A 646 32.19 7.11 -14.59
CA ILE A 646 31.79 5.72 -14.84
C ILE A 646 30.26 5.60 -14.83
N TRP A 647 29.59 6.23 -13.85
CA TRP A 647 28.13 6.21 -13.78
C TRP A 647 27.48 6.94 -14.97
N ILE A 648 27.99 8.09 -15.39
CA ILE A 648 27.50 8.79 -16.60
C ILE A 648 27.68 7.92 -17.85
N ALA A 649 28.86 7.31 -18.01
CA ALA A 649 29.11 6.42 -19.15
C ALA A 649 28.14 5.23 -19.14
N PHE A 650 27.90 4.63 -17.97
CA PHE A 650 26.93 3.55 -17.81
C PHE A 650 25.50 4.00 -18.13
N PHE A 651 25.06 5.14 -17.59
CA PHE A 651 23.75 5.72 -17.86
C PHE A 651 23.55 6.02 -19.36
N ALA A 652 24.57 6.57 -20.03
CA ALA A 652 24.55 6.82 -21.46
C ALA A 652 24.44 5.52 -22.29
N ILE A 653 25.14 4.45 -21.87
CA ILE A 653 25.04 3.13 -22.49
C ILE A 653 23.64 2.54 -22.30
N LEU A 654 23.07 2.63 -21.09
CA LEU A 654 21.71 2.15 -20.84
C LEU A 654 20.65 2.89 -21.66
N ASN A 655 20.86 4.18 -21.91
CA ASN A 655 19.96 5.01 -22.72
C ASN A 655 20.09 4.77 -24.23
N LEU A 656 21.03 3.92 -24.67
CA LEU A 656 21.04 3.45 -26.05
C LEU A 656 19.77 2.64 -26.33
N LYS A 657 19.14 2.86 -27.49
CA LYS A 657 17.86 2.23 -27.88
C LYS A 657 17.85 0.71 -27.72
N GLN A 658 18.98 0.04 -27.91
CA GLN A 658 19.15 -1.41 -27.75
C GLN A 658 19.11 -1.87 -26.27
N MET A 659 19.53 -1.01 -25.33
CA MET A 659 19.64 -1.35 -23.91
C MET A 659 18.41 -0.94 -23.10
N LYS A 660 17.64 0.02 -23.60
CA LYS A 660 16.47 0.64 -22.96
C LYS A 660 15.20 -0.24 -22.87
N ALA A 661 15.17 -1.38 -23.55
CA ALA A 661 14.01 -2.28 -23.54
C ALA A 661 13.68 -2.79 -22.12
N SER A 662 12.43 -2.55 -21.70
CA SER A 662 11.87 -2.92 -20.38
C SER A 662 11.23 -4.32 -20.37
N TYR A 663 10.96 -4.88 -21.56
CA TYR A 663 10.43 -6.22 -21.77
C TYR A 663 11.25 -6.91 -22.85
N ASP A 664 11.40 -8.22 -22.74
CA ASP A 664 12.14 -9.06 -23.69
C ASP A 664 11.49 -10.43 -23.72
N TYR A 665 11.12 -10.90 -24.92
CA TYR A 665 10.58 -12.23 -25.11
C TYR A 665 11.70 -13.14 -25.60
N LYS A 666 12.06 -14.10 -24.75
CA LYS A 666 12.90 -15.25 -25.09
C LYS A 666 12.12 -16.51 -24.76
N PRO A 667 12.04 -17.50 -25.66
CA PRO A 667 11.32 -18.74 -25.40
C PRO A 667 11.76 -19.43 -24.09
N GLU A 668 13.02 -19.28 -23.73
CA GLU A 668 13.61 -19.90 -22.53
C GLU A 668 13.39 -19.09 -21.25
N TYR A 669 13.11 -17.79 -21.37
CA TYR A 669 12.87 -16.89 -20.24
C TYR A 669 11.99 -15.70 -20.68
N PRO A 670 10.67 -15.90 -20.80
CA PRO A 670 9.79 -14.84 -21.28
C PRO A 670 9.56 -13.79 -20.19
N SER A 671 10.30 -12.68 -20.26
CA SER A 671 10.03 -11.49 -19.46
C SER A 671 9.07 -10.55 -20.20
N ALA A 672 7.92 -11.10 -20.54
CA ALA A 672 6.89 -10.42 -21.31
C ALA A 672 6.08 -9.47 -20.41
N ARG A 673 5.46 -8.47 -21.05
CA ARG A 673 4.45 -7.67 -20.39
C ARG A 673 3.19 -8.50 -20.14
N ARG A 674 2.48 -8.21 -19.06
CA ARG A 674 1.18 -8.81 -18.76
C ARG A 674 0.05 -7.96 -19.32
N THR A 675 -0.82 -8.58 -20.11
CA THR A 675 -1.99 -7.91 -20.68
C THR A 675 -3.12 -8.89 -20.81
N GLN A 676 -4.27 -8.51 -20.26
CA GLN A 676 -5.50 -9.26 -20.47
C GLN A 676 -6.20 -8.72 -21.72
N PHE A 677 -6.52 -9.64 -22.62
CA PHE A 677 -7.27 -9.33 -23.82
C PHE A 677 -8.64 -9.98 -23.75
N PHE A 678 -9.67 -9.16 -23.82
CA PHE A 678 -11.03 -9.61 -23.95
C PHE A 678 -11.43 -9.46 -25.40
N HIS A 679 -11.60 -10.57 -26.12
CA HIS A 679 -12.27 -10.54 -27.42
C HIS A 679 -13.75 -10.32 -27.16
N MET A 680 -14.14 -9.06 -27.23
CA MET A 680 -15.52 -8.67 -27.03
C MET A 680 -16.16 -8.49 -28.40
N ARG A 681 -17.21 -9.27 -28.65
CA ARG A 681 -18.15 -8.95 -29.70
C ARG A 681 -19.06 -7.85 -29.18
N ARG A 682 -18.79 -6.63 -29.62
CA ARG A 682 -19.68 -5.51 -29.40
C ARG A 682 -20.61 -5.46 -30.61
N LYS A 683 -21.85 -5.89 -30.43
CA LYS A 683 -22.86 -5.66 -31.46
C LYS A 683 -23.52 -4.31 -31.16
N ILE A 684 -23.17 -3.32 -31.96
CA ILE A 684 -23.85 -2.03 -32.00
C ILE A 684 -24.88 -2.19 -33.10
N PHE A 685 -26.14 -2.26 -32.75
CA PHE A 685 -27.17 -2.27 -33.76
C PHE A 685 -27.64 -0.83 -34.00
N GLY A 686 -28.43 -0.57 -35.04
CA GLY A 686 -28.99 0.75 -35.37
C GLY A 686 -30.46 0.95 -35.08
N LYS A 687 -30.94 2.19 -35.12
CA LYS A 687 -32.28 2.55 -34.61
C LYS A 687 -33.48 1.72 -35.14
N GLU A 688 -33.43 1.15 -36.34
CA GLU A 688 -34.52 0.32 -36.89
C GLU A 688 -34.39 -1.19 -36.57
N GLY A 689 -33.47 -1.58 -35.68
CA GLY A 689 -33.25 -3.00 -35.34
C GLY A 689 -32.31 -3.73 -36.31
N GLN A 690 -32.01 -3.13 -37.47
CA GLN A 690 -30.87 -3.50 -38.30
C GLN A 690 -29.58 -3.46 -37.46
N LEU A 691 -28.63 -4.34 -37.74
CA LEU A 691 -27.28 -4.26 -37.17
C LEU A 691 -26.51 -3.08 -37.82
N ASP A 692 -26.37 -1.92 -37.14
CA ASP A 692 -25.61 -0.76 -37.67
C ASP A 692 -24.10 -1.05 -37.74
N SER A 693 -23.52 -1.58 -36.68
CA SER A 693 -22.14 -2.08 -36.67
C SER A 693 -21.91 -3.14 -35.60
N SER A 694 -21.74 -4.41 -36.00
CA SER A 694 -21.13 -5.39 -35.12
C SER A 694 -19.63 -5.20 -35.18
N ASP A 695 -19.06 -4.53 -34.20
CA ASP A 695 -17.62 -4.47 -34.05
C ASP A 695 -17.13 -5.52 -33.06
N ASN A 696 -16.39 -6.46 -33.60
CA ASN A 696 -15.64 -7.41 -32.80
C ASN A 696 -14.32 -6.72 -32.49
N GLY A 697 -14.07 -6.46 -31.21
CA GLY A 697 -12.93 -5.69 -30.76
C GLY A 697 -12.18 -6.43 -29.68
N LEU A 698 -10.88 -6.22 -29.63
CA LEU A 698 -10.03 -6.69 -28.55
C LEU A 698 -9.92 -5.56 -27.52
N VAL A 699 -10.38 -5.77 -26.28
CA VAL A 699 -10.10 -4.85 -25.16
C VAL A 699 -8.84 -5.32 -24.45
N ALA A 700 -7.87 -4.42 -24.35
CA ALA A 700 -6.60 -4.68 -23.68
C ALA A 700 -6.58 -4.00 -22.31
N ILE A 701 -6.32 -4.77 -21.26
CA ILE A 701 -6.02 -4.28 -19.92
C ILE A 701 -4.56 -4.68 -19.63
N ALA A 702 -3.63 -3.73 -19.70
CA ALA A 702 -2.28 -3.98 -19.23
C ALA A 702 -2.26 -3.96 -17.71
N GLN A 703 -1.64 -4.99 -17.15
CA GLN A 703 -1.49 -5.18 -15.72
C GLN A 703 -0.17 -4.62 -15.20
N ASP A 704 0.79 -4.33 -16.08
CA ASP A 704 2.09 -3.77 -15.69
C ASP A 704 2.10 -2.23 -15.71
N TYR A 705 2.97 -1.61 -14.91
CA TYR A 705 3.10 -0.19 -14.59
C TYR A 705 3.25 0.69 -15.83
N ARG A 706 4.04 0.23 -16.81
CA ARG A 706 4.22 0.95 -18.08
C ARG A 706 2.90 1.05 -18.86
N GLY A 707 1.97 0.12 -18.64
CA GLY A 707 0.59 0.26 -19.03
C GLY A 707 0.23 -0.09 -20.48
N VAL A 708 -1.04 0.08 -20.88
CA VAL A 708 -1.55 -0.23 -22.25
C VAL A 708 -0.88 0.65 -23.30
N SER A 709 -0.47 1.83 -22.85
CA SER A 709 0.58 2.68 -23.36
C SER A 709 1.70 2.00 -24.13
N ASP A 710 2.21 0.92 -23.56
CA ASP A 710 3.43 0.25 -23.96
C ASP A 710 3.13 -1.02 -24.79
N ILE A 711 1.86 -1.21 -25.21
CA ILE A 711 1.45 -2.26 -26.13
C ILE A 711 1.78 -1.80 -27.57
N PRO A 712 2.67 -2.50 -28.31
CA PRO A 712 3.03 -2.27 -29.70
C PRO A 712 1.87 -2.66 -30.60
N SER A 713 0.85 -1.82 -30.59
CA SER A 713 -0.19 -1.67 -31.61
C SER A 713 -1.16 -0.51 -31.30
N ARG A 714 -0.72 0.54 -30.59
CA ARG A 714 -1.38 1.85 -30.62
C ARG A 714 -0.34 2.97 -30.49
N GLU A 715 0.50 3.10 -31.51
CA GLU A 715 1.89 3.58 -31.44
C GLU A 715 2.29 4.72 -30.49
N ASN A 716 1.46 5.60 -29.91
CA ASN A 716 1.99 6.69 -29.06
C ASN A 716 1.07 7.36 -28.01
N ILE A 717 -0.20 7.00 -27.79
CA ILE A 717 -1.13 7.89 -27.04
C ILE A 717 -1.69 7.30 -25.75
N LEU A 718 -1.87 5.99 -25.66
CA LEU A 718 -2.10 5.39 -24.35
C LEU A 718 -0.83 5.51 -23.48
N ALA A 719 0.33 5.74 -24.14
CA ALA A 719 1.75 5.84 -23.71
C ALA A 719 1.98 6.71 -22.46
N THR A 720 1.25 7.81 -22.40
CA THR A 720 1.65 8.95 -21.56
C THR A 720 0.69 9.20 -20.40
N LEU A 721 -0.50 8.59 -20.42
CA LEU A 721 -1.60 8.95 -19.51
C LEU A 721 -1.78 7.98 -18.36
N ARG A 722 -1.22 6.77 -18.51
CA ARG A 722 -1.15 5.75 -17.47
C ARG A 722 -0.04 6.01 -16.46
N HIS A 723 1.01 6.69 -16.92
CA HIS A 723 2.12 7.24 -16.14
C HIS A 723 1.69 8.28 -15.08
N LEU A 724 0.43 8.75 -15.11
CA LEU A 724 -0.09 9.85 -14.27
C LEU A 724 -1.09 9.41 -13.17
N LEU A 725 -1.64 8.20 -13.20
CA LEU A 725 -2.59 7.72 -12.18
C LEU A 725 -2.00 6.63 -11.27
N GLU A 726 -0.83 6.11 -11.65
CA GLU A 726 -0.06 5.10 -10.95
C GLU A 726 1.22 5.73 -10.36
N SER A 727 1.06 6.60 -9.38
CA SER A 727 1.97 6.52 -8.24
C SER A 727 1.18 6.77 -6.98
N PRO A 728 0.81 5.71 -6.26
CA PRO A 728 0.75 5.87 -4.82
C PRO A 728 1.43 4.72 -4.09
N TYR A 729 2.07 4.92 -2.94
CA TYR A 729 1.42 5.43 -1.73
C TYR A 729 0.19 4.61 -1.27
N LEU A 730 -0.13 3.44 -1.87
CA LEU A 730 -1.25 2.60 -1.42
C LEU A 730 -0.87 1.20 -0.88
N ASP A 731 0.36 0.69 -1.10
CA ASP A 731 0.69 -0.72 -0.81
C ASP A 731 1.86 -0.89 0.20
N ASN A 732 1.73 -1.02 1.51
CA ASN A 732 0.59 -1.22 2.38
C ASN A 732 1.19 -1.09 3.85
N PRO A 733 0.40 -1.14 4.94
CA PRO A 733 0.42 -0.31 6.17
C PRO A 733 1.04 -0.79 7.49
N ALA A 734 1.87 -1.82 7.59
CA ALA A 734 1.91 -2.56 8.86
C ALA A 734 3.26 -2.80 9.54
N GLU A 735 4.25 -1.96 9.21
CA GLU A 735 5.31 -1.59 10.16
C GLU A 735 4.89 -0.46 11.14
N TYR A 736 3.59 -0.13 11.22
CA TYR A 736 3.01 0.86 12.14
C TYR A 736 1.92 0.34 13.09
N GLY A 737 1.88 -0.97 13.37
CA GLY A 737 0.94 -1.69 14.26
C GLY A 737 0.90 -1.27 15.75
N ASP A 738 1.02 0.02 16.04
CA ASP A 738 0.25 0.77 17.04
C ASP A 738 0.68 2.26 17.11
N ARG A 739 1.55 2.72 16.20
CA ARG A 739 2.11 4.08 16.25
C ARG A 739 1.49 4.91 15.14
N LYS A 740 0.73 5.93 15.52
CA LYS A 740 0.20 6.90 14.55
C LYS A 740 1.36 7.73 14.01
N PHE A 741 1.45 7.89 12.69
CA PHE A 741 2.41 8.76 12.00
C PHE A 741 1.65 9.87 11.29
N VAL A 742 2.32 11.00 11.11
CA VAL A 742 1.86 12.08 10.27
C VAL A 742 2.70 12.06 9.01
N PHE A 743 2.04 11.99 7.86
CA PHE A 743 2.68 12.12 6.56
C PHE A 743 1.89 13.07 5.68
N PHE A 744 2.61 13.82 4.84
CA PHE A 744 2.02 14.71 3.85
C PHE A 744 3.00 15.04 2.74
N ASP A 745 2.47 15.36 1.57
CA ASP A 745 3.28 15.74 0.41
C ASP A 745 3.37 17.26 0.24
N VAL A 746 4.54 17.78 -0.12
CA VAL A 746 4.79 19.21 -0.35
C VAL A 746 4.63 19.52 -1.84
N VAL A 747 3.38 19.73 -2.27
CA VAL A 747 3.03 20.27 -3.61
C VAL A 747 3.53 19.41 -4.79
N GLY A 748 3.60 18.09 -4.60
CA GLY A 748 4.14 17.12 -5.54
C GLY A 748 5.67 17.09 -5.64
N LEU A 749 6.39 17.86 -4.80
CA LEU A 749 7.86 17.95 -4.86
C LEU A 749 8.55 16.87 -4.03
N PHE A 750 8.08 16.65 -2.80
CA PHE A 750 8.63 15.67 -1.86
C PHE A 750 7.66 15.45 -0.70
N SER A 751 7.70 14.27 -0.10
CA SER A 751 6.81 13.92 1.01
C SER A 751 7.54 13.90 2.36
N VAL A 752 6.86 14.39 3.39
CA VAL A 752 7.33 14.52 4.77
C VAL A 752 6.61 13.47 5.62
N VAL A 753 7.35 12.66 6.37
CA VAL A 753 6.80 11.61 7.26
C VAL A 753 7.47 11.69 8.62
N TYR A 754 6.70 11.72 9.71
CA TYR A 754 7.23 11.71 11.08
C TYR A 754 6.26 11.09 12.10
N PRO A 755 6.75 10.58 13.26
CA PRO A 755 5.89 10.00 14.29
C PRO A 755 4.88 11.00 14.86
N MET A 756 3.64 10.59 15.13
CA MET A 756 2.61 11.49 15.66
C MET A 756 3.00 12.11 16.99
N LYS A 757 3.73 11.42 17.87
CA LYS A 757 4.28 12.00 19.11
C LYS A 757 5.30 13.12 18.86
N LEU A 758 6.09 13.01 17.79
CA LEU A 758 6.98 14.09 17.38
C LEU A 758 6.17 15.27 16.82
N GLY A 759 5.12 14.96 16.05
CA GLY A 759 4.12 15.94 15.64
C GLY A 759 3.52 16.67 16.83
N GLU A 760 3.01 15.94 17.82
CA GLU A 760 2.43 16.49 19.04
C GLU A 760 3.43 17.39 19.78
N ALA A 761 4.69 16.97 19.90
CA ALA A 761 5.74 17.78 20.52
C ALA A 761 6.00 19.07 19.72
N ILE A 762 6.14 18.99 18.40
CA ILE A 762 6.34 20.17 17.54
C ILE A 762 5.12 21.10 17.64
N ASN A 763 3.92 20.56 17.62
CA ASN A 763 2.68 21.31 17.70
C ASN A 763 2.57 22.07 19.03
N ILE A 764 2.85 21.40 20.15
CA ILE A 764 2.86 21.98 21.49
C ILE A 764 3.95 23.05 21.61
N VAL A 765 5.15 22.81 21.09
CA VAL A 765 6.25 23.79 21.11
C VAL A 765 5.89 25.02 20.28
N CYS A 766 5.38 24.85 19.06
CA CYS A 766 4.94 25.95 18.21
C CYS A 766 3.84 26.78 18.90
N ALA A 767 2.82 26.14 19.46
CA ALA A 767 1.75 26.81 20.18
C ALA A 767 2.26 27.54 21.45
N ALA A 768 3.16 26.90 22.21
CA ALA A 768 3.76 27.49 23.41
C ALA A 768 4.60 28.73 23.08
N ILE A 769 5.36 28.72 21.98
CA ILE A 769 6.12 29.88 21.50
C ILE A 769 5.16 31.03 21.16
N VAL A 770 4.05 30.75 20.47
CA VAL A 770 3.02 31.76 20.15
C VAL A 770 2.43 32.35 21.44
N PHE A 771 1.90 31.50 22.35
CA PHE A 771 1.29 31.97 23.58
C PHE A 771 2.26 32.78 24.45
N TYR A 772 3.50 32.33 24.59
CA TYR A 772 4.54 33.05 25.33
C TYR A 772 4.84 34.42 24.69
N THR A 773 4.98 34.47 23.37
CA THR A 773 5.28 35.69 22.63
C THR A 773 4.15 36.71 22.76
N VAL A 774 2.90 36.28 22.62
CA VAL A 774 1.71 37.13 22.76
C VAL A 774 1.58 37.65 24.20
N PHE A 775 1.66 36.75 25.19
CA PHE A 775 1.56 37.12 26.60
C PHE A 775 2.65 38.10 27.02
N ARG A 776 3.89 37.89 26.57
CA ARG A 776 5.02 38.79 26.82
C ARG A 776 4.79 40.17 26.20
N LYS A 777 4.34 40.25 24.94
CA LYS A 777 4.07 41.54 24.26
C LYS A 777 2.99 42.34 25.00
N ILE A 778 1.89 41.69 25.41
CA ILE A 778 0.79 42.35 26.13
C ILE A 778 1.26 42.83 27.52
N ARG A 779 2.02 42.01 28.25
CA ARG A 779 2.52 42.35 29.60
C ARG A 779 3.60 43.45 29.57
N CYS A 780 4.49 43.44 28.58
CA CYS A 780 5.47 44.51 28.37
C CYS A 780 4.80 45.83 27.98
N PHE A 781 3.72 45.79 27.17
CA PHE A 781 2.95 46.99 26.82
C PHE A 781 2.28 47.62 28.06
N GLN A 782 1.72 46.80 28.95
CA GLN A 782 1.16 47.27 30.23
C GLN A 782 2.22 47.91 31.15
N LYS A 783 3.49 47.52 31.01
CA LYS A 783 4.62 48.06 31.79
C LYS A 783 5.32 49.25 31.11
N GLY A 784 4.85 49.71 29.95
CA GLY A 784 5.47 50.79 29.18
C GLY A 784 6.82 50.43 28.57
N ASP A 785 7.10 49.14 28.40
CA ASP A 785 8.39 48.62 27.95
C ASP A 785 8.47 48.58 26.40
N VAL A 786 9.66 48.78 25.84
CA VAL A 786 9.90 48.97 24.38
C VAL A 786 9.51 47.73 23.56
N ILE A 787 9.40 46.58 24.22
CA ILE A 787 9.02 45.28 23.64
C ILE A 787 7.49 45.14 23.50
N GLY A 788 6.73 46.00 24.19
CA GLY A 788 5.27 46.03 24.14
C GLY A 788 4.74 46.68 22.86
N ASN A 789 4.10 45.88 22.00
CA ASN A 789 3.63 46.36 20.69
C ASN A 789 2.12 46.63 20.58
N TYR A 790 1.26 46.18 21.52
CA TYR A 790 -0.19 46.46 21.51
C TYR A 790 -0.85 46.08 22.85
N SER A 791 -2.04 46.62 23.14
CA SER A 791 -2.83 46.30 24.34
C SER A 791 -3.74 45.06 24.15
N PHE A 792 -4.23 44.48 25.26
CA PHE A 792 -5.18 43.35 25.23
C PHE A 792 -6.44 43.65 24.42
N GLY A 793 -6.93 44.91 24.44
CA GLY A 793 -8.10 45.34 23.64
C GLY A 793 -7.91 45.17 22.14
N HIS A 794 -6.74 45.59 21.63
CA HIS A 794 -6.40 45.43 20.20
C HIS A 794 -6.32 43.94 19.80
N PHE A 795 -5.83 43.08 20.69
CA PHE A 795 -5.79 41.63 20.45
C PHE A 795 -7.20 41.03 20.37
N THR A 796 -8.11 41.42 21.26
CA THR A 796 -9.52 40.99 21.21
C THR A 796 -10.23 41.46 19.94
N GLU A 797 -9.97 42.68 19.46
CA GLU A 797 -10.49 43.15 18.17
C GLU A 797 -10.00 42.27 17.00
N GLY A 798 -8.73 41.83 17.04
CA GLY A 798 -8.17 40.89 16.08
C GLY A 798 -8.86 39.53 16.08
N LEU A 799 -9.16 38.97 17.26
CA LEU A 799 -9.90 37.70 17.39
C LEU A 799 -11.33 37.80 16.83
N ILE A 800 -12.03 38.91 17.10
CA ILE A 800 -13.38 39.16 16.58
C ILE A 800 -13.34 39.25 15.05
N SER A 801 -12.33 39.92 14.48
CA SER A 801 -12.16 40.07 13.03
C SER A 801 -12.03 38.72 12.30
N HIS A 802 -11.21 37.81 12.83
CA HIS A 802 -11.05 36.46 12.28
C HIS A 802 -12.32 35.60 12.44
N THR A 803 -13.02 35.73 13.56
CA THR A 803 -14.27 35.00 13.81
C THR A 803 -15.39 35.45 12.86
N CYS A 804 -15.54 36.76 12.64
CA CYS A 804 -16.48 37.29 11.66
C CYS A 804 -16.13 36.85 10.23
N SER A 805 -14.85 36.77 9.88
CA SER A 805 -14.42 36.24 8.58
C SER A 805 -14.90 34.80 8.34
N ALA A 806 -14.74 33.92 9.33
CA ALA A 806 -15.24 32.54 9.26
C ALA A 806 -16.76 32.50 9.04
N PHE A 807 -17.51 33.32 9.77
CA PHE A 807 -18.97 33.39 9.66
C PHE A 807 -19.44 33.81 8.25
N PHE A 808 -18.81 34.84 7.67
CA PHE A 808 -19.12 35.28 6.30
C PHE A 808 -18.81 34.20 5.25
N ILE A 809 -17.73 33.44 5.44
CA ILE A 809 -17.37 32.33 4.56
C ILE A 809 -18.44 31.22 4.62
N VAL A 810 -18.86 30.82 5.82
CA VAL A 810 -19.87 29.76 6.00
C VAL A 810 -21.20 30.15 5.36
N ILE A 811 -21.68 31.39 5.58
CA ILE A 811 -22.88 31.89 4.91
C ILE A 811 -22.73 31.84 3.39
N CYS A 812 -21.56 32.24 2.87
CA CYS A 812 -21.29 32.24 1.44
C CYS A 812 -21.38 30.81 0.85
N VAL A 813 -20.84 29.78 1.53
CA VAL A 813 -20.93 28.38 1.09
C VAL A 813 -22.39 27.94 0.89
N PHE A 814 -23.26 28.18 1.89
CA PHE A 814 -24.67 27.79 1.79
C PHE A 814 -25.43 28.57 0.72
N LEU A 815 -25.19 29.87 0.61
CA LEU A 815 -25.81 30.71 -0.42
C LEU A 815 -25.39 30.27 -1.83
N LEU A 816 -24.11 29.96 -2.04
CA LEU A 816 -23.59 29.50 -3.33
C LEU A 816 -24.14 28.12 -3.69
N ALA A 817 -24.14 27.17 -2.76
CA ALA A 817 -24.70 25.84 -2.99
C ALA A 817 -26.19 25.92 -3.36
N HIS A 818 -26.95 26.78 -2.67
CA HIS A 818 -28.35 27.02 -3.01
C HIS A 818 -28.50 27.66 -4.40
N LEU A 819 -27.71 28.70 -4.71
CA LEU A 819 -27.74 29.40 -6.00
C LEU A 819 -27.37 28.49 -7.19
N VAL A 820 -26.37 27.62 -7.03
CA VAL A 820 -25.93 26.65 -8.05
C VAL A 820 -27.00 25.59 -8.30
N ASN A 821 -27.64 25.09 -7.24
CA ASN A 821 -28.75 24.14 -7.35
C ASN A 821 -29.96 24.77 -8.04
N MET A 822 -30.35 25.99 -7.66
CA MET A 822 -31.44 26.72 -8.30
C MET A 822 -31.17 27.03 -9.78
N SER A 823 -29.90 27.09 -10.17
CA SER A 823 -29.49 27.36 -11.55
C SER A 823 -29.31 26.11 -12.42
N ASP A 824 -29.59 24.91 -11.88
CA ASP A 824 -29.31 23.59 -12.49
C ASP A 824 -27.85 23.45 -12.97
N MET A 825 -26.92 23.98 -12.16
CA MET A 825 -25.48 23.88 -12.43
C MET A 825 -24.79 22.86 -11.51
N THR A 826 -25.57 22.07 -10.78
CA THR A 826 -25.06 21.03 -9.87
C THR A 826 -24.14 20.06 -10.62
N MET A 827 -22.96 19.80 -10.05
CA MET A 827 -21.90 18.97 -10.62
C MET A 827 -21.34 19.45 -11.97
N THR A 828 -21.49 20.72 -12.36
CA THR A 828 -20.82 21.25 -13.57
C THR A 828 -19.30 21.05 -13.49
N TRP A 829 -18.75 21.10 -12.27
CA TRP A 829 -17.35 20.84 -12.00
C TRP A 829 -16.92 19.38 -12.17
N TYR A 830 -17.85 18.42 -12.30
CA TYR A 830 -17.52 16.99 -12.48
C TYR A 830 -16.76 16.75 -13.79
N VAL A 831 -17.15 17.47 -14.85
CA VAL A 831 -16.40 17.54 -16.11
C VAL A 831 -15.39 18.70 -16.09
N LYS A 832 -15.81 19.87 -15.58
CA LYS A 832 -15.04 21.11 -15.68
C LYS A 832 -14.47 21.49 -14.31
N GLN A 833 -13.54 20.70 -13.80
CA GLN A 833 -12.99 20.86 -12.43
C GLN A 833 -12.47 22.27 -12.14
N TRP A 834 -11.90 22.96 -13.14
CA TRP A 834 -11.42 24.33 -13.01
C TRP A 834 -12.50 25.35 -12.61
N THR A 835 -13.79 25.05 -12.82
CA THR A 835 -14.91 25.93 -12.41
C THR A 835 -15.07 26.06 -10.90
N ILE A 836 -14.51 25.12 -10.13
CA ILE A 836 -14.54 25.10 -8.65
C ILE A 836 -13.88 26.34 -8.07
N VAL A 837 -12.70 26.72 -8.58
CA VAL A 837 -11.92 27.83 -8.00
C VAL A 837 -12.65 29.17 -8.17
N PRO A 838 -13.17 29.57 -9.35
CA PRO A 838 -13.88 30.83 -9.45
C PRO A 838 -15.28 30.79 -8.84
N LEU A 839 -16.00 29.65 -8.87
CA LEU A 839 -17.33 29.55 -8.26
C LEU A 839 -17.28 29.61 -6.73
N TYR A 840 -16.39 28.82 -6.12
CA TYR A 840 -16.34 28.60 -4.67
C TYR A 840 -15.09 29.18 -4.00
N GLY A 841 -13.91 29.04 -4.59
CA GLY A 841 -12.66 29.58 -4.03
C GLY A 841 -12.64 31.10 -3.96
N TRP A 842 -12.86 31.77 -5.11
CA TRP A 842 -12.81 33.23 -5.21
C TRP A 842 -13.89 33.93 -4.39
N SER A 843 -15.10 33.40 -4.42
CA SER A 843 -16.27 33.92 -3.69
C SER A 843 -16.10 33.81 -2.17
N THR A 844 -15.67 32.65 -1.66
CA THR A 844 -15.39 32.46 -0.23
C THR A 844 -14.20 33.31 0.23
N PHE A 845 -13.15 33.46 -0.59
CA PHE A 845 -12.04 34.36 -0.29
C PHE A 845 -12.49 35.82 -0.18
N LEU A 846 -13.28 36.31 -1.14
CA LEU A 846 -13.84 37.66 -1.08
C LEU A 846 -14.73 37.86 0.14
N ALA A 847 -15.61 36.91 0.45
CA ALA A 847 -16.46 36.96 1.64
C ALA A 847 -15.63 37.04 2.94
N GLY A 848 -14.58 36.23 3.04
CA GLY A 848 -13.64 36.25 4.18
C GLY A 848 -12.93 37.60 4.32
N MET A 849 -12.42 38.17 3.23
CA MET A 849 -11.74 39.46 3.22
C MET A 849 -12.67 40.64 3.51
N VAL A 850 -13.94 40.58 3.08
CA VAL A 850 -14.98 41.55 3.43
C VAL A 850 -15.27 41.49 4.92
N GLY A 851 -15.46 40.29 5.50
CA GLY A 851 -15.68 40.12 6.93
C GLY A 851 -14.55 40.72 7.77
N GLN A 852 -13.29 40.47 7.41
CA GLN A 852 -12.11 41.06 8.07
C GLN A 852 -12.08 42.59 7.95
N THR A 853 -12.42 43.12 6.77
CA THR A 853 -12.35 44.56 6.50
C THR A 853 -13.43 45.32 7.26
N VAL A 854 -14.64 44.78 7.36
CA VAL A 854 -15.76 45.37 8.10
C VAL A 854 -15.38 45.52 9.57
N VAL A 855 -14.89 44.46 10.21
CA VAL A 855 -14.52 44.50 11.64
C VAL A 855 -13.28 45.36 11.88
N SER A 856 -12.23 45.20 11.08
CA SER A 856 -11.01 46.01 11.20
C SER A 856 -11.29 47.51 11.07
N ARG A 857 -12.28 47.93 10.26
CA ARG A 857 -12.59 49.36 10.08
C ARG A 857 -13.63 49.91 11.03
N LEU A 858 -14.58 49.10 11.50
CA LEU A 858 -15.60 49.53 12.46
C LEU A 858 -15.06 49.58 13.89
N LEU A 859 -14.20 48.63 14.29
CA LEU A 859 -13.70 48.56 15.67
C LEU A 859 -12.40 49.36 15.89
N SER A 860 -11.50 49.45 14.91
CA SER A 860 -10.14 50.02 15.11
C SER A 860 -9.97 51.52 14.77
N HIS A 861 -11.05 52.27 14.57
CA HIS A 861 -11.00 53.68 14.09
C HIS A 861 -10.16 54.63 14.99
N LYS A 862 -9.78 54.22 16.20
CA LYS A 862 -9.02 55.03 17.18
C LYS A 862 -7.59 54.55 17.44
N SER A 863 -7.11 53.54 16.71
CA SER A 863 -5.89 52.79 17.04
C SER A 863 -4.81 52.95 15.96
N ASP A 864 -3.53 52.97 16.35
CA ASP A 864 -2.41 53.03 15.39
C ASP A 864 -2.43 51.78 14.48
N ALA A 865 -2.35 52.00 13.16
CA ALA A 865 -2.33 50.94 12.15
C ALA A 865 -1.20 49.93 12.36
N LYS A 866 -0.07 50.34 12.97
CA LYS A 866 1.04 49.45 13.32
C LYS A 866 0.68 48.51 14.47
N PHE A 867 -0.02 48.99 15.49
CA PHE A 867 -0.47 48.17 16.61
C PHE A 867 -1.55 47.17 16.18
N MET A 868 -2.48 47.61 15.33
CA MET A 868 -3.50 46.72 14.77
C MET A 868 -2.93 45.66 13.83
N GLU A 869 -1.89 45.96 13.06
CA GLU A 869 -1.20 44.98 12.22
C GLU A 869 -0.57 43.85 13.06
N HIS A 870 0.14 44.22 14.13
CA HIS A 870 0.71 43.24 15.06
C HIS A 870 -0.37 42.44 15.80
N ALA A 871 -1.45 43.10 16.23
CA ALA A 871 -2.56 42.44 16.92
C ALA A 871 -3.30 41.44 16.01
N LEU A 872 -3.56 41.78 14.74
CA LEU A 872 -4.21 40.87 13.78
C LEU A 872 -3.36 39.66 13.43
N HIS A 873 -2.04 39.85 13.28
CA HIS A 873 -1.11 38.75 13.04
C HIS A 873 -1.02 37.83 14.27
N ASP A 874 -0.86 38.39 15.47
CA ASP A 874 -0.75 37.59 16.68
C ASP A 874 -2.10 36.90 17.03
N ALA A 875 -3.24 37.53 16.75
CA ALA A 875 -4.57 36.92 16.88
C ALA A 875 -4.77 35.75 15.89
N HIS A 876 -4.33 35.91 14.64
CA HIS A 876 -4.27 34.80 13.66
C HIS A 876 -3.47 33.63 14.25
N MET A 877 -2.23 33.90 14.67
CA MET A 877 -1.31 32.88 15.17
C MET A 877 -1.88 32.17 16.41
N THR A 878 -2.58 32.92 17.26
CA THR A 878 -3.26 32.39 18.44
C THR A 878 -4.42 31.48 18.05
N ILE A 879 -5.30 31.89 17.13
CA ILE A 879 -6.42 31.05 16.67
C ILE A 879 -5.88 29.73 16.09
N LEU A 880 -4.88 29.80 15.20
CA LEU A 880 -4.27 28.60 14.66
C LEU A 880 -3.64 27.74 15.75
N SER A 881 -3.01 28.34 16.77
CA SER A 881 -2.38 27.61 17.88
C SER A 881 -3.41 26.95 18.80
N VAL A 882 -4.54 27.59 19.07
CA VAL A 882 -5.64 27.01 19.86
C VAL A 882 -6.25 25.81 19.13
N VAL A 883 -6.52 25.95 17.82
CA VAL A 883 -7.01 24.84 17.00
C VAL A 883 -5.95 23.75 16.90
N LEU A 884 -4.68 24.10 16.72
CA LEU A 884 -3.55 23.16 16.68
C LEU A 884 -3.46 22.34 17.96
N VAL A 885 -3.58 22.97 19.14
CA VAL A 885 -3.59 22.26 20.43
C VAL A 885 -4.81 21.35 20.53
N GLY A 886 -6.00 21.81 20.13
CA GLY A 886 -7.22 20.99 20.12
C GLY A 886 -7.11 19.75 19.22
N LEU A 887 -6.59 19.90 18.00
CA LEU A 887 -6.35 18.79 17.07
C LEU A 887 -5.26 17.84 17.59
N THR A 888 -4.21 18.40 18.19
CA THR A 888 -3.11 17.64 18.80
C THR A 888 -3.59 16.82 19.99
N TYR A 889 -4.42 17.41 20.87
CA TYR A 889 -5.02 16.73 22.01
C TYR A 889 -5.92 15.57 21.58
N LYS A 890 -6.68 15.74 20.49
CA LYS A 890 -7.48 14.67 19.88
C LYS A 890 -6.64 13.63 19.11
N GLY A 891 -5.32 13.80 19.02
CA GLY A 891 -4.43 12.90 18.26
C GLY A 891 -4.71 12.89 16.76
N ILE A 892 -5.11 14.03 16.18
CA ILE A 892 -5.42 14.18 14.75
C ILE A 892 -4.13 14.47 13.98
N ALA A 893 -3.71 13.54 13.13
CA ALA A 893 -2.46 13.61 12.38
C ALA A 893 -2.36 14.84 11.45
N SER A 894 -3.46 15.31 10.86
CA SER A 894 -3.49 16.47 9.95
C SER A 894 -3.20 17.82 10.61
N ALA A 895 -3.00 17.84 11.94
CA ALA A 895 -2.57 19.03 12.69
C ALA A 895 -1.29 19.69 12.13
N PHE A 896 -0.45 18.95 11.40
CA PHE A 896 0.75 19.49 10.75
C PHE A 896 0.48 20.69 9.83
N LEU A 897 -0.69 20.74 9.19
CA LEU A 897 -1.00 21.81 8.26
C LEU A 897 -1.06 23.16 9.00
N LEU A 898 -1.66 23.15 10.20
CA LEU A 898 -1.67 24.33 11.08
C LEU A 898 -0.26 24.65 11.59
N THR A 899 0.56 23.63 11.85
CA THR A 899 1.96 23.81 12.24
C THR A 899 2.78 24.50 11.15
N LEU A 900 2.58 24.16 9.86
CA LEU A 900 3.24 24.86 8.75
C LEU A 900 2.73 26.29 8.59
N LEU A 901 1.42 26.51 8.77
CA LEU A 901 0.81 27.84 8.79
C LEU A 901 1.27 28.70 9.99
N ILE A 902 1.91 28.10 11.00
CA ILE A 902 2.47 28.79 12.18
C ILE A 902 4.00 28.94 12.08
N LEU A 903 4.73 27.89 11.68
CA LEU A 903 6.19 27.82 11.79
C LEU A 903 6.90 28.90 10.97
N PHE A 904 6.50 29.08 9.71
CA PHE A 904 7.14 30.08 8.84
C PHE A 904 6.73 31.52 9.22
N PRO A 905 5.46 31.82 9.53
CA PRO A 905 5.09 33.15 10.00
C PRO A 905 5.71 33.54 11.35
N LEU A 906 6.06 32.58 12.22
CA LEU A 906 6.83 32.85 13.46
C LEU A 906 8.21 33.45 13.17
N LEU A 907 8.83 33.10 12.04
CA LEU A 907 10.15 33.62 11.64
C LEU A 907 10.06 35.03 11.04
N ARG A 908 8.86 35.51 10.68
CA ARG A 908 8.64 36.77 9.95
C ARG A 908 9.35 37.96 10.56
N ASN A 909 9.09 38.25 11.83
CA ASN A 909 9.62 39.45 12.48
C ASN A 909 11.15 39.36 12.67
N THR A 910 11.68 38.16 12.92
CA THR A 910 13.12 37.90 13.06
C THR A 910 13.84 38.07 11.72
N MET A 911 13.28 37.50 10.64
CA MET A 911 13.83 37.61 9.29
C MET A 911 13.83 39.07 8.79
N ILE A 912 12.73 39.79 9.03
CA ILE A 912 12.64 41.23 8.71
C ILE A 912 13.73 42.01 9.46
N HIS A 913 13.89 41.77 10.76
CA HIS A 913 14.88 42.48 11.56
C HIS A 913 16.33 42.20 11.12
N VAL A 914 16.64 40.94 10.80
CA VAL A 914 17.97 40.53 10.31
C VAL A 914 18.24 41.14 8.93
N LEU A 915 17.30 41.06 8.00
CA LEU A 915 17.46 41.59 6.64
C LEU A 915 17.50 43.11 6.59
N GLN A 916 16.71 43.81 7.40
CA GLN A 916 16.80 45.27 7.52
C GLN A 916 18.17 45.71 8.02
N LYS A 917 18.79 44.93 8.92
CA LYS A 917 20.13 45.19 9.44
C LYS A 917 21.24 44.88 8.42
N ILE A 918 21.04 43.88 7.56
CA ILE A 918 21.99 43.49 6.51
C ILE A 918 21.89 44.41 5.27
N LEU A 919 20.67 44.73 4.83
CA LEU A 919 20.41 45.48 3.60
C LEU A 919 20.29 47.00 3.81
N MET A 920 20.29 47.46 5.06
CA MET A 920 20.13 48.88 5.44
C MET A 920 18.98 49.61 4.70
N LEU A 921 17.86 48.90 4.50
CA LEU A 921 16.70 49.38 3.75
C LEU A 921 15.41 49.14 4.56
N GLU A 922 14.76 50.22 4.99
CA GLU A 922 13.39 50.18 5.49
C GLU A 922 12.42 50.51 4.34
N SER A 923 11.73 49.50 3.83
CA SER A 923 10.79 49.66 2.72
C SER A 923 9.49 48.89 3.00
N ALA A 924 8.34 49.50 2.69
CA ALA A 924 7.05 48.83 2.70
C ALA A 924 7.01 47.63 1.73
N ILE A 925 7.77 47.71 0.63
CA ILE A 925 7.93 46.62 -0.33
C ILE A 925 8.68 45.45 0.31
N LEU A 926 9.75 45.74 1.06
CA LEU A 926 10.52 44.72 1.78
C LEU A 926 9.64 44.04 2.84
N PHE A 927 8.84 44.80 3.59
CA PHE A 927 7.88 44.25 4.54
C PHE A 927 6.86 43.32 3.86
N CYS A 928 6.21 43.79 2.78
CA CYS A 928 5.23 42.97 2.05
C CYS A 928 5.87 41.72 1.44
N ALA A 929 7.05 41.83 0.84
CA ALA A 929 7.77 40.69 0.25
C ALA A 929 8.12 39.65 1.32
N MET A 930 8.65 40.07 2.47
CA MET A 930 8.99 39.15 3.56
C MET A 930 7.74 38.54 4.22
N HIS A 931 6.67 39.32 4.40
CA HIS A 931 5.39 38.80 4.89
C HIS A 931 4.86 37.73 3.94
N LEU A 932 4.87 37.99 2.62
CA LEU A 932 4.44 37.03 1.61
C LEU A 932 5.33 35.77 1.58
N ILE A 933 6.65 35.91 1.61
CA ILE A 933 7.59 34.77 1.62
C ILE A 933 7.38 33.88 2.86
N CYS A 934 7.11 34.47 4.03
CA CYS A 934 6.91 33.71 5.26
C CYS A 934 5.54 33.02 5.36
N ILE A 935 4.50 33.52 4.67
CA ILE A 935 3.19 32.86 4.64
C ILE A 935 3.05 31.88 3.46
N LEU A 936 3.84 32.06 2.39
CA LEU A 936 3.71 31.32 1.14
C LEU A 936 3.81 29.79 1.32
N PRO A 937 4.80 29.21 2.03
CA PRO A 937 4.88 27.76 2.19
C PRO A 937 3.63 27.16 2.83
N GLY A 938 3.11 27.77 3.90
CA GLY A 938 1.90 27.31 4.57
C GLY A 938 0.64 27.47 3.70
N LEU A 939 0.51 28.57 2.96
CA LEU A 939 -0.64 28.81 2.09
C LEU A 939 -0.64 27.91 0.85
N VAL A 940 0.51 27.69 0.23
CA VAL A 940 0.63 26.77 -0.91
C VAL A 940 0.26 25.35 -0.45
N MET A 941 0.69 24.95 0.75
CA MET A 941 0.28 23.68 1.35
C MET A 941 -1.23 23.58 1.61
N ALA A 942 -1.86 24.66 2.09
CA ALA A 942 -3.32 24.69 2.28
C ALA A 942 -4.06 24.54 0.94
N ILE A 943 -3.64 25.29 -0.09
CA ILE A 943 -4.22 25.23 -1.44
C ILE A 943 -4.02 23.83 -2.05
N TYR A 944 -2.80 23.29 -1.97
CA TYR A 944 -2.48 21.95 -2.46
C TYR A 944 -3.30 20.88 -1.75
N THR A 945 -3.50 21.01 -0.43
CA THR A 945 -4.36 20.10 0.33
C THR A 945 -5.82 20.20 -0.14
N SER A 946 -6.35 21.41 -0.34
CA SER A 946 -7.69 21.60 -0.90
C SER A 946 -7.82 21.02 -2.32
N GLU A 947 -6.80 21.16 -3.16
CA GLU A 947 -6.77 20.61 -4.52
C GLU A 947 -6.72 19.07 -4.52
N LEU A 948 -5.93 18.47 -3.64
CA LEU A 948 -5.89 17.01 -3.43
C LEU A 948 -7.24 16.48 -2.93
N LEU A 949 -7.85 17.18 -1.97
CA LEU A 949 -9.21 16.85 -1.51
C LEU A 949 -10.21 16.96 -2.65
N ILE A 950 -10.13 18.01 -3.48
CA ILE A 950 -11.00 18.15 -4.65
C ILE A 950 -10.75 17.02 -5.67
N SER A 951 -9.51 16.67 -6.00
CA SER A 951 -9.20 15.65 -7.01
C SER A 951 -9.65 14.24 -6.58
N ILE A 952 -9.46 13.90 -5.31
CA ILE A 952 -9.95 12.63 -4.73
C ILE A 952 -11.48 12.62 -4.67
N PHE A 953 -12.08 13.72 -4.21
CA PHE A 953 -13.51 13.75 -3.93
C PHE A 953 -14.35 14.02 -5.18
N VAL A 954 -13.86 14.63 -6.26
CA VAL A 954 -14.67 14.87 -7.47
C VAL A 954 -15.28 13.57 -8.05
N PRO A 955 -14.51 12.48 -8.26
CA PRO A 955 -15.06 11.20 -8.72
C PRO A 955 -15.99 10.50 -7.70
N ILE A 956 -15.74 10.70 -6.39
CA ILE A 956 -16.46 10.08 -5.27
C ILE A 956 -17.77 10.79 -4.97
N MET A 957 -17.77 12.13 -4.95
CA MET A 957 -18.95 12.99 -4.75
C MET A 957 -19.96 12.83 -5.87
N GLY A 958 -19.52 12.29 -7.00
CA GLY A 958 -20.39 11.72 -8.00
C GLY A 958 -21.38 10.72 -7.42
N ARG A 959 -21.05 9.87 -6.44
CA ARG A 959 -21.90 8.80 -5.87
C ARG A 959 -22.46 9.11 -4.48
N ASN A 960 -22.22 10.31 -3.97
CA ASN A 960 -22.64 10.67 -2.61
C ASN A 960 -24.15 10.83 -2.52
N SER A 961 -24.74 10.51 -1.36
CA SER A 961 -26.18 10.70 -1.12
C SER A 961 -26.53 12.13 -0.68
N GLY A 962 -25.60 12.85 -0.05
CA GLY A 962 -25.75 14.25 0.37
C GLY A 962 -25.34 15.27 -0.71
N ASN A 963 -25.72 16.55 -0.54
CA ASN A 963 -25.45 17.61 -1.53
C ASN A 963 -23.94 17.83 -1.75
N PRO A 964 -23.39 17.48 -2.93
CA PRO A 964 -21.96 17.52 -3.18
C PRO A 964 -21.44 18.96 -3.29
N GLU A 965 -22.30 19.94 -3.60
CA GLU A 965 -21.88 21.35 -3.69
C GLU A 965 -21.39 21.90 -2.37
N ILE A 966 -22.03 21.52 -1.26
CA ILE A 966 -21.64 21.98 0.08
C ILE A 966 -20.25 21.44 0.43
N ILE A 967 -19.97 20.18 0.08
CA ILE A 967 -18.69 19.52 0.38
C ILE A 967 -17.57 20.15 -0.45
N ILE A 968 -17.74 20.27 -1.77
CA ILE A 968 -16.74 20.89 -2.65
C ILE A 968 -16.52 22.37 -2.28
N ALA A 969 -17.58 23.12 -2.02
CA ALA A 969 -17.46 24.51 -1.59
C ALA A 969 -16.77 24.64 -0.22
N SER A 970 -16.97 23.68 0.70
CA SER A 970 -16.30 23.66 2.00
C SER A 970 -14.79 23.40 1.88
N PHE A 971 -14.35 22.55 0.95
CA PHE A 971 -12.92 22.34 0.68
C PHE A 971 -12.23 23.62 0.16
N CYS A 972 -12.93 24.40 -0.67
CA CYS A 972 -12.45 25.72 -1.09
C CYS A 972 -12.46 26.73 0.06
N ALA A 973 -13.55 26.76 0.84
CA ALA A 973 -13.72 27.64 1.99
C ALA A 973 -12.60 27.47 3.02
N PHE A 974 -12.12 26.24 3.21
CA PHE A 974 -11.00 25.92 4.08
C PHE A 974 -9.72 26.68 3.70
N SER A 975 -9.29 26.61 2.44
CA SER A 975 -8.12 27.37 1.96
C SER A 975 -8.36 28.87 1.96
N SER A 976 -9.55 29.32 1.51
CA SER A 976 -9.93 30.73 1.51
C SER A 976 -9.88 31.36 2.90
N PHE A 977 -10.26 30.60 3.94
CA PHE A 977 -10.19 31.04 5.33
C PHE A 977 -8.74 31.33 5.75
N PHE A 978 -7.80 30.39 5.54
CA PHE A 978 -6.39 30.61 5.90
C PHE A 978 -5.75 31.75 5.11
N ILE A 979 -6.04 31.86 3.81
CA ILE A 979 -5.54 32.96 2.98
C ILE A 979 -6.08 34.29 3.51
N SER A 980 -7.36 34.37 3.84
CA SER A 980 -7.97 35.60 4.39
C SER A 980 -7.36 35.99 5.75
N MET A 981 -7.10 35.02 6.63
CA MET A 981 -6.44 35.25 7.91
C MET A 981 -4.99 35.70 7.74
N ALA A 982 -4.23 35.09 6.81
CA ALA A 982 -2.82 35.39 6.57
C ALA A 982 -2.60 36.78 5.96
N LEU A 983 -3.57 37.26 5.17
CA LEU A 983 -3.53 38.58 4.55
C LEU A 983 -4.16 39.68 5.42
N ALA A 984 -4.88 39.34 6.49
CA ALA A 984 -5.57 40.29 7.36
C ALA A 984 -4.63 41.37 7.93
N SER A 985 -3.37 41.04 8.26
CA SER A 985 -2.40 41.99 8.81
C SER A 985 -1.98 43.09 7.82
N LEU A 986 -2.28 42.94 6.52
CA LEU A 986 -2.04 43.98 5.51
C LEU A 986 -3.17 45.01 5.42
N LEU A 987 -4.36 44.68 5.96
CA LEU A 987 -5.55 45.53 5.87
C LEU A 987 -5.40 46.89 6.58
N PRO A 988 -4.83 46.99 7.80
CA PRO A 988 -4.66 48.27 8.49
C PRO A 988 -3.74 49.24 7.75
N ARG A 989 -2.75 48.71 7.01
CA ARG A 989 -1.78 49.51 6.23
C ARG A 989 -2.27 49.87 4.81
N THR A 990 -3.42 49.38 4.40
CA THR A 990 -4.00 49.63 3.07
C THR A 990 -5.01 50.78 3.12
N LYS A 991 -5.06 51.65 2.11
CA LYS A 991 -6.07 52.73 2.05
C LYS A 991 -7.47 52.17 1.76
N THR A 992 -8.49 52.61 2.51
CA THR A 992 -9.89 52.16 2.36
C THR A 992 -10.44 52.31 0.93
N ARG A 993 -10.09 53.42 0.25
CA ARG A 993 -10.48 53.66 -1.15
C ARG A 993 -9.93 52.59 -2.11
N SER A 994 -8.74 52.05 -1.82
CA SER A 994 -8.15 50.99 -2.63
C SER A 994 -8.82 49.65 -2.37
N LEU A 995 -9.10 49.30 -1.10
CA LEU A 995 -9.81 48.07 -0.74
C LEU A 995 -11.22 48.00 -1.37
N ARG A 996 -11.98 49.11 -1.32
CA ARG A 996 -13.30 49.20 -1.94
C ARG A 996 -13.26 48.92 -3.45
N LYS A 997 -12.25 49.45 -4.16
CA LYS A 997 -12.07 49.19 -5.60
C LYS A 997 -11.75 47.73 -5.87
N ILE A 998 -10.90 47.10 -5.07
CA ILE A 998 -10.53 45.69 -5.21
C ILE A 998 -11.75 44.78 -5.01
N PHE A 999 -12.58 45.02 -3.99
CA PHE A 999 -13.76 44.20 -3.75
C PHE A 999 -14.85 44.36 -4.82
N ILE A 1000 -15.12 45.59 -5.28
CA ILE A 1000 -16.07 45.83 -6.37
C ILE A 1000 -15.60 45.13 -7.64
N LEU A 1001 -14.31 45.28 -8.00
CA LEU A 1001 -13.74 44.62 -9.17
C LEU A 1001 -13.83 43.09 -9.04
N GLY A 1002 -13.47 42.53 -7.89
CA GLY A 1002 -13.53 41.09 -7.65
C GLY A 1002 -14.95 40.51 -7.75
N PHE A 1003 -15.96 41.25 -7.26
CA PHE A 1003 -17.37 40.86 -7.35
C PHE A 1003 -17.89 40.94 -8.79
N LEU A 1004 -17.54 41.98 -9.55
CA LEU A 1004 -17.92 42.10 -10.97
C LEU A 1004 -17.32 40.97 -11.81
N ILE A 1005 -16.05 40.59 -11.55
CA ILE A 1005 -15.40 39.45 -12.20
C ILE A 1005 -16.18 38.15 -11.89
N TRP A 1006 -16.59 37.95 -10.64
CA TRP A 1006 -17.36 36.77 -10.24
C TRP A 1006 -18.74 36.70 -10.93
N ILE A 1007 -19.47 37.82 -11.01
CA ILE A 1007 -20.76 37.87 -11.72
C ILE A 1007 -20.59 37.51 -13.21
N ALA A 1008 -19.59 38.11 -13.87
CA ALA A 1008 -19.31 37.81 -15.27
C ALA A 1008 -19.02 36.31 -15.47
N PHE A 1009 -18.24 35.72 -14.56
CA PHE A 1009 -17.92 34.30 -14.59
C PHE A 1009 -19.16 33.41 -14.37
N PHE A 1010 -19.98 33.73 -13.37
CA PHE A 1010 -21.21 33.00 -13.09
C PHE A 1010 -22.19 33.05 -14.29
N ALA A 1011 -22.31 34.20 -14.95
CA ALA A 1011 -23.14 34.35 -16.14
C ALA A 1011 -22.64 33.48 -17.31
N ILE A 1012 -21.31 33.40 -17.51
CA ILE A 1012 -20.70 32.53 -18.53
C ILE A 1012 -21.01 31.05 -18.25
N LEU A 1013 -20.90 30.61 -16.99
CA LEU A 1013 -21.21 29.22 -16.63
C LEU A 1013 -22.68 28.88 -16.79
N ASN A 1014 -23.56 29.87 -16.69
CA ASN A 1014 -25.00 29.68 -16.89
C ASN A 1014 -25.40 29.58 -18.38
N LEU A 1015 -24.46 29.68 -19.33
CA LEU A 1015 -24.74 29.42 -20.74
C LEU A 1015 -24.97 27.91 -20.97
N LYS A 1016 -25.96 27.54 -21.81
CA LYS A 1016 -26.37 26.13 -22.03
C LYS A 1016 -25.20 25.18 -22.35
N GLN A 1017 -24.21 25.64 -23.09
CA GLN A 1017 -23.01 24.86 -23.44
C GLN A 1017 -22.07 24.62 -22.24
N MET A 1018 -22.06 25.54 -21.27
CA MET A 1018 -21.17 25.50 -20.10
C MET A 1018 -21.78 24.73 -18.93
N LYS A 1019 -23.11 24.58 -18.87
CA LYS A 1019 -23.84 23.87 -17.79
C LYS A 1019 -23.71 22.34 -17.76
N ALA A 1020 -23.15 21.71 -18.79
CA ALA A 1020 -23.09 20.24 -18.86
C ALA A 1020 -22.30 19.63 -17.67
N SER A 1021 -22.93 18.73 -16.92
CA SER A 1021 -22.36 18.02 -15.77
C SER A 1021 -21.66 16.70 -16.14
N TYR A 1022 -21.89 16.18 -17.34
CA TYR A 1022 -21.26 14.96 -17.86
C TYR A 1022 -20.80 15.17 -19.30
N ASP A 1023 -19.79 14.43 -19.73
CA ASP A 1023 -19.21 14.54 -21.06
C ASP A 1023 -18.61 13.19 -21.46
N TYR A 1024 -18.96 12.72 -22.66
CA TYR A 1024 -18.45 11.45 -23.18
C TYR A 1024 -17.43 11.73 -24.27
N LYS A 1025 -16.16 11.50 -23.90
CA LYS A 1025 -15.04 11.48 -24.84
C LYS A 1025 -14.47 10.07 -24.87
N PRO A 1026 -14.20 9.49 -26.05
CA PRO A 1026 -13.64 8.14 -26.16
C PRO A 1026 -12.31 7.95 -25.40
N GLU A 1027 -11.56 9.03 -25.18
CA GLU A 1027 -10.27 9.03 -24.48
C GLU A 1027 -10.41 9.14 -22.95
N TYR A 1028 -11.36 9.95 -22.47
CA TYR A 1028 -11.63 10.21 -21.04
C TYR A 1028 -13.13 10.38 -20.79
N PRO A 1029 -13.89 9.28 -20.73
CA PRO A 1029 -15.33 9.38 -20.54
C PRO A 1029 -15.62 9.85 -19.11
N SER A 1030 -16.10 11.09 -18.96
CA SER A 1030 -16.72 11.59 -17.72
C SER A 1030 -18.21 11.24 -17.74
N ALA A 1031 -18.47 9.97 -18.00
CA ALA A 1031 -19.81 9.43 -18.19
C ALA A 1031 -20.46 9.17 -16.83
N ARG A 1032 -21.76 9.43 -16.74
CA ARG A 1032 -22.54 8.99 -15.59
C ARG A 1032 -22.62 7.47 -15.55
N ARG A 1033 -22.74 6.91 -14.35
CA ARG A 1033 -22.86 5.47 -14.13
C ARG A 1033 -24.31 5.07 -13.89
N THR A 1034 -24.76 4.04 -14.61
CA THR A 1034 -26.10 3.48 -14.46
C THR A 1034 -26.07 1.96 -14.45
N GLN A 1035 -27.07 1.36 -13.81
CA GLN A 1035 -27.35 -0.07 -13.91
C GLN A 1035 -28.77 -0.24 -14.43
N PHE A 1036 -28.97 -1.20 -15.32
CA PHE A 1036 -30.30 -1.56 -15.78
C PHE A 1036 -30.56 -3.04 -15.57
N PHE A 1037 -31.68 -3.36 -14.96
CA PHE A 1037 -32.14 -4.73 -14.85
C PHE A 1037 -33.41 -4.88 -15.66
N HIS A 1038 -33.51 -5.90 -16.50
CA HIS A 1038 -34.83 -6.43 -16.84
C HIS A 1038 -35.18 -7.35 -15.70
N MET A 1039 -36.11 -6.90 -14.89
CA MET A 1039 -36.51 -7.58 -13.68
C MET A 1039 -37.89 -8.17 -13.90
N ARG A 1040 -38.00 -9.47 -13.63
CA ARG A 1040 -39.28 -10.10 -13.32
C ARG A 1040 -39.37 -10.20 -11.80
N ARG A 1041 -40.39 -9.62 -11.19
CA ARG A 1041 -40.57 -9.55 -9.75
C ARG A 1041 -41.95 -10.08 -9.35
N LYS A 1042 -41.98 -11.09 -8.50
CA LYS A 1042 -43.23 -11.65 -7.95
C LYS A 1042 -43.28 -11.43 -6.45
N ILE A 1043 -44.33 -10.76 -5.99
CA ILE A 1043 -44.57 -10.46 -4.58
C ILE A 1043 -45.82 -11.20 -4.14
N PHE A 1044 -45.68 -12.02 -3.11
CA PHE A 1044 -46.78 -12.75 -2.51
C PHE A 1044 -47.19 -12.05 -1.21
N GLY A 1045 -48.50 -11.92 -1.02
CA GLY A 1045 -49.07 -11.29 0.17
C GLY A 1045 -48.95 -12.15 1.41
N LYS A 1046 -49.40 -11.57 2.52
CA LYS A 1046 -49.53 -12.26 3.81
C LYS A 1046 -50.41 -13.52 3.67
N GLU A 1047 -51.53 -13.45 2.98
CA GLU A 1047 -52.39 -14.63 2.79
C GLU A 1047 -51.86 -15.66 1.75
N GLY A 1048 -50.67 -15.44 1.18
CA GLY A 1048 -49.98 -16.38 0.28
C GLY A 1048 -50.40 -16.31 -1.19
N GLN A 1049 -51.39 -15.49 -1.53
CA GLN A 1049 -51.73 -15.17 -2.93
C GLN A 1049 -50.66 -14.30 -3.60
N LEU A 1050 -50.63 -14.33 -4.93
CA LEU A 1050 -49.82 -13.42 -5.73
C LEU A 1050 -50.44 -12.03 -5.68
N ASP A 1051 -49.86 -11.13 -4.87
CA ASP A 1051 -50.31 -9.74 -4.72
C ASP A 1051 -49.85 -8.88 -5.91
N SER A 1052 -48.65 -9.14 -6.44
CA SER A 1052 -48.12 -8.42 -7.61
C SER A 1052 -47.18 -9.28 -8.44
N SER A 1053 -47.24 -9.11 -9.76
CA SER A 1053 -46.24 -9.61 -10.69
C SER A 1053 -45.83 -8.47 -11.60
N ASP A 1054 -44.64 -7.95 -11.37
CA ASP A 1054 -44.10 -6.83 -12.12
C ASP A 1054 -43.07 -7.36 -13.11
N ASN A 1055 -43.16 -6.91 -14.35
CA ASN A 1055 -42.16 -7.19 -15.37
C ASN A 1055 -41.74 -5.88 -16.01
N GLY A 1056 -40.46 -5.56 -15.92
CA GLY A 1056 -40.01 -4.27 -16.42
C GLY A 1056 -38.54 -3.95 -16.19
N LEU A 1057 -38.17 -2.77 -16.64
CA LEU A 1057 -36.84 -2.23 -16.51
C LEU A 1057 -36.68 -1.47 -15.20
N VAL A 1058 -35.73 -1.90 -14.39
CA VAL A 1058 -35.23 -1.12 -13.25
C VAL A 1058 -34.03 -0.32 -13.73
N ALA A 1059 -34.10 1.00 -13.61
CA ALA A 1059 -33.00 1.91 -13.86
C ALA A 1059 -32.44 2.42 -12.54
N ILE A 1060 -31.18 2.10 -12.25
CA ILE A 1060 -30.47 2.57 -11.07
C ILE A 1060 -29.38 3.56 -11.51
N ALA A 1061 -29.54 4.83 -11.16
CA ALA A 1061 -28.48 5.82 -11.22
C ALA A 1061 -27.51 5.59 -10.06
N GLN A 1062 -26.21 5.57 -10.38
CA GLN A 1062 -25.16 5.43 -9.38
C GLN A 1062 -24.56 6.79 -8.98
N ASP A 1063 -25.03 7.88 -9.58
CA ASP A 1063 -24.52 9.24 -9.38
C ASP A 1063 -25.56 10.22 -8.79
N TYR A 1064 -25.12 11.23 -8.02
CA TYR A 1064 -25.91 12.16 -7.21
C TYR A 1064 -27.05 12.82 -7.98
N ARG A 1065 -26.85 13.19 -9.25
CA ARG A 1065 -27.91 13.85 -10.05
C ARG A 1065 -29.14 12.96 -10.20
N GLY A 1066 -28.99 11.64 -10.08
CA GLY A 1066 -30.06 10.66 -10.04
C GLY A 1066 -30.63 10.32 -11.41
N VAL A 1067 -31.69 9.53 -11.38
CA VAL A 1067 -32.40 9.03 -12.58
C VAL A 1067 -33.14 10.12 -13.35
N SER A 1068 -33.54 11.21 -12.70
CA SER A 1068 -34.22 12.36 -13.33
C SER A 1068 -33.33 13.07 -14.36
N ASP A 1069 -32.03 12.88 -14.27
CA ASP A 1069 -31.11 13.46 -15.23
C ASP A 1069 -30.89 12.52 -16.44
N ILE A 1070 -31.33 11.26 -16.38
CA ILE A 1070 -31.22 10.29 -17.49
C ILE A 1070 -32.27 10.67 -18.55
N PRO A 1071 -31.88 10.96 -19.80
CA PRO A 1071 -32.73 11.64 -20.78
C PRO A 1071 -34.00 10.89 -21.16
N PHE A 1072 -34.06 9.57 -20.98
CA PHE A 1072 -35.25 8.75 -21.28
C PHE A 1072 -35.95 8.19 -20.03
N VAL A 1073 -35.52 8.60 -18.83
CA VAL A 1073 -36.13 8.23 -17.54
C VAL A 1073 -36.69 9.46 -16.84
N GLY A 1074 -35.98 10.58 -16.91
CA GLY A 1074 -36.38 11.84 -16.28
C GLY A 1074 -37.33 12.71 -17.10
N GLN A 1075 -37.80 12.25 -18.26
CA GLN A 1075 -38.85 12.93 -19.04
C GLN A 1075 -40.22 12.59 -18.45
N ASN A 1076 -41.12 13.58 -18.37
CA ASN A 1076 -42.47 13.42 -17.83
C ASN A 1076 -43.27 12.31 -18.56
N ASP A 1077 -42.98 12.06 -19.85
CA ASP A 1077 -43.68 11.05 -20.68
C ASP A 1077 -42.88 9.75 -20.88
N SER A 1078 -41.87 9.49 -20.04
CA SER A 1078 -40.94 8.36 -20.23
C SER A 1078 -41.54 6.98 -19.90
N GLY A 1079 -42.61 6.94 -19.12
CA GLY A 1079 -43.20 5.72 -18.54
C GLY A 1079 -42.36 5.10 -17.42
N TYR A 1080 -41.38 5.83 -16.88
CA TYR A 1080 -40.64 5.43 -15.69
C TYR A 1080 -41.28 6.02 -14.43
N GLU A 1081 -41.61 5.15 -13.49
CA GLU A 1081 -42.30 5.47 -12.25
C GLU A 1081 -41.39 5.23 -11.05
N GLN A 1082 -41.75 5.80 -9.90
CA GLN A 1082 -41.06 5.53 -8.64
C GLN A 1082 -41.35 4.09 -8.21
N ILE A 1083 -40.33 3.39 -7.70
CA ILE A 1083 -40.54 2.06 -7.12
C ILE A 1083 -41.10 2.24 -5.73
N GLU A 1084 -42.34 1.82 -5.54
CA GLU A 1084 -42.91 1.68 -4.21
C GLU A 1084 -42.41 0.35 -3.61
N CYS A 1085 -41.67 0.45 -2.50
CA CYS A 1085 -41.33 -0.71 -1.69
C CYS A 1085 -42.62 -1.23 -1.06
N ARG A 1086 -43.04 -2.44 -1.45
CA ARG A 1086 -44.30 -3.02 -0.94
C ARG A 1086 -44.09 -3.82 0.32
N THR A 1087 -42.82 -4.01 0.71
CA THR A 1087 -42.46 -4.66 1.96
C THR A 1087 -41.60 -3.77 2.85
N ASN A 1088 -41.53 -4.13 4.13
CA ASN A 1088 -40.72 -3.45 5.14
C ASN A 1088 -39.23 -3.89 5.10
N SER A 1089 -38.71 -4.34 3.96
CA SER A 1089 -37.31 -4.77 3.80
C SER A 1089 -36.37 -3.60 3.52
N LYS A 1090 -35.21 -3.56 4.19
CA LYS A 1090 -34.09 -2.66 3.84
C LYS A 1090 -33.69 -2.76 2.36
N PHE A 1091 -33.78 -3.96 1.78
CA PHE A 1091 -33.38 -4.24 0.40
C PHE A 1091 -34.55 -4.18 -0.60
N CYS A 1092 -35.77 -3.84 -0.14
CA CYS A 1092 -36.94 -3.47 -0.96
C CYS A 1092 -37.08 -4.31 -2.25
N GLU A 1093 -37.51 -5.58 -2.21
CA GLU A 1093 -37.74 -6.51 -3.35
C GLU A 1093 -36.97 -6.24 -4.66
N LEU A 1094 -35.68 -5.87 -4.57
CA LEU A 1094 -34.86 -5.38 -5.67
C LEU A 1094 -33.71 -6.36 -5.95
N PRO A 1095 -33.17 -6.38 -7.18
CA PRO A 1095 -32.19 -7.36 -7.59
C PRO A 1095 -30.76 -6.97 -7.17
N TYR A 1096 -30.53 -6.83 -5.87
CA TYR A 1096 -29.21 -6.54 -5.31
C TYR A 1096 -28.26 -7.74 -5.49
N TYR A 1097 -27.15 -7.53 -6.18
CA TYR A 1097 -26.07 -8.53 -6.30
C TYR A 1097 -25.12 -8.53 -5.09
N TYR A 1098 -24.96 -7.38 -4.44
CA TYR A 1098 -24.23 -7.19 -3.19
C TYR A 1098 -25.06 -6.29 -2.26
N PRO A 1099 -24.89 -6.37 -0.92
CA PRO A 1099 -25.70 -5.63 0.04
C PRO A 1099 -25.34 -4.13 0.05
N THR A 1100 -25.93 -3.38 -0.90
CA THR A 1100 -25.61 -1.96 -1.15
C THR A 1100 -26.82 -1.03 -1.01
N ALA A 1101 -27.89 -1.49 -0.35
CA ALA A 1101 -29.16 -0.76 -0.21
C ALA A 1101 -29.02 0.63 0.40
N HIS A 1102 -28.13 0.82 1.38
CA HIS A 1102 -27.89 2.13 2.01
C HIS A 1102 -27.41 3.22 1.04
N ARG A 1103 -26.99 2.86 -0.19
CA ARG A 1103 -26.53 3.79 -1.24
C ARG A 1103 -27.62 4.20 -2.22
N ILE A 1104 -28.76 3.51 -2.24
CA ILE A 1104 -29.82 3.69 -3.23
C ILE A 1104 -31.06 4.28 -2.54
N ASN A 1105 -31.52 5.45 -3.01
CA ASN A 1105 -32.73 6.11 -2.51
C ASN A 1105 -33.71 6.40 -3.67
N ASP A 1106 -34.87 6.99 -3.35
CA ASP A 1106 -35.93 7.34 -4.31
C ASP A 1106 -35.46 8.23 -5.47
N ARG A 1107 -34.34 8.92 -5.38
CA ARG A 1107 -33.79 9.70 -6.49
C ARG A 1107 -32.94 8.85 -7.44
N MET A 1108 -32.44 7.71 -6.97
CA MET A 1108 -31.50 6.85 -7.67
C MET A 1108 -32.16 5.73 -8.45
N ILE A 1109 -33.45 5.47 -8.26
CA ILE A 1109 -34.09 4.30 -8.86
C ILE A 1109 -35.44 4.60 -9.51
N ARG A 1110 -35.68 4.07 -10.71
CA ARG A 1110 -37.00 4.10 -11.37
C ARG A 1110 -37.30 2.75 -11.98
N PHE A 1111 -38.58 2.46 -12.13
CA PHE A 1111 -39.07 1.27 -12.79
C PHE A 1111 -39.97 1.63 -13.97
N LYS A 1112 -39.86 0.86 -15.05
CA LYS A 1112 -40.75 0.98 -16.22
C LYS A 1112 -41.28 -0.39 -16.60
N PRO A 1113 -42.61 -0.60 -16.60
CA PRO A 1113 -43.21 -1.82 -17.12
C PRO A 1113 -42.83 -2.07 -18.58
N VAL A 1114 -42.56 -3.33 -18.93
CA VAL A 1114 -42.21 -3.75 -20.29
C VAL A 1114 -43.04 -4.97 -20.70
N SER A 1115 -43.45 -5.02 -21.97
CA SER A 1115 -44.29 -6.09 -22.54
C SER A 1115 -43.55 -7.40 -22.83
N GLU A 1116 -42.23 -7.36 -23.01
CA GLU A 1116 -41.37 -8.54 -23.17
C GLU A 1116 -41.29 -9.32 -21.86
N GLU A 1117 -41.89 -10.50 -21.77
CA GLU A 1117 -41.80 -11.35 -20.57
C GLU A 1117 -40.47 -12.13 -20.52
N LEU A 1118 -39.84 -12.13 -19.34
CA LEU A 1118 -38.67 -12.97 -19.08
C LEU A 1118 -39.09 -14.43 -18.85
N SER A 1119 -38.47 -15.36 -19.59
CA SER A 1119 -38.61 -16.81 -19.42
C SER A 1119 -37.24 -17.49 -19.29
N PRO A 1120 -36.50 -17.25 -18.19
CA PRO A 1120 -35.18 -17.83 -18.00
C PRO A 1120 -35.26 -19.36 -17.87
N LYS A 1121 -34.21 -20.08 -18.27
CA LYS A 1121 -34.16 -21.54 -18.23
C LYS A 1121 -34.31 -22.09 -16.80
N HIS A 1122 -33.75 -21.37 -15.82
CA HIS A 1122 -33.79 -21.73 -14.40
C HIS A 1122 -34.39 -20.57 -13.58
N PRO A 1123 -35.74 -20.47 -13.48
CA PRO A 1123 -36.41 -19.37 -12.78
C PRO A 1123 -36.25 -19.46 -11.26
N ILE A 1124 -36.25 -18.32 -10.57
CA ILE A 1124 -36.19 -18.29 -9.10
C ILE A 1124 -37.51 -18.79 -8.50
N ASN A 1125 -37.41 -19.60 -7.46
CA ASN A 1125 -38.56 -20.02 -6.66
C ASN A 1125 -38.14 -20.23 -5.20
N VAL A 1126 -39.05 -19.91 -4.27
CA VAL A 1126 -38.87 -20.06 -2.83
C VAL A 1126 -40.04 -20.85 -2.28
N THR A 1127 -39.76 -21.94 -1.58
CA THR A 1127 -40.77 -22.82 -0.98
C THR A 1127 -40.49 -23.00 0.51
N MET A 1128 -41.51 -22.84 1.36
CA MET A 1128 -41.40 -23.11 2.79
C MET A 1128 -41.70 -24.58 3.03
N GLN A 1129 -40.79 -25.28 3.67
CA GLN A 1129 -40.95 -26.69 4.01
C GLN A 1129 -41.66 -26.88 5.37
N GLY A 1130 -41.49 -25.96 6.31
CA GLY A 1130 -42.13 -26.03 7.63
C GLY A 1130 -41.92 -24.80 8.51
N LYS A 1131 -42.81 -24.62 9.48
CA LYS A 1131 -42.83 -23.55 10.49
C LYS A 1131 -43.08 -24.18 11.87
N VAL A 1132 -42.25 -23.85 12.86
CA VAL A 1132 -42.35 -24.39 14.23
C VAL A 1132 -42.23 -23.26 15.26
N TYR A 1133 -43.15 -23.23 16.22
CA TYR A 1133 -43.11 -22.31 17.37
C TYR A 1133 -42.42 -22.99 18.56
N ASP A 1134 -41.47 -22.29 19.19
CA ASP A 1134 -40.70 -22.74 20.34
C ASP A 1134 -40.58 -21.61 21.38
N GLY A 1135 -41.62 -21.45 22.21
CA GLY A 1135 -41.73 -20.36 23.17
C GLY A 1135 -41.71 -18.98 22.50
N ASP A 1136 -40.69 -18.18 22.81
CA ASP A 1136 -40.45 -16.85 22.23
C ASP A 1136 -39.72 -16.89 20.88
N ARG A 1137 -39.55 -18.07 20.29
CA ARG A 1137 -38.84 -18.26 19.02
C ARG A 1137 -39.71 -18.90 17.95
N ILE A 1138 -39.46 -18.50 16.70
CA ILE A 1138 -40.11 -19.07 15.51
C ILE A 1138 -39.02 -19.59 14.57
N ARG A 1139 -39.16 -20.84 14.14
CA ARG A 1139 -38.22 -21.50 13.22
C ARG A 1139 -38.88 -21.73 11.88
N TYR A 1140 -38.22 -21.29 10.82
CA TYR A 1140 -38.65 -21.47 9.45
C TYR A 1140 -37.64 -22.26 8.63
N ASN A 1141 -38.13 -23.23 7.84
CA ASN A 1141 -37.33 -24.01 6.90
C ASN A 1141 -37.69 -23.66 5.46
N TYR A 1142 -36.70 -23.29 4.65
CA TYR A 1142 -36.89 -22.84 3.26
C TYR A 1142 -36.05 -23.61 2.26
N THR A 1143 -36.55 -23.62 1.03
CA THR A 1143 -35.82 -24.01 -0.16
C THR A 1143 -35.87 -22.91 -1.21
N VAL A 1144 -34.73 -22.57 -1.79
CA VAL A 1144 -34.57 -21.64 -2.91
C VAL A 1144 -34.02 -22.38 -4.12
N THR A 1145 -34.72 -22.33 -5.25
CA THR A 1145 -34.25 -22.87 -6.54
C THR A 1145 -34.06 -21.74 -7.55
N GLY A 1146 -32.95 -21.66 -8.28
CA GLY A 1146 -32.68 -20.59 -9.25
C GLY A 1146 -31.44 -20.82 -10.12
N SER A 1147 -30.72 -19.73 -10.45
CA SER A 1147 -29.46 -19.80 -11.21
C SER A 1147 -28.27 -20.25 -10.34
N GLU A 1148 -27.07 -20.34 -10.93
CA GLU A 1148 -25.82 -20.66 -10.23
C GLU A 1148 -25.38 -19.59 -9.22
N GLN A 1149 -25.94 -18.38 -9.33
CA GLN A 1149 -25.62 -17.22 -8.50
C GLN A 1149 -26.91 -16.58 -7.96
N ILE A 1150 -27.15 -16.79 -6.67
CA ILE A 1150 -28.38 -16.34 -6.01
C ILE A 1150 -28.01 -15.42 -4.85
N SER A 1151 -28.68 -14.27 -4.78
CA SER A 1151 -28.65 -13.39 -3.62
C SER A 1151 -29.93 -13.62 -2.81
N VAL A 1152 -29.79 -13.82 -1.51
CA VAL A 1152 -30.94 -13.96 -0.60
C VAL A 1152 -30.82 -12.93 0.50
N TYR A 1153 -31.91 -12.26 0.81
CA TYR A 1153 -31.99 -11.40 1.98
C TYR A 1153 -33.28 -11.64 2.77
N ALA A 1154 -33.11 -11.66 4.08
CA ALA A 1154 -34.16 -11.94 5.06
C ALA A 1154 -34.41 -10.69 5.91
N THR A 1155 -35.66 -10.45 6.30
CA THR A 1155 -36.05 -9.33 7.16
C THR A 1155 -37.13 -9.76 8.15
N SER A 1156 -36.84 -9.67 9.45
CA SER A 1156 -37.85 -9.96 10.48
C SER A 1156 -38.93 -8.88 10.53
N GLN A 1157 -40.14 -9.25 10.94
CA GLN A 1157 -41.31 -8.37 11.02
C GLN A 1157 -41.82 -8.27 12.46
N GLY A 1158 -42.44 -7.13 12.78
CA GLY A 1158 -43.07 -6.88 14.08
C GLY A 1158 -42.11 -7.00 15.26
N ASP A 1159 -42.55 -7.74 16.28
CA ASP A 1159 -41.86 -7.89 17.56
C ASP A 1159 -40.73 -8.93 17.53
N TYR A 1160 -40.31 -9.37 16.34
CA TYR A 1160 -39.26 -10.37 16.17
C TYR A 1160 -37.96 -9.79 15.59
N SER A 1161 -36.82 -10.34 15.99
CA SER A 1161 -35.48 -10.13 15.41
C SER A 1161 -34.92 -11.44 14.85
N ILE A 1162 -34.06 -11.36 13.83
CA ILE A 1162 -33.35 -12.54 13.33
C ILE A 1162 -32.32 -12.94 14.38
N LYS A 1163 -32.61 -14.02 15.10
CA LYS A 1163 -31.71 -14.56 16.11
C LYS A 1163 -30.61 -15.39 15.49
N SER A 1164 -30.97 -16.21 14.50
CA SER A 1164 -29.99 -16.96 13.75
C SER A 1164 -30.43 -17.29 12.34
N TRP A 1165 -29.47 -17.37 11.43
CA TRP A 1165 -29.66 -17.89 10.08
C TRP A 1165 -28.61 -18.96 9.80
N SER A 1166 -29.04 -20.13 9.35
CA SER A 1166 -28.16 -21.29 9.14
C SER A 1166 -27.03 -21.10 8.11
N VAL A 1167 -27.04 -20.01 7.34
CA VAL A 1167 -25.98 -19.68 6.38
C VAL A 1167 -24.84 -18.86 6.99
N PHE A 1168 -25.09 -18.14 8.09
CA PHE A 1168 -24.09 -17.36 8.81
C PHE A 1168 -23.39 -18.22 9.87
N GLN A 1169 -22.06 -18.10 10.00
CA GLN A 1169 -21.34 -18.74 11.11
C GLN A 1169 -21.37 -17.86 12.37
N ASN A 1170 -21.21 -16.55 12.21
CA ASN A 1170 -21.28 -15.55 13.27
C ASN A 1170 -22.66 -14.86 13.26
N GLN A 1171 -23.45 -15.10 14.30
CA GLN A 1171 -24.84 -14.66 14.38
C GLN A 1171 -24.98 -13.17 14.75
N ASP A 1172 -23.88 -12.50 15.11
CA ASP A 1172 -23.83 -11.06 15.43
C ASP A 1172 -23.75 -10.16 14.18
N GLU A 1173 -23.78 -10.74 12.97
CA GLU A 1173 -23.69 -9.99 11.70
C GLU A 1173 -25.05 -9.47 11.18
N ALA A 1174 -26.14 -9.65 11.94
CA ALA A 1174 -27.40 -8.97 11.65
C ALA A 1174 -27.22 -7.45 11.77
N ASP A 1175 -27.57 -6.71 10.73
CA ASP A 1175 -27.50 -5.25 10.74
C ASP A 1175 -28.51 -4.66 11.76
N SER A 1176 -28.27 -3.42 12.17
CA SER A 1176 -29.10 -2.65 13.10
C SER A 1176 -30.62 -2.63 12.81
N ASP A 1177 -31.02 -2.89 11.56
CA ASP A 1177 -32.42 -2.93 11.10
C ASP A 1177 -33.04 -4.35 11.05
N ASN A 1178 -32.37 -5.38 11.58
CA ASN A 1178 -32.80 -6.80 11.53
C ASN A 1178 -32.92 -7.39 10.10
N SER A 1179 -32.10 -6.92 9.16
CA SER A 1179 -31.94 -7.53 7.84
C SER A 1179 -30.59 -8.22 7.69
N ALA A 1180 -30.55 -9.33 6.96
CA ALA A 1180 -29.32 -10.08 6.66
C ALA A 1180 -29.23 -10.42 5.16
N PHE A 1181 -28.02 -10.66 4.65
CA PHE A 1181 -27.74 -10.93 3.23
C PHE A 1181 -26.80 -12.13 3.05
N ALA A 1182 -27.13 -13.04 2.14
CA ALA A 1182 -26.32 -14.20 1.79
C ALA A 1182 -26.11 -14.32 0.28
N PHE A 1183 -24.89 -14.67 -0.12
CA PHE A 1183 -24.54 -14.96 -1.50
C PHE A 1183 -24.31 -16.47 -1.67
N LEU A 1184 -25.03 -17.08 -2.60
CA LEU A 1184 -25.06 -18.52 -2.80
C LEU A 1184 -24.44 -18.87 -4.16
N HIS A 1185 -23.38 -19.68 -4.15
CA HIS A 1185 -22.61 -20.12 -5.31
C HIS A 1185 -22.60 -21.65 -5.45
N CYS A 1186 -22.74 -22.18 -6.66
CA CYS A 1186 -22.69 -23.63 -6.91
C CYS A 1186 -21.87 -23.96 -8.15
N SER A 1187 -21.17 -25.09 -8.13
CA SER A 1187 -20.45 -25.67 -9.27
C SER A 1187 -20.94 -27.12 -9.56
N GLY A 1188 -21.20 -27.44 -10.83
CA GLY A 1188 -21.55 -28.81 -11.29
C GLY A 1188 -22.99 -29.03 -11.81
N GLU A 1189 -23.39 -30.30 -11.93
CA GLU A 1189 -24.75 -30.72 -12.28
C GLU A 1189 -25.69 -30.57 -11.05
N ASP A 1190 -26.97 -30.25 -11.25
CA ASP A 1190 -27.96 -29.91 -10.20
C ASP A 1190 -27.69 -28.62 -9.39
N CYS A 1191 -27.08 -27.62 -10.02
CA CYS A 1191 -26.94 -26.30 -9.41
C CYS A 1191 -28.24 -25.48 -9.36
N GLY A 1192 -28.37 -24.67 -8.32
CA GLY A 1192 -29.47 -23.73 -8.15
C GLY A 1192 -30.44 -24.06 -7.01
N HIS A 1193 -30.42 -25.26 -6.44
CA HIS A 1193 -31.26 -25.65 -5.28
C HIS A 1193 -30.53 -25.42 -3.95
N TRP A 1194 -31.15 -24.74 -2.99
CA TRP A 1194 -30.57 -24.36 -1.69
C TRP A 1194 -31.58 -24.54 -0.57
N GLU A 1195 -31.14 -24.99 0.61
CA GLU A 1195 -32.01 -25.15 1.78
C GLU A 1195 -31.35 -24.49 2.99
N PHE A 1196 -32.13 -23.74 3.76
CA PHE A 1196 -31.64 -23.06 4.96
C PHE A 1196 -32.77 -22.76 5.95
N GLU A 1197 -32.38 -22.58 7.20
CA GLU A 1197 -33.25 -22.29 8.34
C GLU A 1197 -33.03 -20.86 8.83
N ILE A 1198 -34.13 -20.18 9.17
CA ILE A 1198 -34.11 -18.87 9.80
C ILE A 1198 -34.89 -18.96 11.12
N VAL A 1199 -34.26 -18.53 12.21
CA VAL A 1199 -34.86 -18.48 13.54
C VAL A 1199 -35.04 -17.03 13.96
N LEU A 1200 -36.26 -16.72 14.35
CA LEU A 1200 -36.63 -15.44 14.90
C LEU A 1200 -36.76 -15.53 16.42
N GLU A 1201 -36.42 -14.45 17.13
CA GLU A 1201 -36.60 -14.31 18.58
C GLU A 1201 -37.42 -13.05 18.87
N ARG A 1202 -38.30 -13.15 19.85
CA ARG A 1202 -39.20 -12.09 20.28
C ARG A 1202 -38.47 -11.02 21.10
N LYS A 1203 -38.72 -9.74 20.84
CA LYS A 1203 -38.10 -8.57 21.49
C LYS A 1203 -38.65 -8.35 22.91
N GLU A 1204 -37.85 -7.79 23.83
CA GLU A 1204 -38.22 -7.67 25.26
C GLU A 1204 -39.26 -6.57 25.58
N ASP A 1205 -39.40 -5.52 24.73
CA ASP A 1205 -40.34 -4.41 24.94
C ASP A 1205 -41.68 -4.66 24.23
N PHE A 1206 -42.78 -4.90 24.98
CA PHE A 1206 -44.03 -5.50 24.45
C PHE A 1206 -45.30 -4.63 24.44
N THR A 1207 -46.18 -4.88 23.44
CA THR A 1207 -47.65 -4.67 23.43
C THR A 1207 -48.36 -5.95 22.92
N ASP A 1208 -49.48 -6.36 23.54
CA ASP A 1208 -50.12 -7.70 23.45
C ASP A 1208 -50.72 -8.15 22.08
N ASP A 1209 -50.55 -7.41 20.98
CA ASP A 1209 -51.22 -7.69 19.69
C ASP A 1209 -50.28 -8.29 18.63
N ALA A 1210 -49.80 -9.52 18.82
CA ALA A 1210 -48.97 -10.23 17.83
C ALA A 1210 -49.78 -11.20 16.96
N GLU A 1211 -50.66 -10.67 16.10
CA GLU A 1211 -51.18 -11.41 14.93
C GLU A 1211 -50.50 -10.88 13.65
N GLY A 1212 -49.57 -11.64 13.08
CA GLY A 1212 -48.93 -11.26 11.81
C GLY A 1212 -47.83 -12.21 11.33
N HIS A 1213 -47.49 -12.09 10.04
CA HIS A 1213 -46.36 -12.75 9.38
C HIS A 1213 -45.06 -12.20 9.93
N GLU A 1214 -44.21 -13.07 10.43
CA GLU A 1214 -43.05 -12.74 11.26
C GLU A 1214 -41.76 -12.64 10.44
N LEU A 1215 -41.73 -13.22 9.23
CA LEU A 1215 -40.58 -13.20 8.33
C LEU A 1215 -40.96 -12.78 6.91
N LEU A 1216 -40.14 -11.90 6.35
CA LEU A 1216 -40.09 -11.65 4.92
C LEU A 1216 -38.80 -12.22 4.35
N LEU A 1217 -38.92 -13.07 3.33
CA LEU A 1217 -37.77 -13.61 2.60
C LEU A 1217 -37.83 -13.19 1.13
N CYS A 1218 -36.70 -12.72 0.62
CA CYS A 1218 -36.55 -12.37 -0.78
C CYS A 1218 -35.32 -13.05 -1.39
N ALA A 1219 -35.51 -13.63 -2.57
CA ALA A 1219 -34.46 -14.30 -3.32
C ALA A 1219 -34.37 -13.73 -4.74
N VAL A 1220 -33.14 -13.63 -5.24
CA VAL A 1220 -32.82 -13.07 -6.54
C VAL A 1220 -31.93 -14.03 -7.30
N ALA A 1221 -32.39 -14.53 -8.45
CA ALA A 1221 -31.52 -15.18 -9.42
C ALA A 1221 -30.87 -14.13 -10.32
N HIS A 1222 -29.53 -14.17 -10.41
CA HIS A 1222 -28.79 -13.33 -11.35
C HIS A 1222 -28.33 -14.18 -12.54
N TYR A 1223 -28.64 -13.70 -13.75
CA TYR A 1223 -28.17 -14.31 -15.00
C TYR A 1223 -26.99 -13.50 -15.53
N LEU A 1224 -25.77 -13.82 -15.08
CA LEU A 1224 -24.57 -13.04 -15.44
C LEU A 1224 -23.87 -13.51 -16.71
N HIS A 1225 -24.19 -14.71 -17.19
CA HIS A 1225 -23.59 -15.31 -18.38
C HIS A 1225 -24.61 -16.17 -19.13
N GLY A 1226 -24.24 -16.60 -20.35
CA GLY A 1226 -25.10 -17.42 -21.19
C GLY A 1226 -26.24 -16.67 -21.89
N PRO A 1227 -27.17 -17.40 -22.53
CA PRO A 1227 -28.26 -16.82 -23.32
C PRO A 1227 -29.27 -16.03 -22.47
N ASP A 1228 -29.44 -16.40 -21.20
CA ASP A 1228 -30.39 -15.75 -20.29
C ASP A 1228 -29.88 -14.42 -19.70
N MET A 1229 -28.63 -14.02 -20.02
CA MET A 1229 -28.02 -12.82 -19.44
C MET A 1229 -28.78 -11.53 -19.81
N ARG A 1230 -29.30 -11.42 -21.04
CA ARG A 1230 -29.91 -10.16 -21.53
C ARG A 1230 -31.13 -10.43 -22.41
N SER A 1231 -32.19 -9.69 -22.15
CA SER A 1231 -33.38 -9.64 -23.01
C SER A 1231 -33.16 -8.77 -24.26
N GLU A 1232 -34.09 -8.82 -25.21
CA GLU A 1232 -34.07 -7.95 -26.40
C GLU A 1232 -34.22 -6.48 -26.01
N THR A 1233 -35.11 -6.17 -25.06
CA THR A 1233 -35.30 -4.82 -24.52
C THR A 1233 -34.02 -4.25 -23.92
N LEU A 1234 -33.29 -5.01 -23.08
CA LEU A 1234 -32.01 -4.56 -22.53
C LEU A 1234 -30.96 -4.36 -23.62
N SER A 1235 -30.89 -5.27 -24.57
CA SER A 1235 -29.96 -5.19 -25.69
C SER A 1235 -30.22 -3.94 -26.54
N GLY A 1236 -31.49 -3.62 -26.82
CA GLY A 1236 -31.92 -2.41 -27.51
C GLY A 1236 -31.63 -1.13 -26.73
N LEU A 1237 -31.81 -1.14 -25.40
CA LEU A 1237 -31.50 -0.01 -24.53
C LEU A 1237 -30.00 0.32 -24.51
N LEU A 1238 -29.15 -0.70 -24.31
CA LEU A 1238 -27.69 -0.53 -24.28
C LEU A 1238 -27.15 0.03 -25.61
N LYS A 1239 -27.70 -0.46 -26.71
CA LYS A 1239 -27.44 0.03 -28.07
C LYS A 1239 -27.86 1.49 -28.24
N ARG A 1240 -29.08 1.88 -27.85
CA ARG A 1240 -29.53 3.28 -27.90
C ARG A 1240 -28.62 4.21 -27.07
N ILE A 1241 -28.15 3.75 -25.91
CA ILE A 1241 -27.17 4.49 -25.10
C ILE A 1241 -25.85 4.68 -25.87
N GLN A 1242 -25.38 3.65 -26.59
CA GLN A 1242 -24.16 3.73 -27.39
C GLN A 1242 -24.28 4.72 -28.56
N ASP A 1243 -25.42 4.73 -29.25
CA ASP A 1243 -25.66 5.61 -30.41
C ASP A 1243 -25.72 7.09 -30.01
N GLU A 1244 -26.47 7.39 -28.95
CA GLU A 1244 -26.78 8.77 -28.56
C GLU A 1244 -25.65 9.44 -27.77
N ARG A 1245 -24.81 8.67 -27.06
CA ARG A 1245 -23.70 9.22 -26.25
C ARG A 1245 -22.53 9.75 -27.08
N ALA A 1246 -22.47 9.40 -28.36
CA ALA A 1246 -21.42 9.85 -29.28
C ALA A 1246 -21.58 11.32 -29.68
N ASP A 1247 -22.77 11.91 -29.50
CA ASP A 1247 -23.07 13.31 -29.84
C ASP A 1247 -22.75 14.26 -28.66
N PRO A 1248 -21.77 15.17 -28.78
CA PRO A 1248 -21.42 16.12 -27.72
C PRO A 1248 -22.55 17.09 -27.35
N ALA A 1249 -23.49 17.35 -28.27
CA ALA A 1249 -24.66 18.18 -27.97
C ALA A 1249 -25.64 17.50 -27.02
N LYS A 1250 -25.52 16.17 -26.86
CA LYS A 1250 -26.38 15.31 -26.04
C LYS A 1250 -25.69 14.88 -24.76
N TRP A 1251 -25.08 15.81 -24.03
CA TRP A 1251 -24.35 15.53 -22.79
C TRP A 1251 -25.11 14.69 -21.73
N LYS A 1252 -26.45 14.73 -21.70
CA LYS A 1252 -27.26 13.86 -20.83
C LYS A 1252 -27.14 12.37 -21.16
N TRP A 1253 -26.79 12.04 -22.41
CA TRP A 1253 -26.52 10.69 -22.89
C TRP A 1253 -25.10 10.20 -22.60
N ALA A 1254 -24.20 11.06 -22.10
CA ALA A 1254 -22.87 10.66 -21.67
C ALA A 1254 -22.94 9.71 -20.45
N MET A 1255 -23.23 8.43 -20.71
CA MET A 1255 -23.46 7.40 -19.68
C MET A 1255 -22.85 6.04 -20.03
N THR A 1256 -22.57 5.27 -18.99
CA THR A 1256 -22.17 3.86 -19.05
C THR A 1256 -23.13 3.01 -18.23
N ALA A 1257 -23.43 1.81 -18.71
CA ALA A 1257 -24.50 0.97 -18.21
C ALA A 1257 -24.02 -0.48 -18.02
N SER A 1258 -24.15 -1.01 -16.79
CA SER A 1258 -24.11 -2.46 -16.56
C SER A 1258 -25.54 -2.99 -16.60
N ALA A 1259 -25.80 -4.05 -17.36
CA ALA A 1259 -27.15 -4.58 -17.47
C ALA A 1259 -27.22 -6.09 -17.68
N TRP A 1260 -28.13 -6.72 -16.93
CA TRP A 1260 -28.46 -8.13 -17.02
C TRP A 1260 -29.89 -8.40 -16.53
N ASN A 1261 -30.41 -9.57 -16.86
CA ASN A 1261 -31.71 -10.03 -16.41
C ASN A 1261 -31.64 -10.49 -14.95
N ALA A 1262 -32.69 -10.20 -14.19
CA ALA A 1262 -32.83 -10.68 -12.82
C ALA A 1262 -34.26 -11.17 -12.59
N ASP A 1263 -34.38 -12.23 -11.79
CA ASP A 1263 -35.66 -12.80 -11.40
C ASP A 1263 -35.76 -12.73 -9.88
N VAL A 1264 -36.78 -12.05 -9.37
CA VAL A 1264 -36.96 -11.70 -7.96
C VAL A 1264 -38.26 -12.30 -7.45
N ILE A 1265 -38.20 -12.91 -6.28
CA ILE A 1265 -39.38 -13.42 -5.58
C ILE A 1265 -39.34 -13.02 -4.12
N SER A 1266 -40.45 -12.48 -3.61
CA SER A 1266 -40.61 -12.05 -2.22
C SER A 1266 -41.87 -12.66 -1.62
N LYS A 1267 -41.74 -13.27 -0.44
CA LYS A 1267 -42.82 -13.97 0.26
C LYS A 1267 -42.80 -13.66 1.76
N TYR A 1268 -43.98 -13.41 2.32
CA TYR A 1268 -44.21 -13.35 3.76
C TYR A 1268 -44.50 -14.75 4.30
N TYR A 1269 -44.07 -15.00 5.54
CA TYR A 1269 -44.19 -16.31 6.22
C TYR A 1269 -44.53 -16.17 7.70
#